data_AF-A0A7Y0ADN1-F1
#
_entry.id   AF-A0A7Y0ADN1-F1
#
_cell.length_a   1.000
_cell.length_b   1.000
_cell.length_c   1.000
_cell.angle_alpha   90.00
_cell.angle_beta   90.00
_cell.angle_gamma   90.00
#
_symmetry.space_group_name_H-M   'P 1'
#
loop_
_entity.id
_entity.type
_entity.pdbx_description
1 polymer ?
#
loop_
_entity_poly.entity_id
_entity_poly.type
_entity_poly.pdbx_seq_one_letter_code
_entity_poly.pdbx_strand_id
1 'polypeptide(L)'
;MNAKLLPKLLLLPAGLAAVLGLSVWANLHHTPLEASSHREAPLIADDPVADNTDLYAFRDPNHADRIVVIANYIPFELPHGGPNYSTFGENVRYEVHVKNDGTKNGDDITYRFTFKRVNEDPTTFFNIRLGKQNLKTTYTCEKSTDGGQSFSTIVTNGVVAPNNIGPRSINSAVGLNEPSYTDLRLRTITAASGGGNEQVFCGPSDDPFFADLGAIFDLANLRPMNATDGLSRKNCHSIALSIPISTLQKNHQSVAAASSILDPNYVIGVWASASRPAMQTFSAATGAGASGDYVQVSRLGMPLTNEVINPIGSKDRWNALTPYTEDAQTDDYLSNPELGLYVDPRLYGNAIPQLAALDVQTRSLAGFPGLPADGFDFGNTRPGLYPLKGNSALNGTALADAAFGNYLLVAGKPRSVDIKPIFHTGVPNLAPYQLATGKPKGNPLAQGKPFINNFLPLGANASGNPGGDMLRLNMAVPATPRTLASGAPNPEFSNQGLLQAAVLGLTDPRFNTTTDIQNIPNMDGFPNGRRLEDAIDQIELKAVGGLVLAAIGLWYDDYTPASASPLTPRLLGEVTFTTGVEKNDTTIRADFPFVQTPWIGTGSASGPTNTLVVPDMMISTATTVDAGTYNNITIMKGGVATFNGPIVVNGTLTVQDGGVLSTRGTLATSCQAITGPGSFVLQAGGTLRVCDPAGIAATGSTGAIQLSGTRTFSADANYEYNGSEAQLSGPGLPSQVRSLTVNNGAGLTLNNGGVSIVQTLALTNGNLTTSTSQLLTLLSTKTAGTALVVNTNGVVSGPATMQRAINPAFNAGLGYRHYSSPVSNTTLNDLTNTPGFTPIYNTAYNTAGDSRGSVTPFPNVFAYDQARVMDPSNSVAAFDQGFFVPQPSDQMAVLTGYDLNISADALVDLTGTLNNGPVSRSVTSGTLPQSGWQFLGNPYPSPIDFSQTAGVVRTNVDDAVYVYQSTGQYVGQYRSYVRGVGNPLVAAMQGFFSKVSDKQTTGSFALNNAIRVTSFAPEPSFYRIAETRPLVQLQLQGAQLPLADETYVYFEQGASAGYDAKFDAYKLPSSSGLSVSSLIQGGELSINGLAPLSGLGASLTVPLNVAVPAAGTYSFNAASVLNFTAGTTKVFLLDTETGARVDLTTTPSYSFTAATRAMPGRFSLYFGPAAALATTSAALAQQVQVFPNPTRGSFTLVVPAGLGSSSATATLYNQLGQLVSQRTLPLTAAGATAQFDVSMLTPGVYTLQLAGSTAQVVKRVVVQ
;
A
#
# COMPACT_ATOMS: atom_id res chain seq x y z
N MET A 1 -34.49 -44.81 30.08
CA MET A 1 -34.22 -43.37 30.22
C MET A 1 -33.53 -42.87 28.96
N ASN A 2 -34.06 -41.77 28.40
CA ASN A 2 -33.51 -40.77 27.46
C ASN A 2 -33.02 -41.10 26.03
N ALA A 3 -33.77 -40.51 25.09
CA ALA A 3 -33.40 -39.73 23.88
C ALA A 3 -32.72 -40.39 22.66
N LYS A 4 -33.59 -40.73 21.68
CA LYS A 4 -33.57 -40.49 20.22
C LYS A 4 -32.24 -40.48 19.44
N LEU A 5 -32.15 -41.42 18.48
CA LEU A 5 -31.18 -41.49 17.37
C LEU A 5 -31.89 -41.56 16.01
N LEU A 6 -31.38 -40.72 15.11
CA LEU A 6 -31.31 -40.68 13.63
C LEU A 6 -32.55 -40.81 12.68
N PRO A 7 -32.65 -39.93 11.66
CA PRO A 7 -33.73 -39.86 10.67
C PRO A 7 -33.41 -40.50 9.30
N LYS A 8 -34.47 -40.59 8.50
CA LYS A 8 -34.63 -41.26 7.20
C LYS A 8 -34.32 -40.36 6.01
N LEU A 9 -33.86 -41.03 4.94
CA LEU A 9 -33.92 -40.64 3.52
C LEU A 9 -35.36 -40.36 3.03
N LEU A 10 -35.41 -39.66 1.87
CA LEU A 10 -36.50 -39.57 0.88
C LEU A 10 -37.64 -38.59 1.18
N LEU A 11 -37.51 -37.36 0.66
CA LEU A 11 -38.54 -36.55 -0.03
C LEU A 11 -38.02 -35.11 -0.17
N LEU A 12 -37.82 -34.64 -1.41
CA LEU A 12 -37.84 -33.24 -1.92
C LEU A 12 -36.79 -32.96 -3.04
N PRO A 13 -36.86 -33.60 -4.22
CA PRO A 13 -36.14 -33.14 -5.41
C PRO A 13 -36.97 -32.22 -6.34
N ALA A 14 -37.99 -31.50 -5.85
CA ALA A 14 -38.84 -30.63 -6.69
C ALA A 14 -39.07 -29.19 -6.16
N GLY A 15 -38.55 -28.83 -4.98
CA GLY A 15 -38.79 -27.51 -4.36
C GLY A 15 -37.63 -26.51 -4.42
N LEU A 16 -36.40 -26.96 -4.69
CA LEU A 16 -35.21 -26.09 -4.64
C LEU A 16 -34.73 -25.59 -6.01
N ALA A 17 -35.30 -26.11 -7.11
CA ALA A 17 -34.99 -25.65 -8.47
C ALA A 17 -35.83 -24.42 -8.89
N ALA A 18 -36.94 -24.13 -8.21
CA ALA A 18 -37.79 -22.96 -8.50
C ALA A 18 -37.32 -21.69 -7.75
N VAL A 19 -36.71 -21.82 -6.56
CA VAL A 19 -36.29 -20.66 -5.74
C VAL A 19 -34.86 -20.20 -6.06
N LEU A 20 -34.00 -21.08 -6.58
CA LEU A 20 -32.67 -20.72 -7.08
C LEU A 20 -32.65 -20.37 -8.59
N GLY A 21 -33.69 -20.73 -9.34
CA GLY A 21 -33.89 -20.29 -10.73
C GLY A 21 -34.47 -18.88 -10.85
N LEU A 22 -35.28 -18.45 -9.88
CA LEU A 22 -35.87 -17.10 -9.85
C LEU A 22 -34.94 -16.03 -9.26
N SER A 23 -33.91 -16.40 -8.50
CA SER A 23 -32.88 -15.46 -8.00
C SER A 23 -31.74 -15.21 -8.98
N VAL A 24 -31.55 -16.09 -9.98
CA VAL A 24 -30.53 -15.94 -11.04
C VAL A 24 -31.11 -15.36 -12.34
N TRP A 25 -32.44 -15.37 -12.54
CA TRP A 25 -33.10 -14.59 -13.60
C TRP A 25 -33.46 -13.16 -13.19
N ALA A 26 -33.59 -12.86 -11.90
CA ALA A 26 -33.86 -11.50 -11.39
C ALA A 26 -32.61 -10.59 -11.36
N ASN A 27 -31.39 -11.13 -11.54
CA ASN A 27 -30.14 -10.37 -11.50
C ASN A 27 -29.52 -10.08 -12.89
N LEU A 28 -30.19 -10.44 -13.99
CA LEU A 28 -29.68 -10.23 -15.36
C LEU A 28 -30.56 -9.37 -16.26
N HIS A 29 -31.65 -8.80 -15.73
CA HIS A 29 -32.37 -7.71 -16.37
C HIS A 29 -32.75 -6.66 -15.33
N HIS A 30 -31.75 -5.91 -14.84
CA HIS A 30 -32.03 -4.50 -14.57
C HIS A 30 -32.34 -3.88 -15.94
N THR A 31 -33.60 -3.89 -16.32
CA THR A 31 -34.11 -2.76 -17.07
C THR A 31 -34.36 -1.70 -16.01
N PRO A 32 -33.48 -0.72 -15.81
CA PRO A 32 -33.97 0.51 -15.24
C PRO A 32 -35.08 0.98 -16.19
N LEU A 33 -36.30 1.11 -15.69
CA LEU A 33 -37.19 2.12 -16.22
C LEU A 33 -36.40 3.43 -16.09
N GLU A 34 -35.90 3.95 -17.21
CA GLU A 34 -35.26 5.27 -17.25
C GLU A 34 -36.36 6.31 -16.95
N ALA A 35 -36.40 6.75 -15.70
CA ALA A 35 -37.20 7.87 -15.22
C ALA A 35 -36.28 9.10 -15.16
N SER A 36 -36.71 10.19 -15.79
CA SER A 36 -35.83 11.30 -16.19
C SER A 36 -36.50 12.66 -16.10
N SER A 37 -35.68 13.73 -16.18
CA SER A 37 -36.08 15.10 -16.55
C SER A 37 -36.44 15.24 -18.04
N HIS A 38 -36.64 14.11 -18.68
CA HIS A 38 -36.93 13.89 -20.08
C HIS A 38 -38.14 12.94 -20.09
N ARG A 39 -39.17 13.18 -20.90
CA ARG A 39 -40.45 12.46 -20.79
C ARG A 39 -41.22 12.84 -19.51
N GLU A 40 -41.15 14.10 -19.10
CA GLU A 40 -41.62 14.52 -17.77
C GLU A 40 -43.15 14.42 -17.62
N ALA A 41 -43.89 14.45 -18.74
CA ALA A 41 -45.34 14.31 -18.78
C ALA A 41 -45.77 13.01 -19.48
N PRO A 42 -46.81 12.30 -18.99
CA PRO A 42 -47.22 11.02 -19.57
C PRO A 42 -47.45 11.02 -21.09
N LEU A 43 -48.07 12.07 -21.66
CA LEU A 43 -48.34 12.11 -23.11
C LEU A 43 -47.09 12.38 -23.94
N ILE A 44 -46.18 13.24 -23.47
CA ILE A 44 -44.94 13.54 -24.21
C ILE A 44 -43.95 12.38 -24.13
N ALA A 45 -44.02 11.59 -23.06
CA ALA A 45 -43.25 10.35 -22.90
C ALA A 45 -43.50 9.32 -24.01
N ASP A 46 -44.68 9.35 -24.63
CA ASP A 46 -45.07 8.49 -25.76
C ASP A 46 -44.83 9.17 -27.14
N ASP A 47 -44.44 10.45 -27.15
CA ASP A 47 -44.11 11.23 -28.36
C ASP A 47 -42.72 11.90 -28.24
N PRO A 48 -41.63 11.12 -28.18
CA PRO A 48 -40.29 11.62 -27.85
C PRO A 48 -39.75 12.65 -28.85
N VAL A 49 -40.27 12.71 -30.07
CA VAL A 49 -39.80 13.69 -31.07
C VAL A 49 -40.40 15.09 -30.87
N ALA A 50 -41.44 15.26 -30.06
CA ALA A 50 -41.94 16.57 -29.61
C ALA A 50 -41.47 16.92 -28.20
N ASP A 51 -40.72 16.04 -27.54
CA ASP A 51 -40.30 16.22 -26.17
C ASP A 51 -39.21 17.29 -26.06
N ASN A 52 -39.53 18.39 -25.36
CA ASN A 52 -38.64 19.52 -25.13
C ASN A 52 -37.92 19.28 -23.81
N THR A 53 -36.65 18.95 -23.90
CA THR A 53 -35.90 18.42 -22.76
C THR A 53 -35.32 19.53 -21.89
N ASP A 54 -34.75 20.55 -22.53
CA ASP A 54 -34.11 21.66 -21.84
C ASP A 54 -34.07 22.93 -22.68
N LEU A 55 -34.21 24.08 -22.00
CA LEU A 55 -33.97 25.40 -22.56
C LEU A 55 -32.82 26.08 -21.85
N TYR A 56 -31.95 26.73 -22.62
CA TYR A 56 -30.84 27.57 -22.16
C TYR A 56 -30.93 28.93 -22.82
N ALA A 57 -30.66 29.99 -22.07
CA ALA A 57 -30.62 31.36 -22.57
C ALA A 57 -29.57 32.13 -21.78
N PHE A 58 -28.44 32.48 -22.40
CA PHE A 58 -27.33 33.10 -21.70
C PHE A 58 -26.56 34.09 -22.57
N ARG A 59 -25.78 34.93 -21.90
CA ARG A 59 -24.89 35.89 -22.54
C ARG A 59 -23.72 35.17 -23.21
N ASP A 60 -23.47 35.41 -24.49
CA ASP A 60 -22.33 34.81 -25.19
C ASP A 60 -21.01 35.28 -24.53
N PRO A 61 -20.18 34.37 -23.98
CA PRO A 61 -18.93 34.73 -23.32
C PRO A 61 -17.85 35.27 -24.26
N ASN A 62 -17.95 34.97 -25.57
CA ASN A 62 -16.97 35.37 -26.58
C ASN A 62 -17.46 36.59 -27.36
N HIS A 63 -18.77 36.83 -27.39
CA HIS A 63 -19.38 37.95 -28.11
C HIS A 63 -20.33 38.73 -27.20
N ALA A 64 -19.78 39.75 -26.54
CA ALA A 64 -20.50 40.62 -25.62
C ALA A 64 -21.57 41.52 -26.29
N ASP A 65 -22.07 41.22 -27.48
CA ASP A 65 -23.24 41.84 -28.12
C ASP A 65 -24.32 40.80 -28.49
N ARG A 66 -24.13 39.52 -28.13
CA ARG A 66 -25.01 38.40 -28.48
C ARG A 66 -25.56 37.66 -27.26
N ILE A 67 -26.72 37.04 -27.46
CA ILE A 67 -27.37 36.07 -26.59
C ILE A 67 -27.39 34.72 -27.31
N VAL A 68 -27.09 33.66 -26.57
CA VAL A 68 -27.21 32.28 -27.03
C VAL A 68 -28.51 31.72 -26.46
N VAL A 69 -29.35 31.15 -27.32
CA VAL A 69 -30.53 30.38 -26.94
C VAL A 69 -30.39 28.96 -27.48
N ILE A 70 -30.59 27.96 -26.63
CA ILE A 70 -30.50 26.54 -27.02
C ILE A 70 -31.74 25.84 -26.49
N ALA A 71 -32.56 25.29 -27.39
CA ALA A 71 -33.67 24.41 -27.06
C ALA A 71 -33.31 22.99 -27.47
N ASN A 72 -33.24 22.08 -26.50
CA ASN A 72 -32.99 20.67 -26.73
C ASN A 72 -34.30 19.91 -26.82
N TYR A 73 -34.30 18.92 -27.70
CA TYR A 73 -35.41 18.04 -27.95
C TYR A 73 -34.91 16.62 -28.10
N ILE A 74 -35.82 15.66 -28.00
CA ILE A 74 -35.55 14.25 -28.22
C ILE A 74 -34.56 13.69 -27.19
N PRO A 75 -35.08 13.13 -26.09
CA PRO A 75 -34.24 12.68 -25.01
C PRO A 75 -33.54 11.35 -25.29
N PHE A 76 -32.50 11.08 -24.50
CA PHE A 76 -31.94 9.73 -24.32
C PHE A 76 -31.48 9.03 -25.59
N GLU A 77 -30.96 9.79 -26.55
CA GLU A 77 -30.55 9.21 -27.81
C GLU A 77 -29.29 8.37 -27.60
N LEU A 78 -29.42 7.06 -27.84
CA LEU A 78 -28.28 6.16 -27.80
C LEU A 78 -27.38 6.45 -29.00
N PRO A 79 -26.05 6.64 -28.81
CA PRO A 79 -25.11 6.92 -29.90
C PRO A 79 -25.12 5.86 -30.99
N HIS A 80 -25.41 4.61 -30.62
CA HIS A 80 -25.46 3.43 -31.48
C HIS A 80 -26.89 3.02 -31.88
N GLY A 81 -27.88 3.93 -31.77
CA GLY A 81 -29.29 3.67 -32.07
C GLY A 81 -29.64 3.42 -33.56
N GLY A 82 -28.66 3.03 -34.39
CA GLY A 82 -28.88 2.71 -35.80
C GLY A 82 -29.75 1.46 -36.00
N PRO A 83 -30.22 1.19 -37.23
CA PRO A 83 -29.95 1.91 -38.47
C PRO A 83 -30.79 3.20 -38.65
N ASN A 84 -31.82 3.40 -37.83
CA ASN A 84 -32.69 4.59 -37.84
C ASN A 84 -32.36 5.47 -36.62
N TYR A 85 -31.40 6.37 -36.81
CA TYR A 85 -31.03 7.32 -35.77
C TYR A 85 -32.13 8.37 -35.54
N SER A 86 -32.18 8.91 -34.33
CA SER A 86 -33.05 10.03 -33.97
C SER A 86 -32.86 11.23 -34.89
N THR A 87 -33.93 11.97 -35.10
CA THR A 87 -33.97 13.17 -35.92
C THR A 87 -35.24 13.97 -35.65
N PHE A 88 -35.20 15.29 -35.90
CA PHE A 88 -36.38 16.15 -35.83
C PHE A 88 -37.52 15.63 -36.72
N GLY A 89 -38.76 15.69 -36.21
CA GLY A 89 -39.93 15.18 -36.92
C GLY A 89 -40.46 16.15 -37.97
N GLU A 90 -40.96 15.60 -39.10
CA GLU A 90 -41.51 16.39 -40.21
C GLU A 90 -42.91 16.97 -39.93
N ASN A 91 -43.64 16.38 -38.97
CA ASN A 91 -44.96 16.83 -38.52
C ASN A 91 -44.89 17.46 -37.11
N VAL A 92 -43.75 18.07 -36.79
CA VAL A 92 -43.56 18.88 -35.58
C VAL A 92 -43.27 20.30 -36.01
N ARG A 93 -43.84 21.26 -35.29
CA ARG A 93 -43.41 22.64 -35.33
C ARG A 93 -42.68 22.94 -34.02
N TYR A 94 -41.39 23.22 -34.12
CA TYR A 94 -40.57 23.61 -32.97
C TYR A 94 -40.43 25.12 -32.96
N GLU A 95 -40.65 25.76 -31.81
CA GLU A 95 -40.62 27.20 -31.68
C GLU A 95 -39.79 27.63 -30.48
N VAL A 96 -39.00 28.70 -30.68
CA VAL A 96 -38.34 29.46 -29.62
C VAL A 96 -39.00 30.83 -29.58
N HIS A 97 -39.48 31.20 -28.40
CA HIS A 97 -40.28 32.38 -28.18
C HIS A 97 -39.55 33.36 -27.27
N VAL A 98 -39.61 34.65 -27.61
CA VAL A 98 -38.99 35.71 -26.82
C VAL A 98 -40.01 36.80 -26.52
N LYS A 99 -40.10 37.12 -25.23
CA LYS A 99 -40.82 38.26 -24.68
C LYS A 99 -39.84 39.37 -24.33
N ASN A 100 -40.07 40.59 -24.79
CA ASN A 100 -39.25 41.76 -24.43
C ASN A 100 -40.09 42.97 -23.97
N ASP A 101 -41.43 42.87 -24.05
CA ASP A 101 -42.36 43.89 -23.60
C ASP A 101 -43.57 43.27 -22.89
N GLY A 102 -43.51 43.19 -21.55
CA GLY A 102 -44.56 42.62 -20.71
C GLY A 102 -45.93 43.32 -20.81
N THR A 103 -46.02 44.48 -21.48
CA THR A 103 -47.29 45.20 -21.69
C THR A 103 -48.06 44.76 -22.94
N LYS A 104 -47.47 43.91 -23.78
CA LYS A 104 -48.11 43.36 -24.99
C LYS A 104 -48.58 41.93 -24.77
N ASN A 105 -49.69 41.56 -25.40
CA ASN A 105 -50.19 40.18 -25.42
C ASN A 105 -49.26 39.28 -26.25
N GLY A 106 -49.08 38.03 -25.83
CA GLY A 106 -48.31 37.03 -26.57
C GLY A 106 -46.81 37.31 -26.66
N ASP A 107 -46.10 36.52 -27.46
CA ASP A 107 -44.66 36.67 -27.70
C ASP A 107 -44.36 37.90 -28.55
N ASP A 108 -43.20 38.53 -28.37
CA ASP A 108 -42.78 39.67 -29.20
C ASP A 108 -41.99 39.19 -30.42
N ILE A 109 -41.23 38.10 -30.27
CA ILE A 109 -40.44 37.46 -31.33
C ILE A 109 -40.60 35.95 -31.24
N THR A 110 -40.85 35.29 -32.37
CA THR A 110 -40.93 33.82 -32.45
C THR A 110 -40.03 33.32 -33.59
N TYR A 111 -39.16 32.36 -33.28
CA TYR A 111 -38.39 31.59 -34.26
C TYR A 111 -39.05 30.23 -34.44
N ARG A 112 -39.52 29.92 -35.64
CA ARG A 112 -40.24 28.70 -35.99
C ARG A 112 -39.39 27.82 -36.89
N PHE A 113 -39.33 26.54 -36.54
CA PHE A 113 -38.58 25.52 -37.28
C PHE A 113 -39.50 24.40 -37.74
N THR A 114 -39.41 24.08 -39.03
CA THR A 114 -40.03 22.91 -39.65
C THR A 114 -38.99 22.13 -40.42
N PHE A 115 -39.07 20.80 -40.37
CA PHE A 115 -38.04 19.91 -40.89
C PHE A 115 -38.58 19.05 -42.03
N LYS A 116 -37.69 18.67 -42.95
CA LYS A 116 -37.97 17.79 -44.08
C LYS A 116 -36.86 16.74 -44.20
N ARG A 117 -37.23 15.50 -44.52
CA ARG A 117 -36.29 14.38 -44.68
C ARG A 117 -36.30 13.83 -46.09
N VAL A 118 -35.12 13.41 -46.55
CA VAL A 118 -34.93 12.75 -47.84
C VAL A 118 -33.96 11.57 -47.69
N ASN A 119 -34.23 10.48 -48.41
CA ASN A 119 -33.27 9.40 -48.60
C ASN A 119 -32.48 9.64 -49.90
N GLU A 120 -31.17 9.86 -49.80
CA GLU A 120 -30.30 10.04 -50.98
C GLU A 120 -29.96 8.71 -51.68
N ASP A 121 -30.06 7.58 -50.97
CA ASP A 121 -29.92 6.22 -51.49
C ASP A 121 -30.90 5.24 -50.81
N PRO A 122 -32.17 5.17 -51.27
CA PRO A 122 -33.18 4.31 -50.67
C PRO A 122 -32.94 2.80 -50.91
N THR A 123 -31.87 2.41 -51.63
CA THR A 123 -31.58 1.00 -51.96
C THR A 123 -30.81 0.26 -50.86
N THR A 124 -30.48 0.93 -49.75
CA THR A 124 -29.67 0.37 -48.66
C THR A 124 -30.28 0.63 -47.30
N PHE A 125 -29.94 -0.23 -46.33
CA PHE A 125 -30.26 -0.02 -44.93
C PHE A 125 -29.21 0.85 -44.21
N PHE A 126 -28.02 1.07 -44.80
CA PHE A 126 -27.01 1.94 -44.19
C PHE A 126 -27.47 3.40 -44.24
N ASN A 127 -27.38 4.10 -43.10
CA ASN A 127 -27.74 5.51 -43.04
C ASN A 127 -26.76 6.37 -43.88
N ILE A 128 -25.47 6.01 -43.91
CA ILE A 128 -24.44 6.73 -44.68
C ILE A 128 -23.57 5.73 -45.44
N ARG A 129 -23.44 5.92 -46.76
CA ARG A 129 -22.46 5.23 -47.62
C ARG A 129 -22.21 5.99 -48.92
N LEU A 130 -21.03 5.84 -49.51
CA LEU A 130 -20.69 6.29 -50.87
C LEU A 130 -21.03 7.77 -51.14
N GLY A 131 -20.74 8.65 -50.17
CA GLY A 131 -21.00 10.08 -50.25
C GLY A 131 -22.47 10.48 -50.09
N LYS A 132 -23.36 9.55 -49.72
CA LYS A 132 -24.80 9.78 -49.57
C LYS A 132 -25.28 9.52 -48.14
N GLN A 133 -26.30 10.25 -47.72
CA GLN A 133 -26.97 10.16 -46.42
C GLN A 133 -28.47 9.90 -46.60
N ASN A 134 -28.96 8.80 -46.03
CA ASN A 134 -30.36 8.51 -45.84
C ASN A 134 -30.89 9.19 -44.57
N LEU A 135 -32.18 9.51 -44.56
CA LEU A 135 -32.80 10.38 -43.53
C LEU A 135 -32.05 11.71 -43.38
N LYS A 136 -31.50 12.24 -44.49
CA LYS A 136 -30.88 13.55 -44.51
C LYS A 136 -31.95 14.60 -44.24
N THR A 137 -31.74 15.38 -43.19
CA THR A 137 -32.74 16.30 -42.68
C THR A 137 -32.32 17.73 -42.98
N THR A 138 -33.25 18.51 -43.53
CA THR A 138 -33.11 19.96 -43.70
C THR A 138 -34.21 20.68 -42.96
N TYR A 139 -33.99 21.97 -42.70
CA TYR A 139 -34.93 22.82 -42.00
C TYR A 139 -35.19 24.14 -42.71
N THR A 140 -36.37 24.68 -42.45
CA THR A 140 -36.73 26.08 -42.69
C THR A 140 -36.84 26.75 -41.33
N CYS A 141 -36.16 27.89 -41.16
CA CYS A 141 -36.35 28.75 -40.00
C CYS A 141 -37.09 30.01 -40.44
N GLU A 142 -38.20 30.29 -39.78
CA GLU A 142 -39.01 31.48 -39.97
C GLU A 142 -39.01 32.32 -38.70
N LYS A 143 -39.14 33.64 -38.85
CA LYS A 143 -39.15 34.60 -37.76
C LYS A 143 -40.39 35.48 -37.83
N SER A 144 -41.08 35.63 -36.70
CA SER A 144 -42.09 36.66 -36.48
C SER A 144 -41.55 37.70 -35.51
N THR A 145 -41.93 38.97 -35.72
CA THR A 145 -41.67 40.10 -34.82
C THR A 145 -42.93 40.92 -34.55
N ASP A 146 -44.10 40.37 -34.88
CA ASP A 146 -45.41 41.03 -34.83
C ASP A 146 -46.43 40.22 -34.02
N GLY A 147 -45.95 39.41 -33.08
CA GLY A 147 -46.79 38.58 -32.21
C GLY A 147 -47.31 37.31 -32.87
N GLY A 148 -46.56 36.75 -33.83
CA GLY A 148 -46.94 35.53 -34.54
C GLY A 148 -47.97 35.74 -35.66
N GLN A 149 -48.28 36.99 -36.01
CA GLN A 149 -49.27 37.33 -37.04
C GLN A 149 -48.73 37.08 -38.44
N SER A 150 -47.45 37.37 -38.68
CA SER A 150 -46.75 37.04 -39.92
C SER A 150 -45.36 36.45 -39.66
N PHE A 151 -44.90 35.63 -40.60
CA PHE A 151 -43.61 34.95 -40.51
C PHE A 151 -42.78 35.21 -41.77
N SER A 152 -41.51 35.56 -41.55
CA SER A 152 -40.51 35.77 -42.60
C SER A 152 -39.53 34.60 -42.59
N THR A 153 -39.31 33.94 -43.72
CA THR A 153 -38.26 32.91 -43.80
C THR A 153 -36.87 33.55 -43.72
N ILE A 154 -36.07 33.12 -42.74
CA ILE A 154 -34.71 33.63 -42.51
C ILE A 154 -33.62 32.58 -42.77
N VAL A 155 -33.99 31.30 -42.83
CA VAL A 155 -33.14 30.21 -43.34
C VAL A 155 -34.00 29.31 -44.22
N THR A 156 -33.53 29.05 -45.44
CA THR A 156 -34.14 28.08 -46.37
C THR A 156 -33.16 26.95 -46.62
N ASN A 157 -33.60 25.70 -46.53
CA ASN A 157 -32.77 24.50 -46.72
C ASN A 157 -31.53 24.47 -45.80
N GLY A 158 -31.67 24.94 -44.55
CA GLY A 158 -30.64 24.73 -43.54
C GLY A 158 -30.41 23.23 -43.34
N VAL A 159 -29.18 22.80 -43.11
CA VAL A 159 -28.85 21.38 -42.98
C VAL A 159 -28.78 21.00 -41.50
N VAL A 160 -29.46 19.92 -41.13
CA VAL A 160 -29.28 19.31 -39.81
C VAL A 160 -27.99 18.50 -39.83
N ALA A 161 -27.11 18.69 -38.85
CA ALA A 161 -25.87 17.92 -38.78
C ALA A 161 -26.16 16.41 -38.76
N PRO A 162 -25.39 15.58 -39.51
CA PRO A 162 -25.59 14.14 -39.50
C PRO A 162 -25.28 13.55 -38.12
N ASN A 163 -25.91 12.42 -37.79
CA ASN A 163 -25.58 11.65 -36.59
C ASN A 163 -24.11 11.19 -36.60
N ASN A 164 -23.46 11.16 -35.43
CA ASN A 164 -22.07 10.72 -35.30
C ASN A 164 -21.98 9.19 -35.29
N ILE A 165 -22.21 8.57 -36.45
CA ILE A 165 -22.36 7.10 -36.56
C ILE A 165 -21.06 6.36 -36.21
N GLY A 166 -19.93 6.81 -36.76
CA GLY A 166 -18.66 6.11 -36.64
C GLY A 166 -17.66 6.48 -37.73
N PRO A 167 -16.35 6.22 -37.56
CA PRO A 167 -15.32 6.64 -38.51
C PRO A 167 -15.50 6.08 -39.91
N ARG A 168 -16.12 4.90 -40.05
CA ARG A 168 -16.38 4.30 -41.37
C ARG A 168 -17.46 5.07 -42.13
N SER A 169 -18.51 5.53 -41.46
CA SER A 169 -19.57 6.33 -42.08
C SER A 169 -19.13 7.78 -42.30
N ILE A 170 -18.36 8.37 -41.38
CA ILE A 170 -17.96 9.78 -41.50
C ILE A 170 -16.68 9.94 -42.33
N ASN A 171 -15.59 9.30 -41.93
CA ASN A 171 -14.25 9.63 -42.42
C ASN A 171 -13.78 8.80 -43.61
N SER A 172 -14.33 7.60 -43.82
CA SER A 172 -13.82 6.72 -44.86
C SER A 172 -14.33 7.08 -46.26
N ALA A 173 -13.58 6.68 -47.29
CA ALA A 173 -13.97 6.83 -48.70
C ALA A 173 -15.26 6.07 -49.08
N VAL A 174 -15.70 5.10 -48.27
CA VAL A 174 -16.98 4.41 -48.46
C VAL A 174 -18.12 5.01 -47.63
N GLY A 175 -17.83 6.05 -46.83
CA GLY A 175 -18.78 6.87 -46.08
C GLY A 175 -18.97 8.26 -46.73
N LEU A 176 -19.00 9.34 -45.92
CA LEU A 176 -19.02 10.73 -46.42
C LEU A 176 -17.64 11.26 -46.84
N ASN A 177 -16.55 10.55 -46.51
CA ASN A 177 -15.18 10.95 -46.81
C ASN A 177 -14.79 12.32 -46.19
N GLU A 178 -15.25 12.57 -44.97
CA GLU A 178 -15.03 13.83 -44.26
C GLU A 178 -13.83 13.72 -43.29
N PRO A 179 -12.89 14.68 -43.25
CA PRO A 179 -11.68 14.54 -42.43
C PRO A 179 -11.97 14.56 -40.92
N SER A 180 -13.06 15.17 -40.50
CA SER A 180 -13.45 15.36 -39.10
C SER A 180 -14.96 15.49 -38.98
N TYR A 181 -15.55 14.80 -38.01
CA TYR A 181 -16.97 14.97 -37.69
C TYR A 181 -17.26 16.38 -37.14
N THR A 182 -16.36 16.93 -36.32
CA THR A 182 -16.49 18.27 -35.77
C THR A 182 -16.56 19.32 -36.89
N ASP A 183 -15.69 19.22 -37.90
CA ASP A 183 -15.66 20.16 -39.02
C ASP A 183 -16.88 20.00 -39.94
N LEU A 184 -17.36 18.76 -40.10
CA LEU A 184 -18.63 18.47 -40.77
C LEU A 184 -19.81 19.13 -40.05
N ARG A 185 -19.90 18.99 -38.71
CA ARG A 185 -20.93 19.60 -37.88
C ARG A 185 -20.86 21.14 -37.93
N LEU A 186 -19.68 21.74 -37.75
CA LEU A 186 -19.54 23.20 -37.74
C LEU A 186 -19.91 23.85 -39.08
N ARG A 187 -19.70 23.16 -40.21
CA ARG A 187 -20.14 23.64 -41.54
C ARG A 187 -21.66 23.72 -41.71
N THR A 188 -22.44 23.12 -40.81
CA THR A 188 -23.91 23.20 -40.85
C THR A 188 -24.48 24.42 -40.13
N ILE A 189 -23.63 25.18 -39.43
CA ILE A 189 -24.02 26.48 -38.85
C ILE A 189 -24.40 27.42 -40.00
N THR A 190 -25.66 27.85 -40.00
CA THR A 190 -26.22 28.66 -41.08
C THR A 190 -26.45 30.09 -40.59
N ALA A 191 -25.91 31.07 -41.32
CA ALA A 191 -26.21 32.47 -41.07
C ALA A 191 -27.60 32.83 -41.62
N ALA A 192 -28.42 33.51 -40.83
CA ALA A 192 -29.75 33.95 -41.23
C ALA A 192 -29.68 35.12 -42.23
N SER A 193 -30.53 35.10 -43.26
CA SER A 193 -30.55 36.11 -44.34
C SER A 193 -31.47 37.30 -44.09
N GLY A 194 -32.18 37.35 -42.95
CA GLY A 194 -33.22 38.32 -42.62
C GLY A 194 -32.77 39.65 -41.98
N GLY A 195 -31.50 40.04 -42.13
CA GLY A 195 -30.96 41.33 -41.63
C GLY A 195 -30.64 41.41 -40.13
N GLY A 196 -31.04 40.41 -39.33
CA GLY A 196 -30.77 40.34 -37.88
C GLY A 196 -29.43 39.71 -37.50
N ASN A 197 -28.64 39.23 -38.47
CA ASN A 197 -27.32 38.60 -38.30
C ASN A 197 -27.30 37.41 -37.33
N GLU A 198 -28.42 36.69 -37.20
CA GLU A 198 -28.50 35.48 -36.38
C GLU A 198 -27.67 34.33 -36.98
N GLN A 199 -27.14 33.46 -36.12
CA GLN A 199 -26.57 32.17 -36.51
C GLN A 199 -27.41 31.04 -35.96
N VAL A 200 -27.65 30.03 -36.80
CA VAL A 200 -28.55 28.91 -36.49
C VAL A 200 -27.80 27.59 -36.62
N PHE A 201 -27.93 26.74 -35.61
CA PHE A 201 -27.48 25.35 -35.64
C PHE A 201 -28.65 24.43 -35.29
N CYS A 202 -28.80 23.34 -36.04
CA CYS A 202 -29.74 22.28 -35.75
C CYS A 202 -29.02 20.94 -35.91
N GLY A 203 -29.07 20.07 -34.90
CA GLY A 203 -28.47 18.75 -35.02
C GLY A 203 -28.27 18.04 -33.69
N PRO A 204 -27.79 16.80 -33.76
CA PRO A 204 -27.47 16.02 -32.57
C PRO A 204 -26.33 16.69 -31.80
N SER A 205 -26.39 16.56 -30.49
CA SER A 205 -25.44 17.03 -29.49
C SER A 205 -25.36 16.02 -28.36
N ASP A 206 -24.25 16.06 -27.60
CA ASP A 206 -24.27 15.51 -26.25
C ASP A 206 -25.31 16.27 -25.40
N ASP A 207 -25.95 15.58 -24.45
CA ASP A 207 -26.94 16.20 -23.58
C ASP A 207 -26.28 17.12 -22.54
N PRO A 208 -26.46 18.46 -22.62
CA PRO A 208 -25.81 19.36 -21.69
C PRO A 208 -26.37 19.28 -20.28
N PHE A 209 -27.56 18.71 -20.06
CA PHE A 209 -28.10 18.57 -18.71
C PHE A 209 -27.41 17.41 -17.97
N PHE A 210 -27.18 17.60 -16.68
CA PHE A 210 -26.49 16.62 -15.84
C PHE A 210 -27.18 16.56 -14.48
N ALA A 211 -27.54 15.35 -14.07
CA ALA A 211 -28.16 15.11 -12.78
C ALA A 211 -28.12 13.61 -12.46
N ASP A 212 -28.11 13.26 -11.18
CA ASP A 212 -28.36 11.87 -10.78
C ASP A 212 -29.85 11.56 -10.82
N LEU A 213 -30.39 11.45 -12.04
CA LEU A 213 -31.82 11.23 -12.27
C LEU A 213 -32.35 10.01 -11.53
N GLY A 214 -31.55 8.93 -11.49
CA GLY A 214 -31.92 7.70 -10.78
C GLY A 214 -32.08 7.93 -9.28
N ALA A 215 -31.19 8.69 -8.65
CA ALA A 215 -31.28 9.02 -7.24
C ALA A 215 -32.36 10.07 -6.94
N ILE A 216 -32.49 11.09 -7.79
CA ILE A 216 -33.46 12.17 -7.63
C ILE A 216 -34.89 11.63 -7.70
N PHE A 217 -35.19 10.78 -8.69
CA PHE A 217 -36.52 10.21 -8.87
C PHE A 217 -36.77 8.93 -8.05
N ASP A 218 -35.73 8.37 -7.40
CA ASP A 218 -35.87 7.43 -6.27
C ASP A 218 -36.09 8.20 -4.96
N LEU A 219 -37.14 9.03 -4.93
CA LEU A 219 -37.54 9.82 -3.76
C LEU A 219 -36.37 10.64 -3.15
N ALA A 220 -35.60 11.33 -3.99
CA ALA A 220 -34.42 12.10 -3.59
C ALA A 220 -33.44 11.30 -2.70
N ASN A 221 -33.22 10.02 -3.01
CA ASN A 221 -32.20 9.15 -2.41
C ASN A 221 -30.79 9.53 -2.90
N LEU A 222 -30.44 10.81 -2.72
CA LEU A 222 -29.19 11.39 -3.19
C LEU A 222 -28.00 10.62 -2.62
N ARG A 223 -26.99 10.48 -3.47
CA ARG A 223 -25.77 9.73 -3.13
C ARG A 223 -24.55 10.58 -3.50
N PRO A 224 -24.32 11.73 -2.83
CA PRO A 224 -23.33 12.71 -3.30
C PRO A 224 -21.91 12.16 -3.50
N MET A 225 -21.53 11.13 -2.73
CA MET A 225 -20.22 10.47 -2.86
C MET A 225 -20.13 9.46 -4.01
N ASN A 226 -21.27 8.97 -4.52
CA ASN A 226 -21.38 7.93 -5.54
C ASN A 226 -22.42 8.30 -6.62
N ALA A 227 -22.61 9.60 -6.85
CA ALA A 227 -23.61 10.08 -7.77
C ALA A 227 -23.27 9.68 -9.20
N THR A 228 -24.29 9.33 -9.98
CA THR A 228 -24.14 8.94 -11.37
C THR A 228 -24.98 9.84 -12.23
N ASP A 229 -24.35 10.57 -13.14
CA ASP A 229 -25.07 11.35 -14.15
C ASP A 229 -25.89 10.41 -15.05
N GLY A 230 -27.22 10.54 -14.97
CA GLY A 230 -28.17 9.71 -15.71
C GLY A 230 -28.24 10.02 -17.21
N LEU A 231 -27.71 11.17 -17.63
CA LEU A 231 -27.65 11.60 -19.03
C LEU A 231 -26.26 11.44 -19.64
N SER A 232 -25.27 11.06 -18.81
CA SER A 232 -23.93 10.79 -19.30
C SER A 232 -23.96 9.83 -20.49
N ARG A 233 -23.22 10.20 -21.53
CA ARG A 233 -23.05 9.40 -22.76
C ARG A 233 -24.32 9.22 -23.59
N LYS A 234 -25.35 10.02 -23.34
CA LYS A 234 -26.56 10.11 -24.18
C LYS A 234 -26.48 11.36 -25.05
N ASN A 235 -27.15 11.30 -26.19
CA ASN A 235 -27.30 12.45 -27.07
C ASN A 235 -28.73 13.03 -26.96
N CYS A 236 -28.88 14.27 -27.41
CA CYS A 236 -30.15 14.92 -27.70
C CYS A 236 -30.06 15.65 -29.05
N HIS A 237 -31.15 16.23 -29.54
CA HIS A 237 -31.14 17.15 -30.67
C HIS A 237 -31.29 18.61 -30.23
N SER A 238 -30.34 19.46 -30.60
CA SER A 238 -30.34 20.88 -30.22
C SER A 238 -30.76 21.77 -31.38
N ILE A 239 -31.61 22.75 -31.09
CA ILE A 239 -31.80 23.98 -31.88
C ILE A 239 -31.07 25.08 -31.14
N ALA A 240 -29.95 25.56 -31.68
CA ALA A 240 -29.15 26.63 -31.09
C ALA A 240 -29.18 27.90 -31.96
N LEU A 241 -29.34 29.04 -31.32
CA LEU A 241 -29.43 30.37 -31.90
C LEU A 241 -28.40 31.30 -31.24
N SER A 242 -27.58 31.97 -32.04
CA SER A 242 -26.77 33.12 -31.59
C SER A 242 -27.39 34.38 -32.16
N ILE A 243 -27.94 35.22 -31.29
CA ILE A 243 -28.81 36.34 -31.65
C ILE A 243 -28.19 37.64 -31.13
N PRO A 244 -28.00 38.67 -31.98
CA PRO A 244 -27.58 39.99 -31.49
C PRO A 244 -28.59 40.60 -30.52
N ILE A 245 -28.10 41.28 -29.47
CA ILE A 245 -28.95 41.94 -28.47
C ILE A 245 -29.87 42.97 -29.12
N SER A 246 -29.40 43.73 -30.11
CA SER A 246 -30.24 44.71 -30.82
C SER A 246 -31.41 44.07 -31.56
N THR A 247 -31.36 42.78 -31.83
CA THR A 247 -32.47 42.04 -32.42
C THR A 247 -33.53 41.69 -31.37
N LEU A 248 -33.12 41.43 -30.13
CA LEU A 248 -33.99 41.04 -29.02
C LEU A 248 -34.49 42.24 -28.20
N GLN A 249 -33.74 43.35 -28.18
CA GLN A 249 -34.08 44.54 -27.41
C GLN A 249 -35.24 45.29 -28.09
N LYS A 250 -36.26 45.64 -27.31
CA LYS A 250 -37.56 46.17 -27.79
C LYS A 250 -37.49 47.44 -28.65
N ASN A 251 -36.42 48.23 -28.54
CA ASN A 251 -36.14 49.46 -29.29
C ASN A 251 -34.90 49.33 -30.19
N HIS A 252 -34.41 48.11 -30.42
CA HIS A 252 -33.23 47.79 -31.21
C HIS A 252 -31.91 48.42 -30.76
N GLN A 253 -31.79 48.75 -29.48
CA GLN A 253 -30.57 49.35 -28.93
C GLN A 253 -29.46 48.31 -28.71
N SER A 254 -28.21 48.71 -28.91
CA SER A 254 -27.05 47.90 -28.55
C SER A 254 -26.90 47.83 -27.02
N VAL A 255 -26.17 46.83 -26.51
CA VAL A 255 -25.95 46.69 -25.05
C VAL A 255 -25.20 47.88 -24.43
N ALA A 256 -24.37 48.57 -25.21
CA ALA A 256 -23.62 49.73 -24.75
C ALA A 256 -24.52 50.92 -24.35
N ALA A 257 -25.79 50.92 -24.77
CA ALA A 257 -26.78 51.91 -24.37
C ALA A 257 -27.51 51.55 -23.06
N ALA A 258 -27.24 50.39 -22.45
CA ALA A 258 -27.80 50.04 -21.15
C ALA A 258 -27.27 50.99 -20.07
N SER A 259 -28.17 51.50 -19.24
CA SER A 259 -27.84 52.44 -18.17
C SER A 259 -27.02 51.79 -17.04
N SER A 260 -27.19 50.48 -16.82
CA SER A 260 -26.39 49.64 -15.93
C SER A 260 -26.65 48.16 -16.23
N ILE A 261 -25.95 47.26 -15.53
CA ILE A 261 -26.22 45.81 -15.54
C ILE A 261 -27.62 45.45 -15.00
N LEU A 262 -28.36 46.42 -14.44
CA LEU A 262 -29.71 46.24 -13.91
C LEU A 262 -30.77 46.97 -14.75
N ASP A 263 -30.45 47.41 -15.97
CA ASP A 263 -31.38 48.16 -16.81
C ASP A 263 -32.61 47.30 -17.18
N PRO A 264 -33.84 47.69 -16.80
CA PRO A 264 -35.05 46.91 -17.08
C PRO A 264 -35.41 46.86 -18.57
N ASN A 265 -34.85 47.73 -19.42
CA ASN A 265 -35.12 47.72 -20.86
C ASN A 265 -34.37 46.61 -21.62
N TYR A 266 -33.47 45.90 -20.95
CA TYR A 266 -32.67 44.80 -21.51
C TYR A 266 -33.09 43.43 -20.98
N VAL A 267 -34.23 43.34 -20.30
CA VAL A 267 -34.78 42.08 -19.81
C VAL A 267 -35.63 41.41 -20.90
N ILE A 268 -35.39 40.12 -21.11
CA ILE A 268 -36.20 39.25 -21.97
C ILE A 268 -36.69 38.03 -21.20
N GLY A 269 -37.83 37.47 -21.63
CA GLY A 269 -38.30 36.14 -21.27
C GLY A 269 -38.11 35.21 -22.46
N VAL A 270 -37.63 33.99 -22.24
CA VAL A 270 -37.41 33.00 -23.29
C VAL A 270 -38.06 31.68 -22.90
N TRP A 271 -38.83 31.09 -23.81
CA TRP A 271 -39.41 29.76 -23.65
C TRP A 271 -39.44 29.03 -25.00
N ALA A 272 -39.57 27.71 -24.98
CA ALA A 272 -39.61 26.89 -26.18
C ALA A 272 -40.82 25.95 -26.17
N SER A 273 -41.30 25.57 -27.35
CA SER A 273 -42.48 24.71 -27.49
C SER A 273 -42.40 23.80 -28.70
N ALA A 274 -43.07 22.65 -28.61
CA ALA A 274 -43.36 21.79 -29.74
C ALA A 274 -44.87 21.69 -29.98
N SER A 275 -45.27 21.78 -31.24
CA SER A 275 -46.66 21.65 -31.67
C SER A 275 -46.86 20.56 -32.72
N ARG A 276 -48.02 19.91 -32.71
CA ARG A 276 -48.47 18.85 -33.63
C ARG A 276 -49.72 19.30 -34.40
N PRO A 277 -49.92 18.85 -35.66
CA PRO A 277 -51.24 18.99 -36.30
C PRO A 277 -52.33 18.29 -35.47
N ALA A 278 -53.50 18.92 -35.35
CA ALA A 278 -54.58 18.49 -34.48
C ALA A 278 -55.16 17.09 -34.82
N MET A 279 -54.95 16.58 -36.03
CA MET A 279 -55.42 15.27 -36.46
C MET A 279 -54.31 14.41 -37.02
N GLN A 280 -54.23 13.16 -36.55
CA GLN A 280 -53.40 12.10 -37.11
C GLN A 280 -54.31 10.99 -37.68
N THR A 281 -54.04 10.57 -38.92
CA THR A 281 -54.82 9.52 -39.61
C THR A 281 -53.90 8.38 -40.03
N PHE A 282 -54.26 7.13 -39.72
CA PHE A 282 -53.52 5.96 -40.17
C PHE A 282 -54.25 5.30 -41.35
N SER A 283 -53.56 5.17 -42.49
CA SER A 283 -54.07 4.52 -43.71
C SER A 283 -53.17 3.35 -44.10
N ALA A 284 -53.77 2.20 -44.43
CA ALA A 284 -53.03 1.03 -44.90
C ALA A 284 -52.31 1.27 -46.25
N ALA A 285 -52.77 2.22 -47.07
CA ALA A 285 -52.23 2.48 -48.40
C ALA A 285 -51.17 3.60 -48.44
N THR A 286 -51.29 4.59 -47.57
CA THR A 286 -50.42 5.79 -47.57
C THR A 286 -49.63 6.00 -46.27
N GLY A 287 -49.82 5.14 -45.27
CA GLY A 287 -49.18 5.27 -43.95
C GLY A 287 -49.87 6.28 -43.04
N ALA A 288 -49.11 6.81 -42.07
CA ALA A 288 -49.58 7.86 -41.16
C ALA A 288 -49.57 9.23 -41.84
N GLY A 289 -50.71 9.93 -41.83
CA GLY A 289 -50.87 11.32 -42.28
C GLY A 289 -51.22 12.23 -41.11
N ALA A 290 -50.93 13.53 -41.25
CA ALA A 290 -51.27 14.55 -40.26
C ALA A 290 -51.92 15.76 -40.96
N SER A 291 -52.92 16.37 -40.32
CA SER A 291 -53.67 17.52 -40.87
C SER A 291 -54.32 18.36 -39.77
N GLY A 292 -54.89 19.52 -40.14
CA GLY A 292 -55.49 20.47 -39.21
C GLY A 292 -54.48 21.49 -38.66
N ASP A 293 -54.97 22.37 -37.79
CA ASP A 293 -54.15 23.41 -37.16
C ASP A 293 -53.12 22.81 -36.20
N TYR A 294 -52.01 23.52 -35.97
CA TYR A 294 -51.01 23.10 -35.00
C TYR A 294 -51.49 23.39 -33.58
N VAL A 295 -51.34 22.40 -32.69
CA VAL A 295 -51.67 22.46 -31.27
C VAL A 295 -50.40 22.20 -30.47
N GLN A 296 -50.14 23.01 -29.46
CA GLN A 296 -49.00 22.84 -28.56
C GLN A 296 -49.17 21.56 -27.74
N VAL A 297 -48.11 20.76 -27.67
CA VAL A 297 -48.08 19.50 -26.92
C VAL A 297 -46.95 19.44 -25.89
N SER A 298 -45.99 20.35 -25.98
CA SER A 298 -44.89 20.50 -25.03
C SER A 298 -44.48 21.97 -24.95
N ARG A 299 -44.14 22.43 -23.74
CA ARG A 299 -43.47 23.71 -23.49
C ARG A 299 -42.40 23.56 -22.44
N LEU A 300 -41.38 24.43 -22.49
CA LEU A 300 -40.40 24.57 -21.44
C LEU A 300 -39.83 25.99 -21.41
N GLY A 301 -39.94 26.66 -20.28
CA GLY A 301 -39.31 27.93 -19.95
C GLY A 301 -38.29 27.74 -18.84
N MET A 302 -38.74 27.84 -17.60
CA MET A 302 -37.94 27.52 -16.43
C MET A 302 -37.75 26.00 -16.31
N PRO A 303 -36.51 25.52 -16.12
CA PRO A 303 -36.28 24.12 -15.84
C PRO A 303 -36.99 23.70 -14.55
N LEU A 304 -37.27 22.41 -14.41
CA LEU A 304 -37.79 21.79 -13.19
C LEU A 304 -39.14 22.32 -12.67
N THR A 305 -39.74 23.34 -13.31
CA THR A 305 -41.13 23.73 -13.07
C THR A 305 -42.07 22.60 -13.47
N ASN A 306 -41.79 21.93 -14.59
CA ASN A 306 -42.52 20.74 -15.01
C ASN A 306 -42.17 19.51 -14.13
N GLU A 307 -40.96 19.45 -13.58
CA GLU A 307 -40.40 18.26 -12.94
C GLU A 307 -40.68 18.18 -11.44
N VAL A 308 -40.47 19.29 -10.73
CA VAL A 308 -40.43 19.38 -9.26
C VAL A 308 -41.55 20.23 -8.68
N ILE A 309 -42.06 21.22 -9.42
CA ILE A 309 -43.18 22.07 -8.97
C ILE A 309 -44.53 21.48 -9.36
N ASN A 310 -44.69 21.11 -10.63
CA ASN A 310 -45.96 20.57 -11.12
C ASN A 310 -46.10 19.07 -10.79
N PRO A 311 -47.16 18.64 -10.09
CA PRO A 311 -47.41 17.24 -9.82
C PRO A 311 -47.80 16.50 -11.10
N ILE A 312 -47.51 15.20 -11.15
CA ILE A 312 -47.65 14.34 -12.34
C ILE A 312 -49.02 14.47 -13.04
N GLY A 313 -50.12 14.57 -12.29
CA GLY A 313 -51.48 14.65 -12.84
C GLY A 313 -51.81 15.96 -13.56
N SER A 314 -50.96 16.99 -13.42
CA SER A 314 -51.15 18.31 -14.02
C SER A 314 -50.17 18.60 -15.17
N LYS A 315 -49.14 17.77 -15.36
CA LYS A 315 -48.04 18.03 -16.30
C LYS A 315 -48.47 18.06 -17.77
N ASP A 316 -49.29 17.13 -18.22
CA ASP A 316 -49.79 17.12 -19.62
C ASP A 316 -50.58 18.38 -19.94
N ARG A 317 -51.44 18.80 -19.01
CA ARG A 317 -52.22 20.04 -19.15
C ARG A 317 -51.30 21.25 -19.17
N TRP A 318 -50.32 21.30 -18.26
CA TRP A 318 -49.32 22.36 -18.25
C TRP A 318 -48.56 22.43 -19.57
N ASN A 319 -48.11 21.30 -20.12
CA ASN A 319 -47.41 21.22 -21.41
C ASN A 319 -48.23 21.71 -22.61
N ALA A 320 -49.55 21.52 -22.57
CA ALA A 320 -50.46 21.94 -23.63
C ALA A 320 -50.86 23.44 -23.56
N LEU A 321 -50.52 24.16 -22.48
CA LEU A 321 -50.87 25.56 -22.28
C LEU A 321 -49.70 26.50 -22.61
N THR A 322 -50.01 27.73 -22.99
CA THR A 322 -49.00 28.78 -23.16
C THR A 322 -48.76 29.53 -21.83
N PRO A 323 -47.56 30.09 -21.58
CA PRO A 323 -47.32 30.96 -20.42
C PRO A 323 -48.31 32.13 -20.26
N TYR A 324 -48.95 32.56 -21.37
CA TYR A 324 -49.97 33.63 -21.37
C TYR A 324 -51.38 33.17 -20.99
N THR A 325 -51.55 31.91 -20.60
CA THR A 325 -52.82 31.38 -20.10
C THR A 325 -52.54 30.44 -18.93
N GLU A 326 -51.60 30.81 -18.08
CA GLU A 326 -51.18 29.99 -16.94
C GLU A 326 -52.37 29.65 -16.05
N ASP A 327 -52.52 28.37 -15.70
CA ASP A 327 -53.62 27.89 -14.88
C ASP A 327 -53.43 28.33 -13.42
N ALA A 328 -54.51 28.72 -12.76
CA ALA A 328 -54.46 29.12 -11.36
C ALA A 328 -53.92 28.00 -10.44
N GLN A 329 -54.13 26.74 -10.80
CA GLN A 329 -53.65 25.59 -10.04
C GLN A 329 -52.14 25.39 -10.21
N THR A 330 -51.59 25.54 -11.42
CA THR A 330 -50.14 25.42 -11.66
C THR A 330 -49.36 26.60 -11.07
N ASP A 331 -49.92 27.80 -11.13
CA ASP A 331 -49.39 28.98 -10.42
C ASP A 331 -49.39 28.81 -8.89
N ASP A 332 -50.38 28.08 -8.35
CA ASP A 332 -50.48 27.85 -6.91
C ASP A 332 -49.37 26.93 -6.38
N TYR A 333 -48.94 25.94 -7.17
CA TYR A 333 -47.86 25.03 -6.79
C TYR A 333 -46.54 25.74 -6.50
N LEU A 334 -46.26 26.87 -7.17
CA LEU A 334 -45.10 27.72 -6.87
C LEU A 334 -45.16 28.35 -5.46
N SER A 335 -46.34 28.47 -4.87
CA SER A 335 -46.52 29.16 -3.59
C SER A 335 -46.51 28.23 -2.38
N ASN A 336 -46.72 26.93 -2.61
CA ASN A 336 -46.66 25.83 -1.65
C ASN A 336 -46.12 24.59 -2.38
N PRO A 337 -44.83 24.58 -2.78
CA PRO A 337 -44.28 23.51 -3.59
C PRO A 337 -44.31 22.18 -2.85
N GLU A 338 -44.62 21.09 -3.55
CA GLU A 338 -44.70 19.75 -2.96
C GLU A 338 -43.37 19.34 -2.30
N LEU A 339 -42.25 19.65 -2.96
CA LEU A 339 -40.91 19.44 -2.41
C LEU A 339 -40.68 20.16 -1.06
N GLY A 340 -41.37 21.27 -0.83
CA GLY A 340 -41.38 21.98 0.46
C GLY A 340 -41.83 21.12 1.65
N LEU A 341 -42.64 20.09 1.41
CA LEU A 341 -43.08 19.14 2.44
C LEU A 341 -41.92 18.23 2.92
N TYR A 342 -40.94 18.00 2.05
CA TYR A 342 -39.79 17.10 2.27
C TYR A 342 -38.54 17.81 2.80
N VAL A 343 -38.59 19.14 2.94
CA VAL A 343 -37.56 19.93 3.64
C VAL A 343 -38.10 20.61 4.90
N ASP A 344 -39.38 20.39 5.25
CA ASP A 344 -39.95 20.83 6.53
C ASP A 344 -39.90 19.66 7.54
N PRO A 345 -39.10 19.75 8.62
CA PRO A 345 -38.95 18.69 9.61
C PRO A 345 -40.23 18.40 10.40
N ARG A 346 -41.24 19.28 10.34
CA ARG A 346 -42.57 19.06 10.95
C ARG A 346 -43.45 18.13 10.11
N LEU A 347 -43.07 17.91 8.85
CA LEU A 347 -43.80 17.12 7.86
C LEU A 347 -42.96 15.91 7.44
N TYR A 348 -42.58 15.82 6.16
CA TYR A 348 -41.81 14.70 5.60
C TYR A 348 -40.29 14.93 5.63
N GLY A 349 -39.80 16.04 6.19
CA GLY A 349 -38.36 16.35 6.24
C GLY A 349 -37.48 15.27 6.91
N ASN A 350 -38.05 14.48 7.83
CA ASN A 350 -37.33 13.36 8.45
C ASN A 350 -37.41 12.05 7.64
N ALA A 351 -38.21 12.01 6.57
CA ALA A 351 -38.41 10.81 5.76
C ALA A 351 -37.27 10.60 4.74
N ILE A 352 -36.56 11.65 4.35
CA ILE A 352 -35.46 11.61 3.37
C ILE A 352 -34.20 12.20 4.02
N PRO A 353 -33.38 11.37 4.70
CA PRO A 353 -32.17 11.82 5.40
C PRO A 353 -31.20 12.62 4.51
N GLN A 354 -31.18 12.33 3.22
CA GLN A 354 -30.33 12.95 2.22
C GLN A 354 -30.66 14.44 1.99
N LEU A 355 -31.88 14.87 2.33
CA LEU A 355 -32.30 16.28 2.27
C LEU A 355 -32.17 17.00 3.62
N ALA A 356 -31.66 16.34 4.68
CA ALA A 356 -31.64 16.90 6.04
C ALA A 356 -30.76 18.15 6.20
N ALA A 357 -29.90 18.46 5.23
CA ALA A 357 -29.15 19.71 5.18
C ALA A 357 -29.98 20.90 4.69
N LEU A 358 -31.13 20.64 4.05
CA LEU A 358 -32.11 21.63 3.61
C LEU A 358 -33.22 21.77 4.68
N ASP A 359 -33.64 22.99 4.98
CA ASP A 359 -34.66 23.27 6.01
C ASP A 359 -35.46 24.54 5.69
N VAL A 360 -36.79 24.48 5.61
CA VAL A 360 -37.57 25.72 5.44
C VAL A 360 -37.57 26.55 6.73
N GLN A 361 -37.40 27.87 6.65
CA GLN A 361 -37.42 28.71 7.86
C GLN A 361 -38.80 28.70 8.53
N THR A 362 -38.88 28.23 9.78
CA THR A 362 -40.15 28.15 10.53
C THR A 362 -40.33 29.29 11.53
N ARG A 363 -39.23 30.00 11.85
CA ARG A 363 -39.16 31.06 12.88
C ARG A 363 -38.20 32.17 12.46
N SER A 364 -38.18 32.52 11.18
CA SER A 364 -37.26 33.52 10.66
C SER A 364 -37.40 34.85 11.40
N LEU A 365 -36.28 35.40 11.87
CA LEU A 365 -36.21 36.66 12.63
C LEU A 365 -36.98 36.66 13.98
N ALA A 366 -37.24 35.50 14.58
CA ALA A 366 -37.83 35.43 15.93
C ALA A 366 -36.99 36.18 16.97
N GLY A 367 -37.67 36.88 17.89
CA GLY A 367 -37.04 37.64 18.97
C GLY A 367 -36.40 38.98 18.58
N PHE A 368 -36.42 39.38 17.30
CA PHE A 368 -35.95 40.70 16.87
C PHE A 368 -36.96 41.80 17.25
N PRO A 369 -36.51 42.98 17.74
CA PRO A 369 -37.41 44.06 18.14
C PRO A 369 -38.28 44.56 16.99
N GLY A 370 -39.58 44.74 17.24
CA GLY A 370 -40.54 45.27 16.26
C GLY A 370 -41.07 44.24 15.26
N LEU A 371 -40.67 42.97 15.37
CA LEU A 371 -41.19 41.84 14.58
C LEU A 371 -42.05 40.91 15.46
N PRO A 372 -42.87 40.00 14.86
CA PRO A 372 -43.61 39.00 15.62
C PRO A 372 -42.71 38.18 16.55
N ALA A 373 -43.16 37.90 17.77
CA ALA A 373 -42.36 37.21 18.78
C ALA A 373 -41.85 35.83 18.32
N ASP A 374 -42.67 35.10 17.57
CA ASP A 374 -42.34 33.78 17.01
C ASP A 374 -41.66 33.82 15.65
N GLY A 375 -41.42 35.01 15.08
CA GLY A 375 -40.85 35.19 13.74
C GLY A 375 -41.85 34.92 12.61
N PHE A 376 -41.32 34.72 11.40
CA PHE A 376 -42.09 34.38 10.20
C PHE A 376 -41.88 32.90 9.82
N ASP A 377 -43.00 32.21 9.57
CA ASP A 377 -43.02 30.78 9.24
C ASP A 377 -43.29 30.58 7.75
N PHE A 378 -42.30 30.06 7.03
CA PHE A 378 -42.33 29.85 5.58
C PHE A 378 -42.70 28.43 5.15
N GLY A 379 -43.02 27.52 6.09
CA GLY A 379 -43.50 26.18 5.72
C GLY A 379 -44.85 26.21 5.01
N ASN A 380 -45.16 25.21 4.19
CA ASN A 380 -46.37 25.20 3.38
C ASN A 380 -47.64 25.46 4.20
N THR A 381 -48.58 26.23 3.64
CA THR A 381 -49.85 26.68 4.26
C THR A 381 -49.72 27.68 5.41
N ARG A 382 -48.49 28.05 5.81
CA ARG A 382 -48.24 28.98 6.92
C ARG A 382 -48.35 30.45 6.48
N PRO A 383 -48.43 31.41 7.43
CA PRO A 383 -48.64 32.81 7.09
C PRO A 383 -47.47 33.49 6.36
N GLY A 384 -46.21 33.05 6.54
CA GLY A 384 -45.04 33.74 5.99
C GLY A 384 -45.05 35.24 6.31
N LEU A 385 -44.81 36.07 5.29
CA LEU A 385 -44.90 37.53 5.40
C LEU A 385 -46.31 38.11 5.26
N TYR A 386 -47.35 37.29 5.02
CA TYR A 386 -48.72 37.76 4.83
C TYR A 386 -49.26 38.64 5.97
N PRO A 387 -48.91 38.43 7.27
CA PRO A 387 -49.34 39.34 8.35
C PRO A 387 -48.90 40.79 8.17
N LEU A 388 -47.93 41.07 7.29
CA LEU A 388 -47.52 42.43 6.95
C LEU A 388 -48.42 43.08 5.90
N LYS A 389 -49.35 42.36 5.28
CA LYS A 389 -50.22 42.90 4.23
C LYS A 389 -50.99 44.12 4.75
N GLY A 390 -50.96 45.22 3.98
CA GLY A 390 -51.53 46.52 4.36
C GLY A 390 -50.71 47.33 5.37
N ASN A 391 -49.56 46.83 5.86
CA ASN A 391 -48.66 47.58 6.74
C ASN A 391 -47.89 48.64 5.95
N SER A 392 -47.80 49.87 6.48
CA SER A 392 -47.07 50.97 5.84
C SER A 392 -45.58 50.71 5.63
N ALA A 393 -44.98 49.77 6.37
CA ALA A 393 -43.60 49.33 6.18
C ALA A 393 -43.35 48.67 4.81
N LEU A 394 -44.40 48.20 4.12
CA LEU A 394 -44.31 47.67 2.77
C LEU A 394 -44.25 48.76 1.69
N ASN A 395 -44.59 50.01 2.00
CA ASN A 395 -44.63 51.09 1.01
C ASN A 395 -43.25 51.30 0.37
N GLY A 396 -43.21 51.32 -0.97
CA GLY A 396 -41.96 51.43 -1.73
C GLY A 396 -41.18 50.13 -1.90
N THR A 397 -41.70 49.01 -1.38
CA THR A 397 -41.18 47.65 -1.62
C THR A 397 -41.98 46.96 -2.73
N ALA A 398 -41.43 45.89 -3.30
CA ALA A 398 -42.13 45.01 -4.25
C ALA A 398 -43.38 44.34 -3.63
N LEU A 399 -43.43 44.25 -2.31
CA LEU A 399 -44.51 43.62 -1.55
C LEU A 399 -45.68 44.58 -1.23
N ALA A 400 -45.61 45.86 -1.62
CA ALA A 400 -46.74 46.78 -1.48
C ALA A 400 -47.94 46.34 -2.33
N ASP A 401 -49.17 46.53 -1.85
CA ASP A 401 -50.39 46.20 -2.63
C ASP A 401 -50.50 47.01 -3.93
N ALA A 402 -49.99 48.25 -3.93
CA ALA A 402 -49.90 49.10 -5.11
C ALA A 402 -48.80 48.67 -6.11
N ALA A 403 -47.94 47.71 -5.72
CA ALA A 403 -46.94 47.05 -6.55
C ALA A 403 -47.37 45.59 -6.81
N PHE A 404 -46.58 44.61 -6.39
CA PHE A 404 -46.84 43.19 -6.63
C PHE A 404 -47.32 42.44 -5.37
N GLY A 405 -47.59 43.15 -4.27
CA GLY A 405 -48.05 42.56 -3.01
C GLY A 405 -49.32 41.72 -3.12
N ASN A 406 -50.21 42.01 -4.07
CA ASN A 406 -51.39 41.18 -4.29
C ASN A 406 -51.08 39.80 -4.86
N TYR A 407 -49.95 39.65 -5.56
CA TYR A 407 -49.50 38.39 -6.15
C TYR A 407 -48.43 37.69 -5.30
N LEU A 408 -47.58 38.46 -4.62
CA LEU A 408 -46.45 37.97 -3.82
C LEU A 408 -46.76 37.83 -2.31
N LEU A 409 -47.79 38.49 -1.78
CA LEU A 409 -48.26 38.32 -0.40
C LEU A 409 -49.67 37.72 -0.39
N VAL A 410 -49.72 36.39 -0.50
CA VAL A 410 -50.97 35.64 -0.54
C VAL A 410 -51.16 34.82 0.75
N ALA A 411 -52.39 34.79 1.27
CA ALA A 411 -52.73 34.10 2.51
C ALA A 411 -52.46 32.60 2.41
N GLY A 412 -51.77 32.01 3.38
CA GLY A 412 -51.45 30.58 3.42
C GLY A 412 -50.50 30.12 2.30
N LYS A 413 -49.77 31.06 1.68
CA LYS A 413 -48.91 30.85 0.51
C LYS A 413 -47.55 31.49 0.74
N PRO A 414 -46.79 31.03 1.75
CA PRO A 414 -45.62 31.75 2.21
C PRO A 414 -44.49 31.78 1.18
N ARG A 415 -44.41 30.78 0.28
CA ARG A 415 -43.36 30.71 -0.75
C ARG A 415 -43.65 31.56 -1.98
N SER A 416 -44.79 32.24 -2.01
CA SER A 416 -45.08 33.24 -3.05
C SER A 416 -44.12 34.43 -3.04
N VAL A 417 -43.42 34.69 -1.93
CA VAL A 417 -42.46 35.81 -1.85
C VAL A 417 -41.09 35.48 -2.45
N ASP A 418 -40.70 34.22 -2.62
CA ASP A 418 -39.36 33.83 -3.08
C ASP A 418 -39.38 32.95 -4.33
N ILE A 419 -40.24 31.93 -4.39
CA ILE A 419 -40.32 31.01 -5.53
C ILE A 419 -40.99 31.66 -6.75
N LYS A 420 -42.11 32.39 -6.59
CA LYS A 420 -42.77 33.06 -7.73
C LYS A 420 -41.89 34.10 -8.43
N PRO A 421 -41.14 34.96 -7.72
CA PRO A 421 -40.18 35.85 -8.36
C PRO A 421 -39.12 35.11 -9.16
N ILE A 422 -38.46 34.10 -8.58
CA ILE A 422 -37.34 33.44 -9.26
C ILE A 422 -37.77 32.55 -10.43
N PHE A 423 -38.98 31.97 -10.39
CA PHE A 423 -39.48 31.03 -11.42
C PHE A 423 -40.51 31.62 -12.40
N HIS A 424 -41.23 32.70 -12.06
CA HIS A 424 -42.45 33.04 -12.81
C HIS A 424 -42.49 34.48 -13.31
N THR A 425 -42.05 35.46 -12.51
CA THR A 425 -42.08 36.88 -12.89
C THR A 425 -40.71 37.46 -13.22
N GLY A 426 -39.64 36.78 -12.81
CA GLY A 426 -38.32 37.38 -12.60
C GLY A 426 -38.26 38.11 -11.26
N VAL A 427 -37.05 38.54 -10.88
CA VAL A 427 -36.75 39.20 -9.61
C VAL A 427 -36.51 40.69 -9.85
N PRO A 428 -37.27 41.59 -9.19
CA PRO A 428 -37.08 43.03 -9.34
C PRO A 428 -35.90 43.53 -8.51
N ASN A 429 -35.22 44.57 -8.99
CA ASN A 429 -34.31 45.36 -8.14
C ASN A 429 -35.08 46.33 -7.22
N LEU A 430 -35.85 45.76 -6.30
CA LEU A 430 -36.64 46.48 -5.28
C LEU A 430 -36.56 45.72 -3.96
N ALA A 431 -36.67 46.43 -2.83
CA ALA A 431 -36.78 45.75 -1.53
C ALA A 431 -38.00 44.79 -1.52
N PRO A 432 -37.91 43.60 -0.89
CA PRO A 432 -36.75 43.08 -0.16
C PRO A 432 -35.70 42.39 -1.05
N TYR A 433 -35.88 42.26 -2.36
CA TYR A 433 -35.07 41.41 -3.26
C TYR A 433 -33.61 41.84 -3.51
N GLN A 434 -33.15 42.90 -2.87
CA GLN A 434 -31.73 43.27 -2.81
C GLN A 434 -31.01 42.44 -1.73
N LEU A 435 -29.71 42.18 -1.90
CA LEU A 435 -28.94 41.39 -0.93
C LEU A 435 -28.97 42.04 0.46
N ALA A 436 -28.88 41.21 1.50
CA ALA A 436 -28.88 41.69 2.88
C ALA A 436 -27.72 42.65 3.21
N THR A 437 -26.66 42.70 2.40
CA THR A 437 -25.56 43.66 2.50
C THR A 437 -26.08 45.10 2.53
N GLY A 438 -25.74 45.82 3.61
CA GLY A 438 -26.17 47.20 3.84
C GLY A 438 -27.54 47.37 4.51
N LYS A 439 -28.32 46.30 4.66
CA LYS A 439 -29.60 46.36 5.40
C LYS A 439 -29.36 46.43 6.92
N PRO A 440 -30.14 47.21 7.68
CA PRO A 440 -30.13 47.16 9.13
C PRO A 440 -30.45 45.75 9.65
N LYS A 441 -29.79 45.33 10.73
CA LYS A 441 -29.99 44.00 11.34
C LYS A 441 -31.46 43.78 11.70
N GLY A 442 -32.05 42.69 11.18
CA GLY A 442 -33.47 42.35 11.41
C GLY A 442 -34.48 43.13 10.56
N ASN A 443 -34.05 43.93 9.57
CA ASN A 443 -34.95 44.65 8.68
C ASN A 443 -34.77 44.24 7.20
N PRO A 444 -35.43 43.16 6.75
CA PRO A 444 -35.32 42.69 5.36
C PRO A 444 -35.98 43.62 4.33
N LEU A 445 -36.88 44.52 4.77
CA LEU A 445 -37.59 45.47 3.91
C LEU A 445 -36.80 46.73 3.58
N ALA A 446 -35.63 46.93 4.20
CA ALA A 446 -34.72 48.02 3.86
C ALA A 446 -34.07 47.79 2.48
N GLN A 447 -33.64 48.89 1.85
CA GLN A 447 -32.79 48.81 0.67
C GLN A 447 -31.45 48.17 1.04
N GLY A 448 -31.02 47.23 0.21
CA GLY A 448 -29.75 46.53 0.33
C GLY A 448 -28.91 46.69 -0.93
N LYS A 449 -27.92 45.83 -1.11
CA LYS A 449 -27.08 45.86 -2.31
C LYS A 449 -27.85 45.39 -3.56
N PRO A 450 -27.95 46.23 -4.61
CA PRO A 450 -28.49 45.82 -5.91
C PRO A 450 -27.59 44.77 -6.57
N PHE A 451 -28.16 43.64 -7.00
CA PHE A 451 -27.39 42.57 -7.66
C PHE A 451 -28.17 41.79 -8.74
N ILE A 452 -29.49 42.02 -8.87
CA ILE A 452 -30.32 41.31 -9.84
C ILE A 452 -31.45 42.21 -10.32
N ASN A 453 -31.74 42.15 -11.62
CA ASN A 453 -32.98 42.68 -12.19
C ASN A 453 -33.30 41.97 -13.50
N ASN A 454 -33.99 40.84 -13.42
CA ASN A 454 -34.53 40.12 -14.58
C ASN A 454 -36.07 40.16 -14.59
N PHE A 455 -36.64 41.20 -14.00
CA PHE A 455 -38.08 41.33 -13.79
C PHE A 455 -38.83 41.73 -15.06
N LEU A 456 -39.76 40.88 -15.51
CA LEU A 456 -40.58 41.13 -16.70
C LEU A 456 -42.01 40.56 -16.50
N PRO A 457 -42.83 41.15 -15.61
CA PRO A 457 -44.20 40.67 -15.38
C PRO A 457 -45.06 40.80 -16.66
N LEU A 458 -45.96 39.84 -16.86
CA LEU A 458 -46.91 39.79 -17.98
C LEU A 458 -48.16 40.60 -17.62
N GLY A 459 -48.14 41.91 -17.91
CA GLY A 459 -49.25 42.83 -17.60
C GLY A 459 -50.42 42.75 -18.58
N ALA A 460 -50.20 42.23 -19.79
CA ALA A 460 -51.22 41.98 -20.79
C ALA A 460 -51.36 40.47 -21.01
N ASN A 461 -51.86 39.79 -19.98
CA ASN A 461 -52.11 38.34 -19.96
C ASN A 461 -53.62 38.10 -19.88
N ALA A 462 -54.15 37.17 -20.69
CA ALA A 462 -55.56 36.80 -20.71
C ALA A 462 -56.08 36.23 -19.38
N SER A 463 -55.20 35.66 -18.55
CA SER A 463 -55.54 35.11 -17.23
C SER A 463 -55.50 36.14 -16.09
N GLY A 464 -54.96 37.34 -16.31
CA GLY A 464 -54.68 38.32 -15.26
C GLY A 464 -53.53 37.93 -14.32
N ASN A 465 -52.81 36.84 -14.61
CA ASN A 465 -51.62 36.41 -13.89
C ASN A 465 -50.38 37.18 -14.41
N PRO A 466 -49.61 37.87 -13.54
CA PRO A 466 -48.39 38.57 -13.95
C PRO A 466 -47.19 37.65 -14.22
N GLY A 467 -47.28 36.36 -13.92
CA GLY A 467 -46.23 35.36 -14.18
C GLY A 467 -46.43 34.60 -15.49
N GLY A 468 -45.40 33.88 -15.90
CA GLY A 468 -45.43 32.87 -16.96
C GLY A 468 -44.12 32.08 -17.00
N ASP A 469 -44.19 30.80 -17.37
CA ASP A 469 -43.04 29.91 -17.46
C ASP A 469 -42.06 30.35 -18.57
N MET A 470 -40.97 31.04 -18.20
CA MET A 470 -39.97 31.60 -19.11
C MET A 470 -38.64 31.83 -18.39
N LEU A 471 -37.50 31.46 -18.99
CA LEU A 471 -36.19 31.95 -18.53
C LEU A 471 -36.13 33.47 -18.64
N ARG A 472 -35.83 34.15 -17.53
CA ARG A 472 -35.73 35.61 -17.49
C ARG A 472 -34.28 36.05 -17.49
N LEU A 473 -33.86 36.75 -18.54
CA LEU A 473 -32.48 37.17 -18.73
C LEU A 473 -32.40 38.69 -18.89
N ASN A 474 -31.58 39.34 -18.06
CA ASN A 474 -31.10 40.69 -18.32
C ASN A 474 -29.84 40.64 -19.18
N MET A 475 -30.00 41.01 -20.46
CA MET A 475 -28.95 40.97 -21.46
C MET A 475 -27.82 41.99 -21.20
N ALA A 476 -28.04 42.97 -20.31
CA ALA A 476 -27.02 43.95 -19.91
C ALA A 476 -25.97 43.36 -18.95
N VAL A 477 -26.25 42.22 -18.31
CA VAL A 477 -25.30 41.56 -17.42
C VAL A 477 -24.17 40.94 -18.26
N PRO A 478 -22.89 41.26 -18.00
CA PRO A 478 -21.76 40.66 -18.69
C PRO A 478 -21.62 39.18 -18.35
N ALA A 479 -21.15 38.38 -19.30
CA ALA A 479 -20.81 36.99 -19.04
C ALA A 479 -19.64 36.88 -18.06
N THR A 480 -19.73 35.96 -17.11
CA THR A 480 -18.59 35.61 -16.25
C THR A 480 -17.60 34.80 -17.09
N PRO A 481 -16.30 35.20 -17.15
CA PRO A 481 -15.31 34.45 -17.91
C PRO A 481 -15.16 33.04 -17.36
N ARG A 482 -15.19 32.02 -18.24
CA ARG A 482 -14.96 30.61 -17.87
C ARG A 482 -13.47 30.33 -17.64
N THR A 483 -12.62 31.06 -18.34
CA THR A 483 -11.16 30.95 -18.25
C THR A 483 -10.53 32.31 -17.99
N LEU A 484 -9.37 32.29 -17.34
CA LEU A 484 -8.49 33.45 -17.21
C LEU A 484 -7.82 33.76 -18.55
N ALA A 485 -7.26 34.97 -18.70
CA ALA A 485 -6.48 35.34 -19.89
C ALA A 485 -5.29 34.38 -20.18
N SER A 486 -4.83 33.63 -19.17
CA SER A 486 -3.81 32.59 -19.29
C SER A 486 -4.32 31.27 -19.88
N GLY A 487 -5.63 31.10 -20.06
CA GLY A 487 -6.29 29.86 -20.47
C GLY A 487 -6.63 28.89 -19.33
N ALA A 488 -6.25 29.18 -18.09
CA ALA A 488 -6.62 28.37 -16.92
C ALA A 488 -8.10 28.56 -16.55
N PRO A 489 -8.78 27.58 -15.91
CA PRO A 489 -10.14 27.76 -15.39
C PRO A 489 -10.21 28.98 -14.46
N ASN A 490 -11.26 29.79 -14.61
CA ASN A 490 -11.46 30.95 -13.76
C ASN A 490 -11.99 30.50 -12.38
N PRO A 491 -11.26 30.72 -11.27
CA PRO A 491 -11.72 30.32 -9.95
C PRO A 491 -12.95 31.12 -9.47
N GLU A 492 -13.28 32.24 -10.12
CA GLU A 492 -14.48 33.01 -9.82
C GLU A 492 -15.74 32.49 -10.52
N PHE A 493 -15.60 31.60 -11.51
CA PHE A 493 -16.74 30.96 -12.15
C PHE A 493 -17.30 29.83 -11.28
N SER A 494 -18.61 29.76 -11.17
CA SER A 494 -19.33 28.73 -10.40
C SER A 494 -20.57 28.29 -11.16
N ASN A 495 -20.89 27.00 -11.08
CA ASN A 495 -22.13 26.39 -11.58
C ASN A 495 -23.38 26.78 -10.77
N GLN A 496 -23.25 27.52 -9.66
CA GLN A 496 -24.37 27.92 -8.79
C GLN A 496 -25.04 29.23 -9.21
N GLY A 497 -24.64 29.83 -10.34
CA GLY A 497 -25.23 31.05 -10.88
C GLY A 497 -25.36 32.18 -9.86
N LEU A 498 -26.56 32.76 -9.76
CA LEU A 498 -26.85 33.87 -8.86
C LEU A 498 -26.74 33.52 -7.37
N LEU A 499 -26.85 32.25 -6.98
CA LEU A 499 -26.60 31.86 -5.59
C LEU A 499 -25.14 32.15 -5.21
N GLN A 500 -24.17 31.82 -6.08
CA GLN A 500 -22.78 32.17 -5.84
C GLN A 500 -22.57 33.69 -5.81
N ALA A 501 -23.22 34.43 -6.70
CA ALA A 501 -23.16 35.90 -6.68
C ALA A 501 -23.70 36.47 -5.36
N ALA A 502 -24.78 35.90 -4.81
CA ALA A 502 -25.31 36.28 -3.50
C ALA A 502 -24.33 35.94 -2.37
N VAL A 503 -23.74 34.74 -2.37
CA VAL A 503 -22.71 34.34 -1.39
C VAL A 503 -21.55 35.32 -1.41
N LEU A 504 -20.99 35.63 -2.58
CA LEU A 504 -19.91 36.63 -2.73
C LEU A 504 -20.36 38.01 -2.23
N GLY A 505 -21.56 38.46 -2.62
CA GLY A 505 -22.12 39.75 -2.20
C GLY A 505 -22.33 39.88 -0.69
N LEU A 506 -22.48 38.75 0.03
CA LEU A 506 -22.64 38.71 1.49
C LEU A 506 -21.31 38.48 2.23
N THR A 507 -20.34 37.78 1.62
CA THR A 507 -19.16 37.27 2.34
C THR A 507 -17.83 37.83 1.87
N ASP A 508 -17.72 38.27 0.62
CA ASP A 508 -16.48 38.75 0.03
C ASP A 508 -16.31 40.27 0.28
N PRO A 509 -15.21 40.72 0.91
CA PRO A 509 -14.93 42.14 1.17
C PRO A 509 -15.03 43.06 -0.05
N ARG A 510 -14.83 42.53 -1.27
CA ARG A 510 -14.94 43.29 -2.52
C ARG A 510 -16.36 43.75 -2.81
N PHE A 511 -17.35 43.00 -2.32
CA PHE A 511 -18.75 43.18 -2.65
C PHE A 511 -19.65 43.42 -1.42
N ASN A 512 -19.23 43.02 -0.21
CA ASN A 512 -20.06 43.08 0.99
C ASN A 512 -19.86 44.35 1.86
N THR A 513 -19.05 45.31 1.41
CA THR A 513 -18.71 46.52 2.18
C THR A 513 -19.53 47.75 1.81
N THR A 514 -20.12 47.80 0.60
CA THR A 514 -20.96 48.93 0.14
C THR A 514 -22.22 48.44 -0.58
N THR A 515 -23.22 49.32 -0.70
CA THR A 515 -24.46 49.07 -1.46
C THR A 515 -24.37 49.50 -2.93
N ASP A 516 -23.17 49.79 -3.44
CA ASP A 516 -23.01 50.23 -4.83
C ASP A 516 -23.34 49.11 -5.82
N ILE A 517 -23.82 49.48 -7.01
CA ILE A 517 -24.00 48.53 -8.11
C ILE A 517 -22.62 48.06 -8.57
N GLN A 518 -22.37 46.75 -8.54
CA GLN A 518 -21.11 46.14 -8.95
C GLN A 518 -21.37 44.90 -9.79
N ASN A 519 -20.48 44.59 -10.73
CA ASN A 519 -20.50 43.33 -11.45
C ASN A 519 -19.92 42.22 -10.56
N ILE A 520 -20.79 41.45 -9.92
CA ILE A 520 -20.41 40.30 -9.08
C ILE A 520 -20.31 39.06 -9.99
N PRO A 521 -19.24 38.24 -9.88
CA PRO A 521 -19.14 37.00 -10.65
C PRO A 521 -20.38 36.12 -10.51
N ASN A 522 -20.79 35.50 -11.62
CA ASN A 522 -21.94 34.58 -11.78
C ASN A 522 -23.34 35.23 -11.76
N MET A 523 -23.43 36.56 -11.84
CA MET A 523 -24.72 37.25 -12.07
C MET A 523 -25.38 36.89 -13.42
N ASP A 524 -24.64 36.30 -14.35
CA ASP A 524 -25.09 35.82 -15.68
C ASP A 524 -25.58 34.36 -15.68
N GLY A 525 -25.65 33.72 -14.51
CA GLY A 525 -26.18 32.37 -14.35
C GLY A 525 -27.60 32.34 -13.79
N PHE A 526 -28.17 31.13 -13.71
CA PHE A 526 -29.54 30.90 -13.26
C PHE A 526 -29.86 31.56 -11.91
N PRO A 527 -31.06 32.18 -11.75
CA PRO A 527 -32.16 32.32 -12.72
C PRO A 527 -32.07 33.54 -13.67
N ASN A 528 -30.94 34.25 -13.77
CA ASN A 528 -30.79 35.32 -14.76
C ASN A 528 -30.38 34.73 -16.12
N GLY A 529 -31.34 34.11 -16.78
CA GLY A 529 -31.10 33.15 -17.86
C GLY A 529 -30.69 31.79 -17.32
N ARG A 530 -30.07 30.97 -18.17
CA ARG A 530 -29.50 29.66 -17.80
C ARG A 530 -28.33 29.36 -18.71
N ARG A 531 -27.18 29.04 -18.10
CA ARG A 531 -25.96 28.58 -18.77
C ARG A 531 -25.97 27.05 -18.85
N LEU A 532 -25.21 26.47 -19.78
CA LEU A 532 -25.09 25.00 -19.88
C LEU A 532 -24.41 24.39 -18.65
N GLU A 533 -23.58 25.19 -17.97
CA GLU A 533 -22.82 24.79 -16.79
C GLU A 533 -23.61 24.89 -15.48
N ASP A 534 -24.83 25.46 -15.46
CA ASP A 534 -25.57 25.70 -14.23
C ASP A 534 -26.13 24.38 -13.65
N ALA A 535 -25.84 24.09 -12.37
CA ALA A 535 -26.30 22.89 -11.66
C ALA A 535 -27.72 23.11 -11.12
N ILE A 536 -28.70 23.05 -12.03
CA ILE A 536 -30.07 23.49 -11.75
C ILE A 536 -30.76 22.66 -10.66
N ASP A 537 -30.58 21.34 -10.66
CA ASP A 537 -31.13 20.44 -9.63
C ASP A 537 -30.75 20.91 -8.21
N GLN A 538 -29.50 21.27 -8.01
CA GLN A 538 -28.99 21.77 -6.74
C GLN A 538 -29.46 23.20 -6.43
N ILE A 539 -29.40 24.11 -7.41
CA ILE A 539 -29.83 25.50 -7.21
C ILE A 539 -31.30 25.55 -6.77
N GLU A 540 -32.15 24.74 -7.38
CA GLU A 540 -33.57 24.71 -7.07
C GLU A 540 -33.90 24.01 -5.76
N LEU A 541 -33.24 22.91 -5.43
CA LEU A 541 -33.35 22.26 -4.13
C LEU A 541 -33.01 23.26 -3.00
N LYS A 542 -31.95 24.04 -3.16
CA LYS A 542 -31.58 25.12 -2.21
C LYS A 542 -32.59 26.27 -2.19
N ALA A 543 -33.17 26.61 -3.35
CA ALA A 543 -34.23 27.61 -3.41
C ALA A 543 -35.47 27.14 -2.63
N VAL A 544 -35.89 25.89 -2.80
CA VAL A 544 -36.98 25.27 -2.01
C VAL A 544 -36.59 25.11 -0.53
N GLY A 545 -35.32 24.90 -0.20
CA GLY A 545 -34.78 25.00 1.17
C GLY A 545 -34.83 26.40 1.78
N GLY A 546 -35.22 27.43 1.01
CA GLY A 546 -35.38 28.79 1.53
C GLY A 546 -34.10 29.62 1.48
N LEU A 547 -33.06 29.19 0.76
CA LEU A 547 -31.80 29.94 0.65
C LEU A 547 -32.01 31.35 0.07
N VAL A 548 -32.99 31.50 -0.84
CA VAL A 548 -33.37 32.80 -1.43
C VAL A 548 -33.91 33.77 -0.37
N LEU A 549 -34.68 33.28 0.60
CA LEU A 549 -35.16 34.08 1.74
C LEU A 549 -33.98 34.58 2.58
N ALA A 550 -33.01 33.71 2.85
CA ALA A 550 -31.81 34.10 3.59
C ALA A 550 -30.99 35.18 2.84
N ALA A 551 -30.83 35.05 1.52
CA ALA A 551 -30.10 36.04 0.71
C ALA A 551 -30.66 37.48 0.84
N ILE A 552 -31.98 37.61 1.06
CA ILE A 552 -32.66 38.90 1.21
C ILE A 552 -32.84 39.35 2.67
N GLY A 553 -32.29 38.59 3.63
CA GLY A 553 -32.26 38.94 5.05
C GLY A 553 -33.34 38.27 5.91
N LEU A 554 -34.06 37.30 5.37
CA LEU A 554 -34.99 36.43 6.12
C LEU A 554 -34.23 35.15 6.51
N TRP A 555 -33.41 35.27 7.55
CA TRP A 555 -32.45 34.24 7.96
C TRP A 555 -33.10 32.98 8.55
N TYR A 556 -32.34 31.89 8.57
CA TYR A 556 -32.72 30.62 9.20
C TYR A 556 -32.89 30.75 10.72
N ASP A 557 -33.63 29.80 11.31
CA ASP A 557 -34.14 29.87 12.68
C ASP A 557 -33.05 29.91 13.78
N ASP A 558 -31.81 29.57 13.46
CA ASP A 558 -30.65 29.67 14.36
C ASP A 558 -29.97 31.05 14.36
N TYR A 559 -30.45 31.98 13.52
CA TYR A 559 -30.03 33.38 13.55
C TYR A 559 -30.89 34.21 14.51
N THR A 560 -30.25 34.72 15.57
CA THR A 560 -30.90 35.46 16.67
C THR A 560 -30.36 36.89 16.77
N PRO A 561 -30.99 37.79 17.57
CA PRO A 561 -30.45 39.12 17.83
C PRO A 561 -29.02 39.12 18.39
N ALA A 562 -28.61 38.05 19.08
CA ALA A 562 -27.27 37.88 19.63
C ALA A 562 -26.25 37.34 18.62
N SER A 563 -26.69 36.80 17.48
CA SER A 563 -25.80 36.21 16.48
C SER A 563 -24.85 37.27 15.91
N ALA A 564 -23.54 36.96 15.91
CA ALA A 564 -22.49 37.84 15.41
C ALA A 564 -22.41 37.87 13.87
N SER A 565 -22.90 36.81 13.21
CA SER A 565 -22.89 36.66 11.76
C SER A 565 -24.16 35.92 11.30
N PRO A 566 -24.68 36.23 10.09
CA PRO A 566 -25.75 35.45 9.47
C PRO A 566 -25.31 34.06 8.96
N LEU A 567 -24.01 33.79 8.87
CA LEU A 567 -23.44 32.48 8.48
C LEU A 567 -23.56 31.45 9.62
N THR A 568 -24.79 31.12 9.98
CA THR A 568 -25.10 30.12 11.00
C THR A 568 -24.91 28.69 10.47
N PRO A 569 -24.80 27.67 11.34
CA PRO A 569 -24.67 26.28 10.90
C PRO A 569 -25.76 25.83 9.91
N ARG A 570 -27.01 26.27 10.07
CA ARG A 570 -28.09 25.95 9.11
C ARG A 570 -27.85 26.57 7.74
N LEU A 571 -27.53 27.86 7.68
CA LEU A 571 -27.21 28.52 6.41
C LEU A 571 -25.99 27.90 5.73
N LEU A 572 -24.97 27.50 6.49
CA LEU A 572 -23.80 26.81 5.95
C LEU A 572 -24.16 25.43 5.39
N GLY A 573 -25.04 24.67 6.04
CA GLY A 573 -25.55 23.40 5.53
C GLY A 573 -26.22 23.54 4.16
N GLU A 574 -27.10 24.54 4.03
CA GLU A 574 -27.81 24.88 2.80
C GLU A 574 -26.88 25.33 1.67
N VAL A 575 -25.94 26.23 1.97
CA VAL A 575 -24.97 26.73 0.97
C VAL A 575 -24.08 25.59 0.45
N THR A 576 -23.67 24.67 1.32
CA THR A 576 -22.75 23.57 0.99
C THR A 576 -23.43 22.29 0.51
N PHE A 577 -24.77 22.22 0.54
CA PHE A 577 -25.53 21.09 0.01
C PHE A 577 -25.18 20.81 -1.46
N THR A 578 -25.09 19.54 -1.84
CA THR A 578 -24.79 19.05 -3.19
C THR A 578 -25.55 17.77 -3.50
N THR A 579 -25.97 17.61 -4.75
CA THR A 579 -26.58 16.37 -5.27
C THR A 579 -25.52 15.35 -5.73
N GLY A 580 -24.27 15.80 -5.92
CA GLY A 580 -23.10 15.00 -6.27
C GLY A 580 -22.68 15.06 -7.75
N VAL A 581 -23.58 15.47 -8.66
CA VAL A 581 -23.25 15.69 -10.09
C VAL A 581 -23.14 17.18 -10.35
N GLU A 582 -21.91 17.69 -10.44
CA GLU A 582 -21.64 19.13 -10.46
C GLU A 582 -21.32 19.70 -11.85
N LYS A 583 -21.26 18.82 -12.86
CA LYS A 583 -20.97 19.20 -14.26
C LYS A 583 -21.37 18.07 -15.21
N ASN A 584 -21.56 18.43 -16.48
CA ASN A 584 -21.71 17.51 -17.59
C ASN A 584 -20.50 16.55 -17.71
N ASP A 585 -20.75 15.35 -18.25
CA ASP A 585 -19.78 14.25 -18.36
C ASP A 585 -18.70 14.45 -19.43
N THR A 586 -18.84 15.48 -20.26
CA THR A 586 -17.89 15.95 -21.26
C THR A 586 -17.72 17.47 -21.19
N THR A 587 -16.78 18.00 -21.97
CA THR A 587 -16.43 19.42 -21.95
C THR A 587 -17.36 20.19 -22.88
N ILE A 588 -18.13 21.12 -22.32
CA ILE A 588 -18.91 22.11 -23.08
C ILE A 588 -17.95 22.93 -23.98
N ARG A 589 -18.38 23.20 -25.23
CA ARG A 589 -17.53 23.90 -26.19
C ARG A 589 -17.39 25.36 -25.83
N ALA A 590 -16.22 25.92 -26.12
CA ALA A 590 -15.94 27.33 -25.87
C ALA A 590 -16.67 28.28 -26.83
N ASP A 591 -17.12 27.82 -28.01
CA ASP A 591 -17.72 28.64 -29.06
C ASP A 591 -19.08 28.09 -29.51
N PHE A 592 -19.90 28.96 -30.11
CA PHE A 592 -21.19 28.61 -30.70
C PHE A 592 -21.08 27.36 -31.62
N PRO A 593 -21.95 26.34 -31.46
CA PRO A 593 -23.20 26.32 -30.70
C PRO A 593 -23.09 26.00 -29.19
N PHE A 594 -21.89 25.99 -28.59
CA PHE A 594 -21.58 25.68 -27.18
C PHE A 594 -21.88 24.24 -26.73
N VAL A 595 -23.00 23.64 -27.16
CA VAL A 595 -23.29 22.21 -26.96
C VAL A 595 -22.21 21.32 -27.59
N GLN A 596 -21.79 20.30 -26.86
CA GLN A 596 -20.72 19.39 -27.27
C GLN A 596 -21.14 18.50 -28.45
N THR A 597 -20.16 18.05 -29.24
CA THR A 597 -20.41 17.08 -30.31
C THR A 597 -21.07 15.82 -29.75
N PRO A 598 -22.09 15.28 -30.43
CA PRO A 598 -22.76 14.06 -30.00
C PRO A 598 -21.75 12.91 -29.90
N TRP A 599 -21.95 12.09 -28.88
CA TRP A 599 -21.26 10.83 -28.70
C TRP A 599 -21.36 9.96 -29.95
N ILE A 600 -20.24 9.31 -30.27
CA ILE A 600 -20.09 8.50 -31.47
C ILE A 600 -20.65 7.08 -31.27
N GLY A 601 -21.36 6.57 -32.27
CA GLY A 601 -21.99 5.25 -32.25
C GLY A 601 -21.05 4.04 -32.24
N THR A 602 -19.74 4.27 -32.38
CA THR A 602 -18.69 3.25 -32.23
C THR A 602 -17.78 3.51 -31.03
N GLY A 603 -18.10 4.51 -30.21
CA GLY A 603 -17.28 4.97 -29.09
C GLY A 603 -17.67 4.32 -27.77
N SER A 604 -16.94 4.69 -26.71
CA SER A 604 -17.16 4.23 -25.33
C SER A 604 -18.56 4.54 -24.76
N ALA A 605 -19.29 5.46 -25.40
CA ALA A 605 -20.67 5.82 -25.07
C ALA A 605 -21.72 4.82 -25.59
N SER A 606 -21.35 3.89 -26.46
CA SER A 606 -22.29 2.96 -27.10
C SER A 606 -22.59 1.72 -26.26
N GLY A 607 -22.71 1.88 -24.94
CA GLY A 607 -22.68 0.78 -23.98
C GLY A 607 -21.26 0.27 -23.75
N PRO A 608 -21.07 -0.88 -23.06
CA PRO A 608 -19.77 -1.51 -22.99
C PRO A 608 -19.39 -1.90 -24.42
N THR A 609 -18.64 -1.02 -25.07
CA THR A 609 -17.54 -1.45 -25.91
C THR A 609 -16.94 -2.65 -25.20
N ASN A 610 -16.73 -3.76 -25.93
CA ASN A 610 -15.65 -4.66 -25.56
C ASN A 610 -14.32 -3.88 -25.70
N THR A 611 -14.17 -2.78 -24.95
CA THR A 611 -12.92 -2.45 -24.32
C THR A 611 -12.65 -3.72 -23.54
N LEU A 612 -11.72 -4.51 -24.05
CA LEU A 612 -10.94 -5.37 -23.18
C LEU A 612 -10.48 -4.38 -22.10
N VAL A 613 -11.15 -4.32 -20.94
CA VAL A 613 -10.63 -3.62 -19.77
C VAL A 613 -9.39 -4.41 -19.49
N VAL A 614 -8.29 -3.94 -20.06
CA VAL A 614 -6.97 -4.52 -19.92
C VAL A 614 -6.64 -4.22 -18.46
N PRO A 615 -6.87 -5.16 -17.53
CA PRO A 615 -7.01 -4.79 -16.14
C PRO A 615 -5.62 -4.52 -15.55
N ASP A 616 -5.55 -3.61 -14.58
CA ASP A 616 -4.45 -3.62 -13.64
C ASP A 616 -4.64 -4.79 -12.67
N MET A 617 -3.59 -5.56 -12.43
CA MET A 617 -3.63 -6.72 -11.54
C MET A 617 -2.65 -6.54 -10.38
N MET A 618 -3.14 -6.68 -9.16
CA MET A 618 -2.32 -6.70 -7.94
C MET A 618 -2.36 -8.09 -7.32
N ILE A 619 -1.20 -8.69 -7.10
CA ILE A 619 -1.05 -10.07 -6.62
C ILE A 619 -0.32 -10.04 -5.27
N SER A 620 -1.05 -10.27 -4.18
CA SER A 620 -0.52 -10.33 -2.81
C SER A 620 -0.50 -11.75 -2.22
N THR A 621 -1.07 -12.73 -2.92
CA THR A 621 -1.07 -14.15 -2.57
C THR A 621 -0.73 -15.00 -3.79
N ALA A 622 -0.49 -16.30 -3.59
CA ALA A 622 -0.31 -17.22 -4.71
C ALA A 622 -1.55 -17.20 -5.63
N THR A 623 -1.33 -16.82 -6.89
CA THR A 623 -2.38 -16.59 -7.88
C THR A 623 -1.92 -17.13 -9.23
N THR A 624 -2.75 -17.95 -9.84
CA THR A 624 -2.57 -18.32 -11.24
C THR A 624 -3.26 -17.28 -12.12
N VAL A 625 -2.53 -16.67 -13.05
CA VAL A 625 -3.02 -15.61 -13.94
C VAL A 625 -3.36 -16.21 -15.30
N ASP A 626 -4.59 -16.01 -15.74
CA ASP A 626 -5.06 -16.52 -17.03
C ASP A 626 -4.48 -15.74 -18.21
N ALA A 627 -4.38 -16.40 -19.36
CA ALA A 627 -3.89 -15.80 -20.60
C ALA A 627 -4.74 -14.57 -20.98
N GLY A 628 -4.08 -13.49 -21.40
CA GLY A 628 -4.78 -12.24 -21.74
C GLY A 628 -3.88 -11.02 -21.79
N THR A 629 -4.50 -9.88 -22.07
CA THR A 629 -3.83 -8.57 -22.07
C THR A 629 -4.12 -7.85 -20.75
N TYR A 630 -3.08 -7.36 -20.09
CA TYR A 630 -3.11 -6.61 -18.82
C TYR A 630 -2.42 -5.25 -18.97
N ASN A 631 -2.81 -4.29 -18.14
CA ASN A 631 -2.32 -2.93 -18.27
C ASN A 631 -1.06 -2.84 -17.42
N ASN A 632 -1.20 -2.95 -16.10
CA ASN A 632 -0.10 -3.23 -15.20
C ASN A 632 -0.32 -4.55 -14.45
N ILE A 633 0.76 -5.24 -14.10
CA ILE A 633 0.73 -6.35 -13.15
C ILE A 633 1.74 -6.03 -12.06
N THR A 634 1.30 -6.00 -10.80
CA THR A 634 2.16 -5.76 -9.63
C THR A 634 2.10 -6.95 -8.69
N ILE A 635 3.22 -7.63 -8.51
CA ILE A 635 3.37 -8.76 -7.60
C ILE A 635 4.02 -8.23 -6.32
N MET A 636 3.22 -8.19 -5.27
CA MET A 636 3.57 -7.63 -3.96
C MET A 636 4.20 -8.71 -3.06
N LYS A 637 4.66 -8.29 -1.87
CA LYS A 637 5.15 -9.20 -0.84
C LYS A 637 4.13 -10.30 -0.52
N GLY A 638 4.55 -11.55 -0.62
CA GLY A 638 3.68 -12.74 -0.42
C GLY A 638 2.91 -13.17 -1.67
N GLY A 639 2.89 -12.34 -2.72
CA GLY A 639 2.33 -12.67 -4.02
C GLY A 639 3.21 -13.65 -4.79
N VAL A 640 2.58 -14.68 -5.37
CA VAL A 640 3.25 -15.60 -6.30
C VAL A 640 2.41 -15.69 -7.57
N ALA A 641 2.88 -15.10 -8.67
CA ALA A 641 2.20 -15.14 -9.95
C ALA A 641 2.70 -16.31 -10.79
N THR A 642 1.77 -17.14 -11.26
CA THR A 642 2.05 -18.24 -12.20
C THR A 642 1.13 -18.12 -13.40
N PHE A 643 1.64 -18.15 -14.63
CA PHE A 643 0.83 -17.80 -15.81
C PHE A 643 0.31 -19.05 -16.54
N ASN A 644 -1.00 -19.13 -16.77
CA ASN A 644 -1.69 -20.26 -17.41
C ASN A 644 -1.67 -20.21 -18.95
N GLY A 645 -1.11 -19.17 -19.55
CA GLY A 645 -0.89 -19.05 -20.99
C GLY A 645 -0.22 -17.72 -21.35
N PRO A 646 -0.22 -17.33 -22.64
CA PRO A 646 0.43 -16.11 -23.10
C PRO A 646 -0.13 -14.85 -22.41
N ILE A 647 0.77 -13.99 -21.94
CA ILE A 647 0.42 -12.71 -21.30
C ILE A 647 0.94 -11.57 -22.16
N VAL A 648 0.09 -10.56 -22.38
CA VAL A 648 0.46 -9.28 -23.00
C VAL A 648 0.37 -8.20 -21.93
N VAL A 649 1.43 -7.41 -21.69
CA VAL A 649 1.42 -6.28 -20.75
C VAL A 649 1.64 -4.97 -21.50
N ASN A 650 0.69 -4.04 -21.38
CA ASN A 650 0.74 -2.76 -22.07
C ASN A 650 1.53 -1.69 -21.30
N GLY A 651 1.45 -1.70 -19.97
CA GLY A 651 2.09 -0.78 -19.02
C GLY A 651 3.33 -1.39 -18.38
N THR A 652 3.30 -1.76 -17.10
CA THR A 652 4.46 -2.31 -16.38
C THR A 652 4.13 -3.60 -15.64
N LEU A 653 4.97 -4.63 -15.80
CA LEU A 653 5.01 -5.81 -14.94
C LEU A 653 6.08 -5.61 -13.86
N THR A 654 5.66 -5.42 -12.62
CA THR A 654 6.54 -5.16 -11.47
C THR A 654 6.53 -6.33 -10.49
N VAL A 655 7.71 -6.81 -10.10
CA VAL A 655 7.91 -7.75 -9.00
C VAL A 655 8.57 -7.00 -7.85
N GLN A 656 7.83 -6.78 -6.77
CA GLN A 656 8.30 -6.06 -5.58
C GLN A 656 9.07 -6.97 -4.61
N ASP A 657 9.66 -6.39 -3.56
CA ASP A 657 10.30 -7.12 -2.47
C ASP A 657 9.38 -8.21 -1.88
N GLY A 658 9.85 -9.46 -1.88
CA GLY A 658 9.09 -10.61 -1.42
C GLY A 658 7.98 -11.10 -2.37
N GLY A 659 7.82 -10.50 -3.55
CA GLY A 659 6.98 -10.99 -4.63
C GLY A 659 7.70 -12.01 -5.51
N VAL A 660 6.96 -12.96 -6.10
CA VAL A 660 7.52 -14.02 -6.95
C VAL A 660 6.79 -14.08 -8.30
N LEU A 661 7.52 -13.95 -9.40
CA LEU A 661 7.03 -14.24 -10.74
C LEU A 661 7.58 -15.59 -11.20
N SER A 662 6.71 -16.52 -11.61
CA SER A 662 7.11 -17.74 -12.31
C SER A 662 6.62 -17.73 -13.75
N THR A 663 7.56 -17.80 -14.69
CA THR A 663 7.23 -17.85 -16.13
C THR A 663 6.84 -19.26 -16.61
N ARG A 664 6.86 -20.24 -15.71
CA ARG A 664 6.41 -21.61 -15.94
C ARG A 664 5.00 -21.77 -15.39
N GLY A 665 4.03 -22.06 -16.25
CA GLY A 665 2.63 -22.20 -15.83
C GLY A 665 2.36 -23.38 -14.90
N THR A 666 1.26 -23.31 -14.13
CA THR A 666 0.86 -24.34 -13.14
C THR A 666 0.57 -25.69 -13.79
N LEU A 667 0.11 -25.68 -15.05
CA LEU A 667 -0.22 -26.87 -15.86
C LEU A 667 0.68 -27.02 -17.10
N ALA A 668 1.64 -26.13 -17.32
CA ALA A 668 2.38 -26.05 -18.57
C ALA A 668 3.68 -26.88 -18.55
N THR A 669 3.91 -27.63 -19.63
CA THR A 669 5.19 -28.29 -19.92
C THR A 669 6.20 -27.34 -20.60
N SER A 670 5.77 -26.15 -21.04
CA SER A 670 6.58 -25.18 -21.78
C SER A 670 6.59 -23.78 -21.15
N CYS A 671 7.65 -23.02 -21.42
CA CYS A 671 7.82 -21.66 -20.91
C CYS A 671 6.92 -20.66 -21.63
N GLN A 672 6.25 -19.77 -20.89
CA GLN A 672 5.34 -18.80 -21.47
C GLN A 672 6.06 -17.48 -21.72
N ALA A 673 5.99 -16.98 -22.95
CA ALA A 673 6.47 -15.65 -23.29
C ALA A 673 5.51 -14.58 -22.76
N ILE A 674 6.07 -13.60 -22.07
CA ILE A 674 5.36 -12.39 -21.63
C ILE A 674 5.74 -11.28 -22.59
N THR A 675 4.77 -10.77 -23.34
CA THR A 675 4.98 -9.86 -24.48
C THR A 675 4.21 -8.54 -24.27
N GLY A 676 4.32 -7.61 -25.21
CA GLY A 676 3.58 -6.35 -25.19
C GLY A 676 4.47 -5.11 -25.16
N PRO A 677 3.88 -3.91 -25.32
CA PRO A 677 4.62 -2.66 -25.41
C PRO A 677 5.23 -2.21 -24.07
N GLY A 678 4.81 -2.83 -22.96
CA GLY A 678 5.14 -2.43 -21.61
C GLY A 678 6.58 -2.68 -21.16
N SER A 679 6.90 -2.32 -19.91
CA SER A 679 8.19 -2.51 -19.26
C SER A 679 8.16 -3.63 -18.20
N PHE A 680 9.33 -4.19 -17.90
CA PHE A 680 9.51 -5.16 -16.81
C PHE A 680 10.40 -4.60 -15.72
N VAL A 681 9.99 -4.71 -14.46
CA VAL A 681 10.78 -4.25 -13.31
C VAL A 681 10.83 -5.34 -12.25
N LEU A 682 12.00 -5.94 -12.06
CA LEU A 682 12.31 -6.78 -10.90
C LEU A 682 13.04 -5.93 -9.85
N GLN A 683 12.37 -5.62 -8.75
CA GLN A 683 12.92 -4.81 -7.67
C GLN A 683 13.86 -5.63 -6.76
N ALA A 684 14.65 -4.95 -5.92
CA ALA A 684 15.44 -5.60 -4.88
C ALA A 684 14.55 -6.48 -3.97
N GLY A 685 15.01 -7.67 -3.64
CA GLY A 685 14.26 -8.65 -2.84
C GLY A 685 13.14 -9.41 -3.57
N GLY A 686 12.76 -9.01 -4.78
CA GLY A 686 11.83 -9.76 -5.63
C GLY A 686 12.45 -11.05 -6.20
N THR A 687 11.62 -12.01 -6.58
CA THR A 687 12.07 -13.30 -7.15
C THR A 687 11.53 -13.52 -8.57
N LEU A 688 12.42 -13.83 -9.50
CA LEU A 688 12.06 -14.25 -10.86
C LEU A 688 12.45 -15.71 -11.10
N ARG A 689 11.47 -16.56 -11.40
CA ARG A 689 11.67 -17.96 -11.83
C ARG A 689 11.50 -18.09 -13.33
N VAL A 690 12.56 -18.48 -14.02
CA VAL A 690 12.65 -18.52 -15.49
C VAL A 690 12.82 -19.95 -15.97
N CYS A 691 12.00 -20.36 -16.94
CA CYS A 691 12.05 -21.68 -17.56
C CYS A 691 12.65 -21.71 -18.96
N ASP A 692 12.93 -20.56 -19.57
CA ASP A 692 13.33 -20.47 -20.98
C ASP A 692 14.79 -20.94 -21.17
N PRO A 693 15.10 -21.75 -22.20
CA PRO A 693 16.46 -22.23 -22.48
C PRO A 693 17.48 -21.09 -22.70
N ALA A 694 17.06 -19.95 -23.26
CA ALA A 694 17.95 -18.80 -23.48
C ALA A 694 18.19 -17.97 -22.20
N GLY A 695 17.46 -18.26 -21.12
CA GLY A 695 17.55 -17.54 -19.86
C GLY A 695 16.90 -16.16 -19.90
N ILE A 696 17.62 -15.17 -19.39
CA ILE A 696 17.14 -13.80 -19.25
C ILE A 696 17.72 -12.94 -20.38
N ALA A 697 16.86 -12.26 -21.13
CA ALA A 697 17.27 -11.33 -22.17
C ALA A 697 17.01 -9.88 -21.73
N ALA A 698 18.01 -9.01 -21.92
CA ALA A 698 17.89 -7.58 -21.63
C ALA A 698 16.96 -6.85 -22.62
N THR A 699 16.86 -7.33 -23.87
CA THR A 699 15.99 -6.83 -24.94
C THR A 699 15.67 -7.96 -25.94
N GLY A 700 14.81 -7.69 -26.95
CA GLY A 700 14.55 -8.62 -28.05
C GLY A 700 13.56 -9.75 -27.75
N SER A 701 13.43 -10.71 -28.65
CA SER A 701 12.40 -11.77 -28.61
C SER A 701 12.89 -13.11 -28.04
N THR A 702 13.98 -13.11 -27.26
CA THR A 702 14.51 -14.31 -26.59
C THR A 702 14.21 -14.27 -25.09
N GLY A 703 14.20 -15.44 -24.43
CA GLY A 703 13.84 -15.56 -23.02
C GLY A 703 12.33 -15.49 -22.77
N ALA A 704 11.92 -15.68 -21.51
CA ALA A 704 10.51 -15.67 -21.14
C ALA A 704 9.90 -14.25 -21.00
N ILE A 705 10.72 -13.25 -20.68
CA ILE A 705 10.30 -11.85 -20.60
C ILE A 705 10.66 -11.17 -21.93
N GLN A 706 9.66 -10.94 -22.78
CA GLN A 706 9.81 -10.41 -24.14
C GLN A 706 9.13 -9.05 -24.35
N LEU A 707 8.82 -8.34 -23.26
CA LEU A 707 8.28 -6.98 -23.28
C LEU A 707 9.19 -6.02 -24.05
N SER A 708 8.64 -5.17 -24.92
CA SER A 708 9.44 -4.28 -25.79
C SER A 708 9.91 -3.00 -25.11
N GLY A 709 9.30 -2.62 -23.98
CA GLY A 709 9.78 -1.54 -23.12
C GLY A 709 11.03 -1.94 -22.33
N THR A 710 11.45 -1.08 -21.40
CA THR A 710 12.67 -1.31 -20.61
C THR A 710 12.51 -2.54 -19.71
N ARG A 711 13.54 -3.40 -19.67
CA ARG A 711 13.62 -4.55 -18.75
C ARG A 711 14.68 -4.26 -17.70
N THR A 712 14.27 -4.13 -16.45
CA THR A 712 15.15 -3.85 -15.32
C THR A 712 15.21 -5.06 -14.41
N PHE A 713 16.43 -5.58 -14.24
CA PHE A 713 16.74 -6.71 -13.38
C PHE A 713 17.64 -6.24 -12.24
N SER A 714 17.12 -6.21 -11.01
CA SER A 714 17.89 -5.73 -9.86
C SER A 714 19.06 -6.66 -9.50
N ALA A 715 20.21 -6.07 -9.18
CA ALA A 715 21.38 -6.78 -8.68
C ALA A 715 21.21 -7.31 -7.24
N ASP A 716 20.12 -6.93 -6.57
CA ASP A 716 19.77 -7.39 -5.22
C ASP A 716 18.45 -8.21 -5.21
N ALA A 717 18.10 -8.81 -6.35
CA ALA A 717 16.96 -9.72 -6.49
C ALA A 717 17.37 -11.20 -6.49
N ASN A 718 16.39 -12.09 -6.34
CA ASN A 718 16.56 -13.54 -6.39
C ASN A 718 16.18 -14.09 -7.78
N TYR A 719 16.99 -14.99 -8.32
CA TYR A 719 16.78 -15.60 -9.63
C TYR A 719 16.74 -17.11 -9.51
N GLU A 720 15.75 -17.75 -10.13
CA GLU A 720 15.62 -19.20 -10.16
C GLU A 720 15.48 -19.69 -11.59
N TYR A 721 16.29 -20.66 -11.98
CA TYR A 721 16.23 -21.32 -13.29
C TYR A 721 15.55 -22.67 -13.12
N ASN A 722 14.30 -22.79 -13.58
CA ASN A 722 13.41 -23.93 -13.30
C ASN A 722 12.82 -24.57 -14.57
N GLY A 723 13.53 -24.46 -15.69
CA GLY A 723 13.18 -25.08 -16.97
C GLY A 723 13.30 -26.61 -16.96
N SER A 724 12.89 -27.22 -18.06
CA SER A 724 13.02 -28.67 -18.31
C SER A 724 14.15 -29.03 -19.28
N GLU A 725 14.61 -28.05 -20.07
CA GLU A 725 15.76 -28.16 -20.98
C GLU A 725 16.97 -27.46 -20.39
N ALA A 726 18.18 -27.73 -20.90
CA ALA A 726 19.39 -27.03 -20.43
C ALA A 726 19.25 -25.52 -20.65
N GLN A 727 19.50 -24.73 -19.60
CA GLN A 727 19.35 -23.28 -19.64
C GLN A 727 20.68 -22.56 -19.72
N LEU A 728 20.67 -21.41 -20.38
CA LEU A 728 21.69 -20.38 -20.29
C LEU A 728 21.26 -19.32 -19.27
N SER A 729 22.21 -18.59 -18.66
CA SER A 729 21.85 -17.43 -17.83
C SER A 729 21.23 -16.29 -18.65
N GLY A 730 21.71 -16.09 -19.86
CA GLY A 730 21.33 -15.01 -20.75
C GLY A 730 21.96 -13.66 -20.35
N PRO A 731 22.11 -12.72 -21.31
CA PRO A 731 22.79 -11.45 -21.10
C PRO A 731 22.02 -10.48 -20.17
N GLY A 732 20.76 -10.76 -19.85
CA GLY A 732 19.95 -9.96 -18.94
C GLY A 732 20.13 -10.32 -17.47
N LEU A 733 20.81 -11.42 -17.13
CA LEU A 733 21.17 -11.71 -15.75
C LEU A 733 22.24 -10.70 -15.27
N PRO A 734 21.99 -9.93 -14.20
CA PRO A 734 22.98 -8.98 -13.69
C PRO A 734 24.30 -9.67 -13.29
N SER A 735 25.41 -8.94 -13.37
CA SER A 735 26.74 -9.43 -12.97
C SER A 735 26.86 -9.72 -11.47
N GLN A 736 25.93 -9.20 -10.66
CA GLN A 736 25.74 -9.53 -9.25
C GLN A 736 24.27 -9.78 -8.98
N VAL A 737 23.93 -10.80 -8.20
CA VAL A 737 22.56 -11.07 -7.74
C VAL A 737 22.55 -11.36 -6.23
N ARG A 738 21.39 -11.18 -5.58
CA ARG A 738 21.23 -11.56 -4.18
C ARG A 738 21.37 -13.06 -4.01
N SER A 739 20.54 -13.82 -4.72
CA SER A 739 20.54 -15.28 -4.70
C SER A 739 20.29 -15.85 -6.09
N LEU A 740 20.89 -17.01 -6.36
CA LEU A 740 20.69 -17.79 -7.59
C LEU A 740 20.26 -19.20 -7.22
N THR A 741 19.17 -19.69 -7.80
CA THR A 741 18.69 -21.06 -7.63
C THR A 741 18.71 -21.79 -8.96
N VAL A 742 19.33 -22.97 -9.00
CA VAL A 742 19.23 -23.92 -10.11
C VAL A 742 18.26 -25.02 -9.68
N ASN A 743 17.12 -25.05 -10.34
CA ASN A 743 16.03 -25.99 -10.14
C ASN A 743 15.63 -26.65 -11.47
N ASN A 744 16.63 -27.05 -12.22
CA ASN A 744 16.52 -27.61 -13.56
C ASN A 744 17.50 -28.77 -13.71
N GLY A 745 16.98 -30.01 -13.76
CA GLY A 745 17.80 -31.22 -13.87
C GLY A 745 18.69 -31.31 -15.11
N ALA A 746 18.41 -30.55 -16.17
CA ALA A 746 19.27 -30.45 -17.36
C ALA A 746 20.46 -29.47 -17.17
N GLY A 747 20.45 -28.67 -16.11
CA GLY A 747 21.52 -27.76 -15.72
C GLY A 747 21.38 -26.32 -16.25
N LEU A 748 22.21 -25.44 -15.69
CA LEU A 748 22.37 -24.03 -16.06
C LEU A 748 23.82 -23.77 -16.46
N THR A 749 24.06 -23.09 -17.59
CA THR A 749 25.40 -22.66 -18.01
C THR A 749 25.49 -21.13 -18.02
N LEU A 750 26.52 -20.57 -17.37
CA LEU A 750 26.76 -19.13 -17.40
C LEU A 750 27.25 -18.67 -18.78
N ASN A 751 26.64 -17.63 -19.31
CA ASN A 751 27.02 -16.99 -20.59
C ASN A 751 26.83 -15.46 -20.59
N ASN A 752 26.78 -14.84 -19.41
CA ASN A 752 26.51 -13.42 -19.18
C ASN A 752 27.76 -12.58 -18.82
N GLY A 753 28.96 -13.18 -18.89
CA GLY A 753 30.22 -12.59 -18.43
C GLY A 753 30.61 -12.98 -17.00
N GLY A 754 29.88 -13.91 -16.37
CA GLY A 754 30.06 -14.31 -14.97
C GLY A 754 29.02 -13.70 -14.04
N VAL A 755 28.93 -14.23 -12.81
CA VAL A 755 27.97 -13.76 -11.81
C VAL A 755 28.54 -13.82 -10.40
N SER A 756 28.26 -12.77 -9.62
CA SER A 756 28.57 -12.67 -8.21
C SER A 756 27.32 -12.89 -7.35
N ILE A 757 27.39 -13.75 -6.34
CA ILE A 757 26.28 -14.08 -5.46
C ILE A 757 26.53 -13.48 -4.08
N VAL A 758 25.56 -12.71 -3.57
CA VAL A 758 25.67 -12.04 -2.26
C VAL A 758 25.26 -12.96 -1.11
N GLN A 759 24.22 -13.78 -1.28
CA GLN A 759 23.62 -14.58 -0.20
C GLN A 759 23.69 -16.08 -0.45
N THR A 760 22.94 -16.60 -1.41
CA THR A 760 22.78 -18.05 -1.57
C THR A 760 22.79 -18.49 -3.03
N LEU A 761 23.63 -19.48 -3.33
CA LEU A 761 23.55 -20.30 -4.54
C LEU A 761 22.89 -21.64 -4.19
N ALA A 762 21.64 -21.84 -4.57
CA ALA A 762 20.91 -23.07 -4.27
C ALA A 762 20.85 -23.98 -5.51
N LEU A 763 21.54 -25.12 -5.45
CA LEU A 763 21.52 -26.17 -6.47
C LEU A 763 20.51 -27.24 -6.04
N THR A 764 19.24 -26.88 -6.19
CA THR A 764 18.10 -27.69 -5.77
C THR A 764 17.88 -28.90 -6.67
N ASN A 765 18.09 -28.74 -7.99
CA ASN A 765 17.99 -29.78 -8.99
C ASN A 765 18.84 -29.37 -10.22
N GLY A 766 19.92 -30.08 -10.50
CA GLY A 766 20.83 -29.84 -11.62
C GLY A 766 22.05 -28.97 -11.34
N ASN A 767 23.00 -29.01 -12.27
CA ASN A 767 24.33 -28.42 -12.12
C ASN A 767 24.39 -26.97 -12.64
N LEU A 768 25.30 -26.17 -12.07
CA LEU A 768 25.72 -24.87 -12.62
C LEU A 768 27.08 -25.02 -13.29
N THR A 769 27.17 -24.81 -14.60
CA THR A 769 28.42 -24.84 -15.37
C THR A 769 29.04 -23.45 -15.44
N THR A 770 30.32 -23.35 -15.11
CA THR A 770 31.11 -22.10 -15.11
C THR A 770 32.41 -22.25 -15.90
N SER A 771 33.06 -21.13 -16.24
CA SER A 771 34.38 -21.13 -16.90
C SER A 771 35.21 -19.93 -16.43
N THR A 772 36.48 -19.86 -16.80
CA THR A 772 37.34 -18.70 -16.46
C THR A 772 36.86 -17.39 -17.10
N SER A 773 36.13 -17.45 -18.21
CA SER A 773 35.49 -16.28 -18.85
C SER A 773 34.06 -16.03 -18.38
N GLN A 774 33.51 -16.95 -17.57
CA GLN A 774 32.14 -16.94 -17.05
C GLN A 774 32.18 -17.35 -15.57
N LEU A 775 32.94 -16.60 -14.79
CA LEU A 775 33.31 -16.97 -13.42
C LEU A 775 32.13 -16.79 -12.46
N LEU A 776 31.97 -17.73 -11.54
CA LEU A 776 31.11 -17.59 -10.37
C LEU A 776 31.91 -17.03 -9.20
N THR A 777 31.44 -15.95 -8.58
CA THR A 777 32.04 -15.40 -7.36
C THR A 777 31.04 -15.44 -6.20
N LEU A 778 31.38 -16.13 -5.12
CA LEU A 778 30.64 -16.07 -3.86
C LEU A 778 31.18 -14.91 -3.04
N LEU A 779 30.38 -13.84 -2.91
CA LEU A 779 30.81 -12.61 -2.27
C LEU A 779 30.83 -12.74 -0.75
N SER A 780 31.65 -11.90 -0.12
CA SER A 780 31.66 -11.75 1.32
C SER A 780 31.84 -10.29 1.69
N THR A 781 31.09 -9.83 2.69
CA THR A 781 31.24 -8.48 3.23
C THR A 781 31.32 -8.53 4.74
N LYS A 782 31.97 -7.51 5.34
CA LYS A 782 32.15 -7.41 6.80
C LYS A 782 30.82 -7.38 7.57
N THR A 783 29.70 -6.98 6.93
CA THR A 783 28.40 -6.76 7.57
C THR A 783 27.30 -7.69 7.09
N ALA A 784 27.28 -8.09 5.81
CA ALA A 784 26.22 -8.97 5.29
C ALA A 784 26.52 -10.46 5.48
N GLY A 785 27.79 -10.84 5.71
CA GLY A 785 28.22 -12.24 5.82
C GLY A 785 28.87 -12.75 4.54
N THR A 786 29.03 -14.08 4.44
CA THR A 786 29.65 -14.77 3.31
C THR A 786 28.62 -15.61 2.57
N ALA A 787 28.52 -15.44 1.25
CA ALA A 787 27.62 -16.21 0.42
C ALA A 787 27.89 -17.72 0.56
N LEU A 788 26.84 -18.53 0.50
CA LEU A 788 26.93 -19.98 0.66
C LEU A 788 26.29 -20.73 -0.49
N VAL A 789 26.73 -21.97 -0.69
CA VAL A 789 26.14 -22.90 -1.65
C VAL A 789 25.31 -23.94 -0.92
N VAL A 790 24.11 -24.22 -1.44
CA VAL A 790 23.24 -25.31 -0.99
C VAL A 790 23.20 -26.38 -2.08
N ASN A 791 23.79 -27.54 -1.83
CA ASN A 791 23.82 -28.65 -2.78
C ASN A 791 22.77 -29.71 -2.38
N THR A 792 21.54 -29.57 -2.88
CA THR A 792 20.49 -30.57 -2.63
C THR A 792 20.57 -31.69 -3.67
N ASN A 793 20.57 -31.35 -4.96
CA ASN A 793 20.69 -32.30 -6.06
C ASN A 793 21.40 -31.68 -7.27
N GLY A 794 22.61 -31.18 -7.05
CA GLY A 794 23.41 -30.54 -8.11
C GLY A 794 24.76 -30.03 -7.59
N VAL A 795 25.67 -29.73 -8.51
CA VAL A 795 27.02 -29.20 -8.22
C VAL A 795 27.37 -28.01 -9.11
N VAL A 796 28.36 -27.22 -8.70
CA VAL A 796 29.02 -26.29 -9.61
C VAL A 796 30.09 -27.06 -10.38
N SER A 797 30.00 -27.04 -11.70
CA SER A 797 30.89 -27.73 -12.63
C SER A 797 31.76 -26.69 -13.36
N GLY A 798 32.91 -26.38 -12.79
CA GLY A 798 33.87 -25.40 -13.32
C GLY A 798 34.54 -24.59 -12.20
N PRO A 799 35.41 -23.62 -12.55
CA PRO A 799 36.06 -22.75 -11.57
C PRO A 799 35.05 -21.78 -10.93
N ALA A 800 35.26 -21.49 -9.66
CA ALA A 800 34.57 -20.45 -8.91
C ALA A 800 35.52 -19.83 -7.90
N THR A 801 35.25 -18.58 -7.52
CA THR A 801 35.95 -17.85 -6.48
C THR A 801 35.06 -17.72 -5.27
N MET A 802 35.58 -18.03 -4.08
CA MET A 802 34.90 -17.73 -2.82
C MET A 802 35.69 -16.70 -2.04
N GLN A 803 35.00 -15.62 -1.67
CA GLN A 803 35.56 -14.58 -0.83
C GLN A 803 35.28 -14.84 0.65
N ARG A 804 36.17 -14.35 1.51
CA ARG A 804 35.97 -14.32 2.96
C ARG A 804 36.44 -12.98 3.53
N ALA A 805 35.46 -12.17 3.90
CA ALA A 805 35.66 -11.01 4.75
C ALA A 805 35.80 -11.44 6.20
N ILE A 806 36.56 -10.64 6.95
CA ILE A 806 36.74 -10.79 8.38
C ILE A 806 35.88 -9.75 9.08
N ASN A 807 35.06 -10.19 10.05
CA ASN A 807 34.33 -9.28 10.91
C ASN A 807 35.31 -8.51 11.82
N PRO A 808 35.40 -7.17 11.74
CA PRO A 808 36.36 -6.39 12.50
C PRO A 808 35.99 -6.21 13.97
N ALA A 809 34.80 -6.65 14.40
CA ALA A 809 34.27 -6.39 15.75
C ALA A 809 35.17 -6.92 16.88
N PHE A 810 35.86 -8.05 16.67
CA PHE A 810 36.73 -8.65 17.69
C PHE A 810 38.20 -8.24 17.56
N ASN A 811 38.69 -8.11 16.33
CA ASN A 811 40.03 -7.62 16.02
C ASN A 811 40.08 -7.05 14.60
N ALA A 812 40.12 -5.73 14.49
CA ALA A 812 40.23 -5.01 13.22
C ALA A 812 41.65 -5.06 12.63
N GLY A 813 42.69 -5.23 13.46
CA GLY A 813 44.08 -5.17 13.05
C GLY A 813 44.64 -6.52 12.60
N LEU A 814 45.98 -6.61 12.64
CA LEU A 814 46.69 -7.87 12.45
C LEU A 814 46.25 -8.89 13.50
N GLY A 815 46.24 -10.17 13.14
CA GLY A 815 45.86 -11.27 14.02
C GLY A 815 45.87 -12.61 13.31
N TYR A 816 46.20 -13.65 14.06
CA TYR A 816 46.12 -15.04 13.61
C TYR A 816 44.67 -15.46 13.35
N ARG A 817 44.41 -16.00 12.17
CA ARG A 817 43.09 -16.43 11.71
C ARG A 817 43.22 -17.76 11.00
N HIS A 818 42.44 -18.72 11.48
CA HIS A 818 42.45 -20.07 10.94
C HIS A 818 41.59 -20.14 9.69
N TYR A 819 42.23 -20.32 8.53
CA TYR A 819 41.61 -20.49 7.24
C TYR A 819 41.54 -21.95 6.80
N SER A 820 40.68 -22.22 5.83
CA SER A 820 40.61 -23.48 5.08
C SER A 820 40.18 -23.20 3.64
N SER A 821 40.43 -24.15 2.73
CA SER A 821 39.99 -24.01 1.35
C SER A 821 38.57 -24.58 1.14
N PRO A 822 37.62 -23.78 0.61
CA PRO A 822 36.29 -24.25 0.19
C PRO A 822 36.31 -24.83 -1.23
N VAL A 823 37.45 -24.70 -1.93
CA VAL A 823 37.70 -25.18 -3.28
C VAL A 823 38.81 -26.23 -3.29
N SER A 824 38.84 -27.04 -4.33
CA SER A 824 39.94 -27.93 -4.70
C SER A 824 40.73 -27.31 -5.87
N ASN A 825 41.93 -27.84 -6.12
CA ASN A 825 42.85 -27.37 -7.16
C ASN A 825 43.35 -25.91 -6.98
N THR A 826 43.41 -25.43 -5.74
CA THR A 826 44.11 -24.17 -5.38
C THR A 826 45.37 -24.48 -4.56
N THR A 827 46.35 -23.57 -4.61
CA THR A 827 47.60 -23.63 -3.85
C THR A 827 47.71 -22.43 -2.91
N LEU A 828 48.63 -22.49 -1.94
CA LEU A 828 48.89 -21.38 -1.03
C LEU A 828 49.34 -20.10 -1.74
N ASN A 829 49.83 -20.20 -2.98
CA ASN A 829 50.15 -19.04 -3.81
C ASN A 829 48.93 -18.18 -4.18
N ASP A 830 47.70 -18.73 -4.13
CA ASP A 830 46.48 -17.97 -4.38
C ASP A 830 46.30 -16.81 -3.37
N LEU A 831 46.82 -16.96 -2.15
CA LEU A 831 46.83 -15.91 -1.13
C LEU A 831 47.60 -14.64 -1.54
N THR A 832 48.42 -14.69 -2.59
CA THR A 832 49.07 -13.50 -3.15
C THR A 832 48.09 -12.57 -3.87
N ASN A 833 46.93 -13.08 -4.26
CA ASN A 833 45.85 -12.30 -4.89
C ASN A 833 45.04 -11.51 -3.87
N THR A 834 45.14 -11.84 -2.58
CA THR A 834 44.38 -11.19 -1.50
C THR A 834 44.81 -9.73 -1.31
N PRO A 835 43.94 -8.74 -1.59
CA PRO A 835 44.29 -7.34 -1.42
C PRO A 835 44.61 -7.01 0.05
N GLY A 836 45.71 -6.30 0.28
CA GLY A 836 46.14 -5.89 1.62
C GLY A 836 46.83 -6.97 2.46
N PHE A 837 47.12 -8.14 1.88
CA PHE A 837 47.91 -9.19 2.51
C PHE A 837 49.11 -9.58 1.65
N THR A 838 50.28 -9.75 2.25
CA THR A 838 51.48 -10.26 1.57
C THR A 838 51.98 -11.48 2.34
N PRO A 839 51.84 -12.70 1.80
CA PRO A 839 52.26 -13.89 2.51
C PRO A 839 53.80 -14.02 2.56
N ILE A 840 54.30 -14.44 3.73
CA ILE A 840 55.71 -14.62 4.07
C ILE A 840 55.92 -16.08 4.43
N TYR A 841 56.47 -16.86 3.49
CA TYR A 841 56.75 -18.29 3.63
C TYR A 841 58.21 -18.55 4.06
N ASN A 842 58.64 -17.99 5.21
CA ASN A 842 60.02 -18.16 5.69
C ASN A 842 60.23 -19.55 6.37
N THR A 843 60.62 -20.54 5.58
CA THR A 843 60.78 -21.93 6.07
C THR A 843 61.97 -22.16 7.00
N ALA A 844 62.84 -21.17 7.22
CA ALA A 844 63.87 -21.24 8.27
C ALA A 844 63.25 -21.45 9.66
N TYR A 845 61.99 -21.03 9.86
CA TYR A 845 61.19 -21.31 11.05
C TYR A 845 61.10 -22.81 11.37
N ASN A 846 61.04 -23.69 10.36
CA ASN A 846 60.75 -25.10 10.56
C ASN A 846 61.89 -25.86 11.26
N THR A 847 63.12 -25.35 11.14
CA THR A 847 64.35 -25.96 11.67
C THR A 847 65.00 -25.14 12.79
N ALA A 848 64.43 -23.99 13.17
CA ALA A 848 65.02 -23.04 14.13
C ALA A 848 64.96 -23.47 15.62
N GLY A 849 64.30 -24.58 15.96
CA GLY A 849 64.20 -25.07 17.34
C GLY A 849 63.60 -24.03 18.29
N ASP A 850 64.26 -23.75 19.41
CA ASP A 850 63.82 -22.76 20.40
C ASP A 850 63.99 -21.30 19.92
N SER A 851 64.85 -21.06 18.92
CA SER A 851 65.11 -19.74 18.33
C SER A 851 64.06 -19.30 17.30
N ARG A 852 62.97 -20.07 17.13
CA ARG A 852 61.93 -19.81 16.12
C ARG A 852 61.30 -18.42 16.21
N GLY A 853 61.20 -17.85 17.41
CA GLY A 853 60.70 -16.50 17.64
C GLY A 853 61.55 -15.37 17.03
N SER A 854 62.80 -15.67 16.66
CA SER A 854 63.79 -14.72 16.17
C SER A 854 64.01 -14.77 14.65
N VAL A 855 63.25 -15.59 13.93
CA VAL A 855 63.37 -15.73 12.46
C VAL A 855 62.87 -14.46 11.77
N THR A 856 63.68 -13.89 10.87
CA THR A 856 63.37 -12.65 10.13
C THR A 856 63.48 -12.83 8.61
N PRO A 857 62.53 -12.30 7.81
CA PRO A 857 61.22 -11.79 8.25
C PRO A 857 60.41 -12.93 8.89
N PHE A 858 59.65 -12.59 9.94
CA PHE A 858 58.86 -13.59 10.65
C PHE A 858 57.72 -14.08 9.74
N PRO A 859 57.49 -15.39 9.63
CA PRO A 859 56.45 -15.93 8.77
C PRO A 859 55.05 -15.52 9.24
N ASN A 860 54.12 -15.35 8.30
CA ASN A 860 52.72 -15.02 8.58
C ASN A 860 51.74 -16.03 7.98
N VAL A 861 52.23 -17.16 7.46
CA VAL A 861 51.44 -18.31 6.99
C VAL A 861 51.98 -19.58 7.62
N PHE A 862 51.10 -20.33 8.28
CA PHE A 862 51.43 -21.57 8.98
C PHE A 862 50.45 -22.69 8.65
N ALA A 863 50.94 -23.92 8.73
CA ALA A 863 50.16 -25.16 8.77
C ALA A 863 50.52 -25.90 10.07
N TYR A 864 49.84 -27.01 10.36
CA TYR A 864 50.07 -27.76 11.60
C TYR A 864 50.33 -29.24 11.32
N ASP A 865 51.41 -29.75 11.90
CA ASP A 865 51.77 -31.17 11.88
C ASP A 865 52.06 -31.66 13.31
N GLN A 866 51.20 -32.56 13.78
CA GLN A 866 51.26 -33.13 15.12
C GLN A 866 52.51 -34.00 15.34
N ALA A 867 53.14 -34.53 14.28
CA ALA A 867 54.37 -35.28 14.38
C ALA A 867 55.56 -34.42 14.85
N ARG A 868 55.41 -33.08 14.88
CA ARG A 868 56.43 -32.15 15.40
C ARG A 868 56.37 -31.96 16.91
N VAL A 869 55.34 -32.51 17.58
CA VAL A 869 55.22 -32.51 19.04
C VAL A 869 56.09 -33.64 19.60
N MET A 870 57.37 -33.35 19.86
CA MET A 870 58.39 -34.37 20.12
C MET A 870 59.08 -34.22 21.50
N ASP A 871 58.95 -33.07 22.17
CA ASP A 871 59.68 -32.82 23.42
C ASP A 871 58.84 -32.05 24.46
N PRO A 872 58.51 -32.66 25.62
CA PRO A 872 57.80 -32.00 26.72
C PRO A 872 58.67 -31.02 27.53
N SER A 873 59.99 -30.99 27.32
CA SER A 873 60.94 -30.09 27.98
C SER A 873 61.26 -28.81 27.20
N ASN A 874 60.67 -28.65 26.01
CA ASN A 874 60.81 -27.45 25.21
C ASN A 874 60.14 -26.22 25.88
N SER A 875 60.74 -25.04 25.71
CA SER A 875 60.19 -23.77 26.22
C SER A 875 58.92 -23.31 25.50
N VAL A 876 58.64 -23.87 24.31
CA VAL A 876 57.40 -23.69 23.55
C VAL A 876 56.36 -24.70 24.01
N ALA A 877 55.15 -24.21 24.29
CA ALA A 877 54.03 -25.05 24.70
C ALA A 877 53.82 -26.22 23.70
N ALA A 878 53.57 -27.43 24.21
CA ALA A 878 53.53 -28.64 23.40
C ALA A 878 52.58 -28.56 22.19
N PHE A 879 51.43 -27.88 22.36
CA PHE A 879 50.50 -27.60 21.26
C PHE A 879 51.14 -26.75 20.16
N ASP A 880 51.83 -25.66 20.52
CA ASP A 880 52.42 -24.72 19.56
C ASP A 880 53.60 -25.31 18.77
N GLN A 881 54.17 -26.43 19.22
CA GLN A 881 55.23 -27.14 18.49
C GLN A 881 54.76 -27.67 17.12
N GLY A 882 53.45 -27.92 16.96
CA GLY A 882 52.91 -28.45 15.72
C GLY A 882 52.93 -27.47 14.54
N PHE A 883 52.94 -26.15 14.80
CA PHE A 883 52.89 -25.15 13.72
C PHE A 883 54.19 -25.09 12.92
N PHE A 884 54.10 -25.17 11.60
CA PHE A 884 55.22 -25.07 10.65
C PHE A 884 54.84 -24.16 9.47
N VAL A 885 55.84 -23.67 8.74
CA VAL A 885 55.65 -22.84 7.54
C VAL A 885 55.64 -23.73 6.29
N PRO A 886 54.53 -23.77 5.53
CA PRO A 886 54.43 -24.51 4.27
C PRO A 886 55.14 -23.80 3.10
N GLN A 887 55.17 -24.42 1.91
CA GLN A 887 55.66 -23.80 0.67
C GLN A 887 54.51 -23.13 -0.11
N PRO A 888 54.76 -22.06 -0.89
CA PRO A 888 53.73 -21.41 -1.71
C PRO A 888 53.08 -22.35 -2.74
N SER A 889 53.84 -23.31 -3.27
CA SER A 889 53.35 -24.30 -4.24
C SER A 889 52.52 -25.43 -3.63
N ASP A 890 52.49 -25.54 -2.30
CA ASP A 890 51.73 -26.60 -1.63
C ASP A 890 50.23 -26.41 -1.90
N GLN A 891 49.56 -27.52 -2.20
CA GLN A 891 48.11 -27.53 -2.39
C GLN A 891 47.42 -27.19 -1.07
N MET A 892 46.40 -26.32 -1.11
CA MET A 892 45.50 -26.15 0.02
C MET A 892 44.58 -27.37 0.09
N ALA A 893 44.99 -28.38 0.87
CA ALA A 893 44.33 -29.67 0.91
C ALA A 893 42.91 -29.55 1.49
N VAL A 894 41.98 -30.30 0.91
CA VAL A 894 40.59 -30.39 1.42
C VAL A 894 40.61 -30.90 2.86
N LEU A 895 39.74 -30.36 3.71
CA LEU A 895 39.64 -30.73 5.14
C LEU A 895 40.94 -30.47 5.93
N THR A 896 41.72 -29.44 5.52
CA THR A 896 42.95 -29.01 6.20
C THR A 896 42.86 -27.53 6.58
N GLY A 897 43.34 -27.21 7.78
CA GLY A 897 43.42 -25.84 8.29
C GLY A 897 44.79 -25.21 8.05
N TYR A 898 44.80 -23.90 7.87
CA TYR A 898 45.99 -23.04 7.74
C TYR A 898 45.81 -21.83 8.64
N ASP A 899 46.87 -21.28 9.20
CA ASP A 899 46.82 -20.13 10.08
C ASP A 899 47.55 -18.93 9.45
N LEU A 900 46.84 -17.81 9.35
CA LEU A 900 47.32 -16.59 8.69
C LEU A 900 47.36 -15.43 9.69
N ASN A 901 48.50 -14.76 9.86
CA ASN A 901 48.56 -13.49 10.57
C ASN A 901 48.25 -12.35 9.58
N ILE A 902 46.97 -12.02 9.47
CA ILE A 902 46.39 -11.15 8.43
C ILE A 902 45.67 -9.95 9.08
N SER A 903 45.24 -8.93 8.34
CA SER A 903 44.38 -7.82 8.85
C SER A 903 42.90 -8.10 8.58
N ALA A 904 41.97 -7.51 9.34
CA ALA A 904 40.54 -7.62 9.03
C ALA A 904 40.12 -6.86 7.76
N ASP A 905 41.00 -6.00 7.23
CA ASP A 905 40.80 -5.29 5.97
C ASP A 905 41.07 -6.15 4.73
N ALA A 906 41.76 -7.27 4.89
CA ALA A 906 42.00 -8.19 3.79
C ALA A 906 40.74 -9.00 3.45
N LEU A 907 40.43 -9.10 2.15
CA LEU A 907 39.36 -9.92 1.62
C LEU A 907 40.00 -11.14 0.95
N VAL A 908 40.11 -12.25 1.68
CA VAL A 908 40.72 -13.46 1.14
C VAL A 908 39.81 -14.03 0.05
N ASP A 909 40.35 -14.30 -1.11
CA ASP A 909 39.67 -14.97 -2.22
C ASP A 909 40.43 -16.24 -2.61
N LEU A 910 39.71 -17.35 -2.74
CA LEU A 910 40.27 -18.60 -3.22
C LEU A 910 39.52 -19.05 -4.46
N THR A 911 40.25 -19.34 -5.53
CA THR A 911 39.71 -19.73 -6.84
C THR A 911 40.04 -21.18 -7.16
N GLY A 912 39.02 -21.96 -7.50
CA GLY A 912 39.17 -23.37 -7.84
C GLY A 912 37.83 -24.06 -8.06
N THR A 913 37.79 -25.39 -7.99
CA THR A 913 36.54 -26.16 -8.08
C THR A 913 35.90 -26.27 -6.71
N LEU A 914 34.66 -25.82 -6.51
CA LEU A 914 34.00 -25.89 -5.21
C LEU A 914 33.89 -27.33 -4.69
N ASN A 915 34.30 -27.54 -3.45
CA ASN A 915 34.21 -28.85 -2.81
C ASN A 915 32.75 -29.20 -2.50
N ASN A 916 32.37 -30.46 -2.72
CA ASN A 916 31.03 -30.96 -2.46
C ASN A 916 31.06 -32.48 -2.18
N GLY A 917 30.08 -32.96 -1.40
CA GLY A 917 29.92 -34.39 -1.11
C GLY A 917 30.79 -34.86 0.07
N PRO A 918 30.82 -36.18 0.33
CA PRO A 918 31.61 -36.73 1.43
C PRO A 918 33.12 -36.50 1.24
N VAL A 919 33.78 -36.01 2.29
CA VAL A 919 35.24 -35.86 2.35
C VAL A 919 35.76 -36.51 3.63
N SER A 920 36.88 -37.22 3.54
CA SER A 920 37.48 -37.92 4.68
C SER A 920 38.98 -37.73 4.72
N ARG A 921 39.53 -37.62 5.94
CA ARG A 921 40.96 -37.54 6.18
C ARG A 921 41.37 -38.52 7.27
N SER A 922 42.42 -39.29 7.01
CA SER A 922 43.10 -40.08 8.03
C SER A 922 43.94 -39.17 8.92
N VAL A 923 43.89 -39.41 10.22
CA VAL A 923 44.57 -38.60 11.23
C VAL A 923 45.41 -39.50 12.14
N THR A 924 46.51 -38.96 12.67
CA THR A 924 47.48 -39.72 13.47
C THR A 924 47.78 -39.04 14.78
N SER A 925 48.22 -39.79 15.78
CA SER A 925 48.75 -39.27 17.04
C SER A 925 50.19 -39.73 17.24
N GLY A 926 51.04 -38.86 17.78
CA GLY A 926 52.37 -39.20 18.26
C GLY A 926 52.31 -40.01 19.56
N THR A 927 53.49 -40.31 20.12
CA THR A 927 53.62 -41.14 21.32
C THR A 927 53.49 -40.36 22.62
N LEU A 928 53.58 -39.02 22.57
CA LEU A 928 53.44 -38.15 23.74
C LEU A 928 51.96 -37.88 24.08
N PRO A 929 51.57 -37.82 25.36
CA PRO A 929 50.19 -37.49 25.77
C PRO A 929 49.64 -36.16 25.24
N GLN A 930 50.53 -35.21 24.93
CA GLN A 930 50.20 -33.88 24.41
C GLN A 930 50.02 -33.86 22.87
N SER A 931 50.27 -34.97 22.19
CA SER A 931 50.12 -35.09 20.72
C SER A 931 48.68 -35.43 20.30
N GLY A 932 48.45 -35.65 19.00
CA GLY A 932 47.12 -36.07 18.48
C GLY A 932 46.20 -34.94 18.02
N TRP A 933 46.59 -33.67 18.21
CA TRP A 933 45.86 -32.52 17.68
C TRP A 933 45.90 -32.45 16.15
N GLN A 934 44.76 -32.25 15.51
CA GLN A 934 44.61 -32.20 14.06
C GLN A 934 44.06 -30.83 13.67
N PHE A 935 44.78 -30.11 12.82
CA PHE A 935 44.27 -28.88 12.23
C PHE A 935 43.47 -29.20 10.97
N LEU A 936 42.16 -29.26 11.16
CA LEU A 936 41.18 -29.55 10.13
C LEU A 936 40.60 -28.23 9.61
N GLY A 937 39.93 -28.30 8.46
CA GLY A 937 39.36 -27.13 7.81
C GLY A 937 37.92 -27.38 7.40
N ASN A 938 37.05 -26.38 7.47
CA ASN A 938 35.76 -26.47 6.80
C ASN A 938 36.01 -26.63 5.29
N PRO A 939 35.65 -27.78 4.69
CA PRO A 939 35.96 -28.05 3.30
C PRO A 939 34.94 -27.42 2.36
N TYR A 940 33.77 -27.00 2.84
CA TYR A 940 32.63 -26.64 1.99
C TYR A 940 32.52 -25.12 1.75
N PRO A 941 31.95 -24.71 0.61
CA PRO A 941 31.56 -23.33 0.35
C PRO A 941 30.26 -22.96 1.10
N SER A 942 30.19 -23.31 2.38
CA SER A 942 29.11 -22.99 3.31
C SER A 942 29.64 -23.15 4.74
N PRO A 943 29.09 -22.44 5.74
CA PRO A 943 29.31 -22.81 7.13
C PRO A 943 28.91 -24.27 7.39
N ILE A 944 29.54 -24.90 8.37
CA ILE A 944 29.19 -26.23 8.87
C ILE A 944 28.71 -26.13 10.32
N ASP A 945 27.78 -27.00 10.68
CA ASP A 945 27.13 -27.05 11.99
C ASP A 945 27.33 -28.43 12.62
N PHE A 946 28.20 -28.52 13.62
CA PHE A 946 28.49 -29.76 14.34
C PHE A 946 27.32 -30.27 15.22
N SER A 947 26.19 -29.55 15.31
CA SER A 947 24.95 -30.11 15.87
C SER A 947 24.24 -31.08 14.92
N GLN A 948 24.55 -31.02 13.62
CA GLN A 948 24.04 -31.95 12.61
C GLN A 948 24.83 -33.25 12.61
N THR A 949 24.54 -34.15 13.55
CA THR A 949 25.31 -35.37 13.78
C THR A 949 25.35 -36.34 12.59
N ALA A 950 24.34 -36.30 11.70
CA ALA A 950 24.34 -37.09 10.45
C ALA A 950 25.41 -36.67 9.44
N GLY A 951 25.97 -35.46 9.60
CA GLY A 951 26.93 -34.86 8.69
C GLY A 951 28.40 -35.14 9.01
N VAL A 952 28.69 -35.82 10.12
CA VAL A 952 30.06 -36.08 10.59
C VAL A 952 30.22 -37.54 11.01
N VAL A 953 31.34 -38.15 10.62
CA VAL A 953 31.74 -39.49 11.08
C VAL A 953 33.13 -39.38 11.68
N ARG A 954 33.26 -39.89 12.91
CA ARG A 954 34.52 -39.92 13.67
C ARG A 954 34.85 -41.35 14.05
N THR A 955 36.09 -41.75 13.81
CA THR A 955 36.65 -43.03 14.29
C THR A 955 37.93 -42.72 15.03
N ASN A 956 37.98 -43.04 16.33
CA ASN A 956 39.12 -42.75 17.22
C ASN A 956 39.49 -41.25 17.30
N VAL A 957 38.52 -40.36 17.16
CA VAL A 957 38.68 -38.92 17.26
C VAL A 957 37.62 -38.40 18.23
N ASP A 958 38.01 -37.47 19.09
CA ASP A 958 37.11 -36.85 20.06
C ASP A 958 35.99 -36.07 19.35
N ASP A 959 34.81 -36.02 19.96
CA ASP A 959 33.67 -35.27 19.40
C ASP A 959 33.86 -33.75 19.51
N ALA A 960 34.75 -33.31 20.39
CA ALA A 960 35.05 -31.90 20.62
C ALA A 960 35.74 -31.24 19.43
N VAL A 961 35.26 -30.05 19.06
CA VAL A 961 35.87 -29.18 18.05
C VAL A 961 36.24 -27.83 18.66
N TYR A 962 37.34 -27.25 18.18
CA TYR A 962 37.92 -26.02 18.74
C TYR A 962 38.14 -24.99 17.63
N VAL A 963 37.55 -23.80 17.80
CA VAL A 963 37.63 -22.71 16.81
C VAL A 963 38.34 -21.52 17.45
N TYR A 964 39.40 -21.03 16.81
CA TYR A 964 40.16 -19.88 17.30
C TYR A 964 39.43 -18.57 17.04
N GLN A 965 39.49 -17.66 18.01
CA GLN A 965 38.94 -16.31 17.95
C GLN A 965 40.06 -15.30 18.24
N SER A 966 40.42 -14.51 17.24
CA SER A 966 41.44 -13.46 17.37
C SER A 966 40.88 -12.23 18.07
N THR A 967 41.62 -11.72 19.06
CA THR A 967 41.32 -10.47 19.79
C THR A 967 42.47 -9.46 19.71
N GLY A 968 43.55 -9.80 19.00
CA GLY A 968 44.72 -8.97 18.76
C GLY A 968 45.76 -9.70 17.90
N GLN A 969 46.89 -9.04 17.62
CA GLN A 969 47.91 -9.58 16.71
C GLN A 969 48.50 -10.93 17.13
N TYR A 970 48.72 -11.09 18.43
CA TYR A 970 49.28 -12.30 19.03
C TYR A 970 48.37 -12.87 20.12
N VAL A 971 47.13 -12.39 20.17
CA VAL A 971 46.20 -12.60 21.28
C VAL A 971 44.88 -13.16 20.78
N GLY A 972 44.41 -14.24 21.41
CA GLY A 972 43.11 -14.83 21.13
C GLY A 972 42.83 -16.02 22.04
N GLN A 973 41.71 -16.69 21.76
CA GLN A 973 41.21 -17.81 22.56
C GLN A 973 40.48 -18.84 21.69
N TYR A 974 40.29 -20.04 22.21
CA TYR A 974 39.52 -21.09 21.56
C TYR A 974 38.13 -21.21 22.18
N ARG A 975 37.11 -21.16 21.32
CA ARG A 975 35.77 -21.65 21.69
C ARG A 975 35.66 -23.13 21.35
N SER A 976 34.93 -23.86 22.20
CA SER A 976 34.73 -25.30 22.06
C SER A 976 33.27 -25.63 21.76
N TYR A 977 33.06 -26.79 21.13
CA TYR A 977 31.76 -27.42 21.04
C TYR A 977 31.88 -28.93 21.16
N VAL A 978 31.01 -29.54 21.97
CA VAL A 978 30.87 -31.00 22.09
C VAL A 978 29.44 -31.33 22.52
N ARG A 979 28.84 -32.38 21.92
CA ARG A 979 27.51 -32.93 22.30
C ARG A 979 26.44 -31.87 22.61
N GLY A 980 26.21 -30.92 21.70
CA GLY A 980 25.17 -29.90 21.84
C GLY A 980 25.52 -28.73 22.78
N VAL A 981 26.69 -28.74 23.42
CA VAL A 981 27.16 -27.70 24.34
C VAL A 981 28.23 -26.84 23.66
N GLY A 982 28.12 -25.52 23.78
CA GLY A 982 28.99 -24.54 23.10
C GLY A 982 28.46 -24.11 21.73
N ASN A 983 29.31 -23.49 20.92
CA ASN A 983 28.93 -23.01 19.58
C ASN A 983 29.36 -24.01 18.48
N PRO A 984 28.43 -24.71 17.82
CA PRO A 984 28.74 -25.75 16.84
C PRO A 984 29.21 -25.23 15.48
N LEU A 985 29.05 -23.94 15.21
CA LEU A 985 29.24 -23.41 13.86
C LEU A 985 30.72 -23.22 13.54
N VAL A 986 31.12 -23.61 12.34
CA VAL A 986 32.41 -23.26 11.76
C VAL A 986 32.15 -22.60 10.40
N ALA A 987 32.52 -21.34 10.26
CA ALA A 987 32.25 -20.56 9.06
C ALA A 987 32.89 -21.16 7.79
N ALA A 988 32.42 -20.79 6.60
CA ALA A 988 33.05 -21.21 5.35
C ALA A 988 34.47 -20.65 5.26
N MET A 989 35.46 -21.44 4.82
CA MET A 989 36.89 -21.07 4.84
C MET A 989 37.50 -20.94 6.24
N GLN A 990 36.90 -21.52 7.29
CA GLN A 990 37.44 -21.48 8.66
C GLN A 990 38.11 -22.81 9.04
N GLY A 991 39.32 -22.72 9.58
CA GLY A 991 40.04 -23.84 10.21
C GLY A 991 39.60 -24.07 11.66
N PHE A 992 39.67 -25.33 12.11
CA PHE A 992 39.33 -25.77 13.47
C PHE A 992 40.21 -26.94 13.90
N PHE A 993 40.38 -27.13 15.20
CA PHE A 993 41.10 -28.26 15.76
C PHE A 993 40.16 -29.37 16.21
N SER A 994 40.65 -30.61 16.13
CA SER A 994 40.08 -31.83 16.73
C SER A 994 41.23 -32.65 17.30
N LYS A 995 40.98 -33.60 18.20
CA LYS A 995 42.03 -34.46 18.76
C LYS A 995 41.76 -35.94 18.47
N VAL A 996 42.78 -36.67 18.05
CA VAL A 996 42.76 -38.15 18.08
C VAL A 996 42.60 -38.57 19.54
N SER A 997 41.65 -39.47 19.81
CA SER A 997 41.30 -39.84 21.17
C SER A 997 42.49 -40.44 21.91
N ASP A 998 42.59 -40.15 23.20
CA ASP A 998 43.69 -40.64 24.02
C ASP A 998 43.82 -42.16 23.93
N LYS A 999 45.07 -42.66 23.90
CA LYS A 999 45.45 -44.07 23.72
C LYS A 999 45.23 -44.63 22.31
N GLN A 1000 44.83 -43.80 21.33
CA GLN A 1000 44.79 -44.17 19.91
C GLN A 1000 45.98 -43.56 19.17
N THR A 1001 46.52 -44.27 18.19
CA THR A 1001 47.63 -43.79 17.34
C THR A 1001 47.17 -43.36 15.94
N THR A 1002 45.99 -43.82 15.53
CA THR A 1002 45.36 -43.48 14.24
C THR A 1002 43.86 -43.33 14.38
N GLY A 1003 43.27 -42.50 13.51
CA GLY A 1003 41.84 -42.28 13.43
C GLY A 1003 41.42 -41.78 12.05
N SER A 1004 40.12 -41.53 11.88
CA SER A 1004 39.56 -40.95 10.67
C SER A 1004 38.49 -39.93 11.02
N PHE A 1005 38.49 -38.82 10.29
CA PHE A 1005 37.49 -37.77 10.38
C PHE A 1005 36.87 -37.55 9.00
N ALA A 1006 35.55 -37.63 8.91
CA ALA A 1006 34.84 -37.43 7.67
C ALA A 1006 33.65 -36.50 7.85
N LEU A 1007 33.41 -35.67 6.84
CA LEU A 1007 32.26 -34.78 6.72
C LEU A 1007 31.47 -35.11 5.46
N ASN A 1008 30.18 -34.88 5.48
CA ASN A 1008 29.33 -34.93 4.30
C ASN A 1008 28.40 -33.71 4.24
N ASN A 1009 27.64 -33.56 3.15
CA ASN A 1009 26.80 -32.37 2.93
C ASN A 1009 25.74 -32.12 4.01
N ALA A 1010 25.32 -33.12 4.79
CA ALA A 1010 24.31 -32.94 5.84
C ALA A 1010 24.78 -32.05 6.99
N ILE A 1011 26.10 -31.79 7.11
CA ILE A 1011 26.63 -30.86 8.13
C ILE A 1011 26.50 -29.38 7.72
N ARG A 1012 26.16 -29.10 6.47
CA ARG A 1012 26.24 -27.74 5.90
C ARG A 1012 25.05 -26.90 6.32
N VAL A 1013 25.31 -25.65 6.67
CA VAL A 1013 24.26 -24.64 6.87
C VAL A 1013 23.70 -24.22 5.53
N THR A 1014 22.37 -24.26 5.41
CA THR A 1014 21.66 -24.00 4.15
C THR A 1014 20.94 -22.64 4.11
N SER A 1015 20.96 -21.88 5.21
CA SER A 1015 20.36 -20.56 5.30
C SER A 1015 21.44 -19.49 5.48
N PHE A 1016 21.37 -18.44 4.67
CA PHE A 1016 22.27 -17.31 4.77
C PHE A 1016 21.87 -16.37 5.92
N ALA A 1017 22.86 -15.89 6.67
CA ALA A 1017 22.70 -14.81 7.64
C ALA A 1017 24.06 -14.10 7.85
N PRO A 1018 24.06 -12.82 8.30
CA PRO A 1018 25.28 -12.06 8.64
C PRO A 1018 26.24 -12.82 9.56
N GLU A 1019 25.66 -13.53 10.51
CA GLU A 1019 26.27 -14.65 11.22
C GLU A 1019 25.24 -15.78 11.11
N PRO A 1020 25.57 -16.99 10.60
CA PRO A 1020 24.60 -18.08 10.46
C PRO A 1020 23.78 -18.22 11.74
N SER A 1021 22.47 -17.97 11.64
CA SER A 1021 21.59 -17.96 12.80
C SER A 1021 21.41 -19.40 13.28
N PHE A 1022 21.71 -19.63 14.54
CA PHE A 1022 21.65 -20.97 15.12
C PHE A 1022 20.22 -21.30 15.56
N TYR A 1023 19.65 -22.36 15.00
CA TYR A 1023 18.48 -23.00 15.60
C TYR A 1023 18.96 -23.81 16.80
N ARG A 1024 18.91 -23.20 17.99
CA ARG A 1024 19.12 -23.95 19.24
C ARG A 1024 17.95 -24.93 19.36
N ILE A 1025 18.22 -26.24 19.32
CA ILE A 1025 17.32 -27.17 20.00
C ILE A 1025 17.37 -26.73 21.47
N ALA A 1026 16.20 -26.56 22.09
CA ALA A 1026 16.14 -26.17 23.49
C ALA A 1026 17.00 -27.15 24.30
N GLU A 1027 18.02 -26.63 24.99
CA GLU A 1027 18.81 -27.45 25.90
C GLU A 1027 17.84 -28.00 26.93
N THR A 1028 17.84 -29.32 27.13
CA THR A 1028 16.95 -30.03 28.05
C THR A 1028 17.69 -30.60 29.26
N ARG A 1029 19.02 -30.66 29.20
CA ARG A 1029 19.87 -31.15 30.26
C ARG A 1029 20.14 -30.04 31.28
N PRO A 1030 20.38 -30.38 32.56
CA PRO A 1030 20.88 -29.43 33.54
C PRO A 1030 22.25 -28.90 33.08
N LEU A 1031 22.39 -27.59 32.92
CA LEU A 1031 23.58 -26.96 32.34
C LEU A 1031 23.86 -25.58 32.94
N VAL A 1032 25.14 -25.32 33.22
CA VAL A 1032 25.66 -24.00 33.57
C VAL A 1032 26.70 -23.58 32.53
N GLN A 1033 26.52 -22.38 31.98
CA GLN A 1033 27.54 -21.66 31.21
C GLN A 1033 28.05 -20.52 32.08
N LEU A 1034 29.34 -20.54 32.42
CA LEU A 1034 29.99 -19.52 33.21
C LEU A 1034 31.01 -18.78 32.36
N GLN A 1035 30.86 -17.47 32.27
CA GLN A 1035 31.73 -16.56 31.51
C GLN A 1035 32.56 -15.72 32.47
N LEU A 1036 33.86 -15.62 32.22
CA LEU A 1036 34.79 -14.72 32.89
C LEU A 1036 35.07 -13.53 31.96
N GLN A 1037 34.86 -12.31 32.45
CA GLN A 1037 35.10 -11.09 31.69
C GLN A 1037 35.88 -10.04 32.49
N GLY A 1038 36.77 -9.31 31.81
CA GLY A 1038 37.41 -8.09 32.32
C GLY A 1038 36.85 -6.85 31.64
N ALA A 1039 36.80 -5.72 32.35
CA ALA A 1039 36.14 -4.48 31.89
C ALA A 1039 36.73 -3.83 30.62
N GLN A 1040 37.90 -4.28 30.15
CA GLN A 1040 38.61 -3.73 28.98
C GLN A 1040 38.91 -4.80 27.91
N LEU A 1041 38.32 -5.99 28.01
CA LEU A 1041 38.59 -7.10 27.09
C LEU A 1041 37.41 -7.29 26.12
N PRO A 1042 37.69 -7.44 24.80
CA PRO A 1042 36.65 -7.54 23.78
C PRO A 1042 35.87 -8.87 23.80
N LEU A 1043 36.44 -9.92 24.40
CA LEU A 1043 35.77 -11.21 24.59
C LEU A 1043 35.84 -11.65 26.05
N ALA A 1044 34.78 -12.33 26.49
CA ALA A 1044 34.79 -13.16 27.68
C ALA A 1044 35.33 -14.55 27.34
N ASP A 1045 35.96 -15.19 28.31
CA ASP A 1045 36.31 -16.61 28.22
C ASP A 1045 35.26 -17.45 28.97
N GLU A 1046 35.01 -18.68 28.55
CA GLU A 1046 33.88 -19.46 29.08
C GLU A 1046 34.22 -20.92 29.41
N THR A 1047 33.44 -21.45 30.34
CA THR A 1047 33.39 -22.88 30.67
C THR A 1047 31.96 -23.35 30.89
N TYR A 1048 31.69 -24.61 30.55
CA TYR A 1048 30.39 -25.25 30.71
C TYR A 1048 30.51 -26.46 31.64
N VAL A 1049 29.50 -26.62 32.51
CA VAL A 1049 29.28 -27.85 33.27
C VAL A 1049 27.85 -28.31 33.02
N TYR A 1050 27.67 -29.52 32.51
CA TYR A 1050 26.35 -30.08 32.19
C TYR A 1050 26.23 -31.53 32.65
N PHE A 1051 24.98 -31.99 32.80
CA PHE A 1051 24.69 -33.31 33.36
C PHE A 1051 23.98 -34.20 32.34
N GLU A 1052 24.59 -35.33 32.00
CA GLU A 1052 24.03 -36.26 31.03
C GLU A 1052 24.34 -37.72 31.34
N GLN A 1053 23.37 -38.59 31.06
CA GLN A 1053 23.55 -40.03 31.20
C GLN A 1053 24.70 -40.54 30.32
N GLY A 1054 25.56 -41.37 30.92
CA GLY A 1054 26.74 -41.94 30.29
C GLY A 1054 28.03 -41.19 30.56
N ALA A 1055 27.97 -39.91 30.98
CA ALA A 1055 29.17 -39.13 31.28
C ALA A 1055 29.82 -39.52 32.62
N SER A 1056 31.11 -39.25 32.76
CA SER A 1056 31.96 -39.71 33.88
C SER A 1056 32.63 -38.54 34.60
N ALA A 1057 33.31 -38.80 35.72
CA ALA A 1057 34.08 -37.79 36.44
C ALA A 1057 35.48 -37.53 35.86
N GLY A 1058 35.96 -38.41 34.97
CA GLY A 1058 37.19 -38.22 34.20
C GLY A 1058 36.88 -37.91 32.73
N TYR A 1059 37.91 -37.56 31.96
CA TYR A 1059 37.75 -37.17 30.56
C TYR A 1059 37.04 -38.24 29.71
N ASP A 1060 35.97 -37.82 29.05
CA ASP A 1060 35.21 -38.60 28.07
C ASP A 1060 35.26 -37.91 26.70
N ALA A 1061 35.88 -38.60 25.73
CA ALA A 1061 36.04 -38.15 24.36
C ALA A 1061 34.73 -37.73 23.65
N LYS A 1062 33.57 -38.22 24.13
CA LYS A 1062 32.25 -37.88 23.56
C LYS A 1062 31.60 -36.68 24.24
N PHE A 1063 31.97 -36.36 25.49
CA PHE A 1063 31.21 -35.46 26.35
C PHE A 1063 31.98 -34.22 26.78
N ASP A 1064 33.30 -34.29 26.74
CA ASP A 1064 34.18 -33.26 27.26
C ASP A 1064 34.96 -32.56 26.15
N ALA A 1065 35.35 -31.32 26.44
CA ALA A 1065 36.29 -30.57 25.62
C ALA A 1065 37.42 -30.03 26.50
N TYR A 1066 38.66 -30.30 26.11
CA TYR A 1066 39.86 -29.78 26.77
C TYR A 1066 39.90 -28.25 26.73
N LYS A 1067 40.45 -27.63 27.77
CA LYS A 1067 40.78 -26.21 27.72
C LYS A 1067 42.08 -26.02 26.93
N LEU A 1068 41.97 -25.46 25.73
CA LEU A 1068 43.14 -25.06 24.95
C LEU A 1068 43.76 -23.77 25.52
N PRO A 1069 45.09 -23.58 25.37
CA PRO A 1069 45.76 -22.36 25.83
C PRO A 1069 45.14 -21.10 25.24
N SER A 1070 44.99 -20.09 26.10
CA SER A 1070 44.51 -18.76 25.73
C SER A 1070 45.67 -17.77 25.81
N SER A 1071 46.05 -17.17 24.68
CA SER A 1071 47.14 -16.18 24.64
C SER A 1071 46.72 -14.82 25.20
N SER A 1072 45.43 -14.63 25.51
CA SER A 1072 44.93 -13.46 26.23
C SER A 1072 45.26 -13.46 27.72
N GLY A 1073 45.61 -14.61 28.29
CA GLY A 1073 45.78 -14.78 29.73
C GLY A 1073 44.46 -14.71 30.52
N LEU A 1074 43.31 -14.46 29.88
CA LEU A 1074 41.98 -14.63 30.46
C LEU A 1074 41.55 -16.08 30.23
N SER A 1075 41.34 -16.83 31.32
CA SER A 1075 40.95 -18.24 31.26
C SER A 1075 40.07 -18.63 32.44
N VAL A 1076 38.97 -19.31 32.18
CA VAL A 1076 38.17 -20.08 33.12
C VAL A 1076 37.95 -21.49 32.57
N SER A 1077 38.18 -22.50 33.41
CA SER A 1077 38.01 -23.90 33.08
C SER A 1077 37.54 -24.67 34.31
N SER A 1078 36.93 -25.84 34.10
CA SER A 1078 36.70 -26.80 35.18
C SER A 1078 37.88 -27.76 35.31
N LEU A 1079 38.17 -28.20 36.53
CA LEU A 1079 39.30 -29.08 36.82
C LEU A 1079 38.86 -30.54 36.97
N ILE A 1080 39.57 -31.44 36.27
CA ILE A 1080 39.42 -32.90 36.40
C ILE A 1080 40.78 -33.56 36.68
N GLN A 1081 40.78 -34.88 36.89
CA GLN A 1081 42.03 -35.65 36.93
C GLN A 1081 42.68 -35.66 35.54
N GLY A 1082 43.88 -35.07 35.43
CA GLY A 1082 44.69 -35.12 34.21
C GLY A 1082 44.49 -33.96 33.24
N GLY A 1083 43.68 -32.94 33.56
CA GLY A 1083 43.56 -31.76 32.71
C GLY A 1083 42.50 -30.75 33.13
N GLU A 1084 42.41 -29.69 32.33
CA GLU A 1084 41.41 -28.63 32.44
C GLU A 1084 40.42 -28.74 31.29
N LEU A 1085 39.14 -28.48 31.54
CA LEU A 1085 38.08 -28.59 30.54
C LEU A 1085 37.36 -27.25 30.30
N SER A 1086 37.15 -26.91 29.03
CA SER A 1086 36.23 -25.84 28.63
C SER A 1086 34.78 -26.32 28.67
N ILE A 1087 34.52 -27.60 28.41
CA ILE A 1087 33.20 -28.22 28.54
C ILE A 1087 33.35 -29.52 29.32
N ASN A 1088 32.58 -29.67 30.40
CA ASN A 1088 32.63 -30.81 31.32
C ASN A 1088 31.25 -31.45 31.47
N GLY A 1089 31.12 -32.67 30.94
CA GLY A 1089 29.94 -33.51 31.06
C GLY A 1089 30.05 -34.45 32.25
N LEU A 1090 29.05 -34.40 33.14
CA LEU A 1090 29.03 -35.20 34.37
C LEU A 1090 27.79 -36.10 34.40
N ALA A 1091 27.88 -37.21 35.15
CA ALA A 1091 26.73 -38.10 35.35
C ALA A 1091 25.57 -37.37 36.06
N PRO A 1092 24.29 -37.66 35.76
CA PRO A 1092 23.15 -36.98 36.37
C PRO A 1092 23.15 -37.08 37.90
N LEU A 1093 22.81 -35.96 38.56
CA LEU A 1093 22.66 -35.91 40.03
C LEU A 1093 21.46 -36.78 40.43
N SER A 1094 21.71 -37.93 41.07
CA SER A 1094 20.67 -38.89 41.47
C SER A 1094 20.56 -39.02 42.99
N GLY A 1095 19.32 -38.94 43.51
CA GLY A 1095 18.97 -39.07 44.93
C GLY A 1095 18.58 -37.75 45.63
N LEU A 1096 17.68 -37.84 46.62
CA LEU A 1096 17.34 -36.72 47.53
C LEU A 1096 18.60 -36.31 48.31
N GLY A 1097 19.04 -35.06 48.17
CA GLY A 1097 20.21 -34.52 48.88
C GLY A 1097 21.55 -34.72 48.17
N ALA A 1098 21.58 -35.22 46.93
CA ALA A 1098 22.81 -35.30 46.15
C ALA A 1098 23.44 -33.91 45.92
N SER A 1099 24.74 -33.80 46.15
CA SER A 1099 25.49 -32.57 45.89
C SER A 1099 26.86 -32.83 45.26
N LEU A 1100 27.31 -31.92 44.41
CA LEU A 1100 28.59 -31.98 43.73
C LEU A 1100 29.26 -30.59 43.73
N THR A 1101 30.57 -30.54 43.99
CA THR A 1101 31.38 -29.34 43.83
C THR A 1101 32.39 -29.58 42.71
N VAL A 1102 32.38 -28.70 41.71
CA VAL A 1102 33.31 -28.71 40.57
C VAL A 1102 34.31 -27.57 40.76
N PRO A 1103 35.59 -27.84 41.03
CA PRO A 1103 36.62 -26.82 41.13
C PRO A 1103 36.84 -26.11 39.78
N LEU A 1104 37.12 -24.82 39.82
CA LEU A 1104 37.47 -24.03 38.65
C LEU A 1104 38.95 -23.63 38.70
N ASN A 1105 39.60 -23.59 37.54
CA ASN A 1105 40.84 -22.85 37.35
C ASN A 1105 40.54 -21.51 36.70
N VAL A 1106 41.14 -20.45 37.24
CA VAL A 1106 40.86 -19.06 36.83
C VAL A 1106 42.18 -18.32 36.68
N ALA A 1107 42.40 -17.75 35.50
CA ALA A 1107 43.52 -16.91 35.18
C ALA A 1107 43.05 -15.61 34.50
N VAL A 1108 43.80 -14.53 34.75
CA VAL A 1108 43.53 -13.19 34.23
C VAL A 1108 44.82 -12.55 33.70
N PRO A 1109 44.72 -11.65 32.71
CA PRO A 1109 45.91 -11.03 32.10
C PRO A 1109 46.71 -10.13 33.04
N ALA A 1110 46.09 -9.54 34.06
CA ALA A 1110 46.74 -8.68 35.03
C ALA A 1110 45.95 -8.64 36.34
N ALA A 1111 46.55 -8.13 37.41
CA ALA A 1111 45.79 -7.83 38.63
C ALA A 1111 44.73 -6.75 38.34
N GLY A 1112 43.52 -6.88 38.88
CA GLY A 1112 42.41 -5.98 38.55
C GLY A 1112 41.03 -6.52 38.94
N THR A 1113 39.97 -5.81 38.54
CA THR A 1113 38.58 -6.23 38.77
C THR A 1113 38.05 -7.01 37.57
N TYR A 1114 37.42 -8.15 37.85
CA TYR A 1114 36.84 -9.05 36.87
C TYR A 1114 35.44 -9.48 37.33
N SER A 1115 34.65 -10.03 36.42
CA SER A 1115 33.32 -10.54 36.75
C SER A 1115 33.08 -11.92 36.17
N PHE A 1116 32.45 -12.77 36.96
CA PHE A 1116 31.73 -13.92 36.44
C PHE A 1116 30.32 -13.51 36.02
N ASN A 1117 29.87 -14.07 34.89
CA ASN A 1117 28.51 -14.01 34.42
C ASN A 1117 28.04 -15.44 34.09
N ALA A 1118 27.00 -15.92 34.77
CA ALA A 1118 26.32 -17.15 34.46
C ALA A 1118 25.35 -16.89 33.30
N ALA A 1119 25.89 -16.88 32.08
CA ALA A 1119 25.13 -16.57 30.87
C ALA A 1119 23.95 -17.52 30.64
N SER A 1120 24.06 -18.77 31.12
CA SER A 1120 22.98 -19.75 31.13
C SER A 1120 23.01 -20.60 32.40
N VAL A 1121 21.85 -20.77 33.04
CA VAL A 1121 21.61 -21.77 34.10
C VAL A 1121 20.28 -22.46 33.80
N LEU A 1122 20.33 -23.64 33.19
CA LEU A 1122 19.17 -24.27 32.54
C LEU A 1122 18.82 -25.62 33.17
N ASN A 1123 17.52 -25.95 33.16
CA ASN A 1123 16.92 -27.26 33.50
C ASN A 1123 17.32 -27.89 34.85
N PHE A 1124 17.73 -27.08 35.82
CA PHE A 1124 17.80 -27.52 37.20
C PHE A 1124 16.39 -27.50 37.79
N THR A 1125 15.97 -28.61 38.42
CA THR A 1125 14.65 -28.70 39.05
C THR A 1125 14.54 -27.67 40.18
N ALA A 1126 13.63 -26.72 40.01
CA ALA A 1126 13.39 -25.65 40.97
C ALA A 1126 13.02 -26.24 42.35
N GLY A 1127 13.78 -25.87 43.38
CA GLY A 1127 13.56 -26.32 44.76
C GLY A 1127 14.37 -27.55 45.20
N THR A 1128 14.96 -28.33 44.29
CA THR A 1128 15.79 -29.50 44.67
C THR A 1128 17.28 -29.29 44.43
N THR A 1129 17.68 -28.64 43.33
CA THR A 1129 19.08 -28.40 42.98
C THR A 1129 19.31 -26.92 42.71
N LYS A 1130 20.06 -26.28 43.59
CA LYS A 1130 20.60 -24.93 43.43
C LYS A 1130 21.99 -24.98 42.82
N VAL A 1131 22.34 -23.88 42.15
CA VAL A 1131 23.64 -23.66 41.52
C VAL A 1131 24.30 -22.46 42.17
N PHE A 1132 25.41 -22.69 42.87
CA PHE A 1132 26.15 -21.63 43.53
C PHE A 1132 27.56 -21.48 42.96
N LEU A 1133 27.99 -20.23 42.76
CA LEU A 1133 29.40 -19.88 42.66
C LEU A 1133 29.97 -19.66 44.07
N LEU A 1134 31.05 -20.36 44.39
CA LEU A 1134 31.74 -20.24 45.67
C LEU A 1134 33.07 -19.52 45.46
N ASP A 1135 33.32 -18.47 46.25
CA ASP A 1135 34.61 -17.76 46.34
C ASP A 1135 35.22 -18.02 47.72
N THR A 1136 36.34 -18.75 47.75
CA THR A 1136 37.02 -19.15 49.00
C THR A 1136 37.85 -18.05 49.63
N GLU A 1137 38.11 -16.95 48.91
CA GLU A 1137 38.86 -15.80 49.42
C GLU A 1137 37.94 -14.87 50.22
N THR A 1138 36.75 -14.58 49.69
CA THR A 1138 35.76 -13.69 50.33
C THR A 1138 34.76 -14.44 51.21
N GLY A 1139 34.68 -15.77 51.08
CA GLY A 1139 33.63 -16.58 51.68
C GLY A 1139 32.26 -16.44 50.97
N ALA A 1140 32.21 -15.76 49.82
CA ALA A 1140 30.96 -15.53 49.11
C ALA A 1140 30.35 -16.84 48.56
N ARG A 1141 29.02 -16.92 48.63
CA ARG A 1141 28.19 -17.99 48.07
C ARG A 1141 27.06 -17.35 47.28
N VAL A 1142 27.21 -17.33 45.96
CA VAL A 1142 26.33 -16.59 45.04
C VAL A 1142 25.39 -17.57 44.35
N ASP A 1143 24.08 -17.47 44.57
CA ASP A 1143 23.09 -18.28 43.85
C ASP A 1143 22.98 -17.76 42.41
N LEU A 1144 23.53 -18.51 41.46
CA LEU A 1144 23.58 -18.09 40.05
C LEU A 1144 22.20 -18.11 39.39
N THR A 1145 21.18 -18.73 40.01
CA THR A 1145 19.80 -18.70 39.51
C THR A 1145 19.09 -17.38 39.81
N THR A 1146 19.50 -16.66 40.87
CA THR A 1146 18.92 -15.36 41.27
C THR A 1146 19.86 -14.19 41.10
N THR A 1147 21.16 -14.45 41.13
CA THR A 1147 22.23 -13.45 41.04
C THR A 1147 23.26 -13.96 40.02
N PRO A 1148 22.99 -13.79 38.72
CA PRO A 1148 23.79 -14.40 37.66
C PRO A 1148 25.16 -13.75 37.47
N SER A 1149 25.47 -12.64 38.15
CA SER A 1149 26.78 -11.99 38.04
C SER A 1149 27.45 -11.79 39.41
N TYR A 1150 28.77 -11.97 39.43
CA TYR A 1150 29.61 -11.77 40.61
C TYR A 1150 30.92 -11.08 40.21
N SER A 1151 31.17 -9.89 40.76
CA SER A 1151 32.43 -9.16 40.57
C SER A 1151 33.43 -9.48 41.68
N PHE A 1152 34.70 -9.62 41.31
CA PHE A 1152 35.79 -9.89 42.24
C PHE A 1152 37.08 -9.17 41.82
N THR A 1153 37.97 -8.96 42.79
CA THR A 1153 39.32 -8.43 42.55
C THR A 1153 40.31 -9.58 42.52
N ALA A 1154 41.09 -9.65 41.44
CA ALA A 1154 42.21 -10.57 41.28
C ALA A 1154 43.51 -9.88 41.71
N ALA A 1155 44.14 -10.37 42.78
CA ALA A 1155 45.43 -9.87 43.25
C ALA A 1155 46.62 -10.44 42.46
N THR A 1156 46.45 -11.62 41.88
CA THR A 1156 47.44 -12.36 41.07
C THR A 1156 46.84 -12.81 39.74
N ARG A 1157 47.70 -13.11 38.76
CA ARG A 1157 47.27 -13.55 37.42
C ARG A 1157 46.62 -14.95 37.40
N ALA A 1158 46.94 -15.81 38.37
CA ALA A 1158 46.33 -17.14 38.51
C ALA A 1158 45.77 -17.30 39.92
N MET A 1159 44.61 -17.94 40.04
CA MET A 1159 43.87 -18.11 41.29
C MET A 1159 43.42 -19.58 41.48
N PRO A 1160 44.36 -20.54 41.52
CA PRO A 1160 44.03 -21.95 41.64
C PRO A 1160 43.29 -22.22 42.96
N GLY A 1161 42.17 -22.96 42.90
CA GLY A 1161 41.41 -23.36 44.08
C GLY A 1161 40.56 -22.25 44.74
N ARG A 1162 40.55 -21.03 44.19
CA ARG A 1162 39.71 -19.94 44.70
C ARG A 1162 38.22 -20.13 44.41
N PHE A 1163 37.90 -20.59 43.21
CA PHE A 1163 36.53 -20.63 42.71
C PHE A 1163 36.03 -22.06 42.48
N SER A 1164 34.74 -22.29 42.71
CA SER A 1164 34.06 -23.54 42.34
C SER A 1164 32.58 -23.36 42.09
N LEU A 1165 32.01 -24.28 41.32
CA LEU A 1165 30.56 -24.43 41.15
C LEU A 1165 30.05 -25.51 42.09
N TYR A 1166 29.02 -25.20 42.88
CA TYR A 1166 28.30 -26.16 43.70
C TYR A 1166 26.91 -26.42 43.15
N PHE A 1167 26.56 -27.69 43.04
CA PHE A 1167 25.26 -28.19 42.63
C PHE A 1167 24.66 -29.01 43.77
N GLY A 1168 23.48 -28.64 44.28
CA GLY A 1168 22.84 -29.37 45.38
C GLY A 1168 21.72 -28.59 46.07
N PRO A 1169 21.10 -29.11 47.14
CA PRO A 1169 19.95 -28.47 47.79
C PRO A 1169 20.29 -27.11 48.42
N ALA A 1170 19.26 -26.26 48.57
CA ALA A 1170 19.31 -25.00 49.30
C ALA A 1170 19.37 -25.25 50.82
N ALA A 1171 20.50 -25.71 51.35
CA ALA A 1171 20.68 -25.73 52.80
C ALA A 1171 20.77 -24.29 53.32
N ALA A 1172 19.90 -23.92 54.26
CA ALA A 1172 20.05 -22.70 55.06
C ALA A 1172 21.29 -22.86 55.94
N LEU A 1173 22.35 -22.14 55.63
CA LEU A 1173 23.58 -22.18 56.41
C LEU A 1173 23.41 -21.19 57.56
N ALA A 1174 23.13 -21.70 58.76
CA ALA A 1174 22.81 -20.90 59.94
C ALA A 1174 24.01 -20.12 60.51
N THR A 1175 25.24 -20.44 60.06
CA THR A 1175 26.49 -19.79 60.51
C THR A 1175 27.46 -19.55 59.35
N THR A 1176 28.30 -18.53 59.47
CA THR A 1176 29.43 -18.27 58.55
C THR A 1176 30.39 -19.47 58.46
N SER A 1177 30.61 -20.17 59.57
CA SER A 1177 31.42 -21.40 59.62
C SER A 1177 30.84 -22.54 58.77
N ALA A 1178 29.50 -22.68 58.72
CA ALA A 1178 28.84 -23.67 57.88
C ALA A 1178 28.92 -23.32 56.38
N ALA A 1179 28.93 -22.03 56.03
CA ALA A 1179 29.20 -21.55 54.67
C ALA A 1179 30.62 -21.88 54.20
N LEU A 1180 31.61 -21.61 55.04
CA LEU A 1180 33.01 -21.91 54.76
C LEU A 1180 33.28 -23.44 54.72
N ALA A 1181 32.58 -24.24 55.53
CA ALA A 1181 32.67 -25.70 55.49
C ALA A 1181 32.29 -26.31 54.13
N GLN A 1182 31.30 -25.72 53.42
CA GLN A 1182 30.93 -26.16 52.07
C GLN A 1182 32.02 -25.87 51.03
N GLN A 1183 32.83 -24.85 51.26
CA GLN A 1183 33.91 -24.42 50.36
C GLN A 1183 35.18 -25.29 50.44
N VAL A 1184 35.27 -26.22 51.40
CA VAL A 1184 36.37 -27.20 51.44
C VAL A 1184 36.25 -28.16 50.27
N GLN A 1185 37.33 -28.35 49.50
CA GLN A 1185 37.33 -29.18 48.30
C GLN A 1185 38.32 -30.32 48.39
N VAL A 1186 38.00 -31.43 47.72
CA VAL A 1186 38.91 -32.54 47.49
C VAL A 1186 38.88 -32.86 46.01
N PHE A 1187 40.01 -32.72 45.32
CA PHE A 1187 40.09 -32.96 43.88
C PHE A 1187 41.46 -33.56 43.45
N PRO A 1188 41.51 -34.41 42.41
CA PRO A 1188 40.36 -35.06 41.80
C PRO A 1188 39.72 -36.05 42.78
N ASN A 1189 38.43 -36.29 42.61
CA ASN A 1189 37.67 -37.25 43.41
C ASN A 1189 36.52 -37.83 42.55
N PRO A 1190 36.63 -39.06 42.04
CA PRO A 1190 37.59 -40.10 42.42
C PRO A 1190 39.06 -39.83 42.05
N THR A 1191 40.01 -40.50 42.70
CA THR A 1191 41.46 -40.40 42.45
C THR A 1191 42.10 -41.79 42.34
N ARG A 1192 43.22 -41.90 41.61
CA ARG A 1192 44.01 -43.15 41.44
C ARG A 1192 45.40 -43.10 42.07
N GLY A 1193 45.83 -41.93 42.56
CA GLY A 1193 47.22 -41.71 42.94
C GLY A 1193 47.36 -40.65 44.01
N SER A 1194 46.84 -39.44 43.78
CA SER A 1194 46.79 -38.42 44.84
C SER A 1194 45.58 -37.52 44.69
N PHE A 1195 45.15 -36.91 45.79
CA PHE A 1195 44.16 -35.83 45.76
C PHE A 1195 44.69 -34.60 46.48
N THR A 1196 44.22 -33.44 46.08
CA THR A 1196 44.47 -32.15 46.69
C THR A 1196 43.26 -31.76 47.52
N LEU A 1197 43.49 -31.52 48.81
CA LEU A 1197 42.57 -30.86 49.73
C LEU A 1197 42.80 -29.36 49.65
N VAL A 1198 41.74 -28.58 49.42
CA VAL A 1198 41.75 -27.11 49.53
C VAL A 1198 40.81 -26.69 50.64
N VAL A 1199 41.31 -25.84 51.53
CA VAL A 1199 40.59 -25.29 52.68
C VAL A 1199 40.52 -23.77 52.50
N PRO A 1200 39.32 -23.16 52.55
CA PRO A 1200 39.14 -21.73 52.29
C PRO A 1200 39.79 -20.86 53.36
N ALA A 1201 40.08 -19.61 52.99
CA ALA A 1201 40.48 -18.59 53.94
C ALA A 1201 39.31 -18.32 54.93
N GLY A 1202 39.62 -18.14 56.22
CA GLY A 1202 38.61 -17.75 57.20
C GLY A 1202 37.85 -18.86 57.93
N LEU A 1203 38.17 -20.16 57.74
CA LEU A 1203 37.57 -21.30 58.49
C LEU A 1203 37.83 -21.26 60.04
N GLY A 1204 38.48 -20.20 60.53
CA GLY A 1204 38.38 -19.73 61.93
C GLY A 1204 39.44 -20.26 62.90
N SER A 1205 40.55 -20.83 62.43
CA SER A 1205 41.66 -21.29 63.28
C SER A 1205 43.00 -21.08 62.59
N SER A 1206 44.10 -21.02 63.35
CA SER A 1206 45.47 -20.90 62.82
C SER A 1206 46.00 -22.21 62.21
N SER A 1207 45.34 -23.33 62.49
CA SER A 1207 45.63 -24.64 61.89
C SER A 1207 44.39 -25.56 61.87
N ALA A 1208 44.35 -26.49 60.92
CA ALA A 1208 43.35 -27.55 60.86
C ALA A 1208 44.03 -28.91 60.64
N THR A 1209 43.54 -29.94 61.29
CA THR A 1209 44.02 -31.31 61.12
C THR A 1209 43.08 -32.08 60.21
N ALA A 1210 43.57 -32.49 59.05
CA ALA A 1210 42.88 -33.30 58.06
C ALA A 1210 43.26 -34.78 58.23
N THR A 1211 42.29 -35.62 58.57
CA THR A 1211 42.46 -37.04 58.86
C THR A 1211 41.65 -37.89 57.88
N LEU A 1212 42.30 -38.79 57.14
CA LEU A 1212 41.68 -39.73 56.22
C LEU A 1212 41.46 -41.07 56.91
N TYR A 1213 40.24 -41.59 56.85
CA TYR A 1213 39.82 -42.88 57.41
C TYR A 1213 39.38 -43.85 56.30
N ASN A 1214 39.60 -45.15 56.49
CA ASN A 1214 39.01 -46.19 55.65
C ASN A 1214 37.53 -46.46 56.01
N GLN A 1215 36.86 -47.38 55.31
CA GLN A 1215 35.44 -47.72 55.56
C GLN A 1215 35.16 -48.28 56.97
N LEU A 1216 36.17 -48.80 57.66
CA LEU A 1216 36.07 -49.32 59.03
C LEU A 1216 36.32 -48.22 60.10
N GLY A 1217 36.55 -46.98 59.69
CA GLY A 1217 36.89 -45.87 60.58
C GLY A 1217 38.35 -45.90 61.08
N GLN A 1218 39.22 -46.72 60.49
CA GLN A 1218 40.63 -46.77 60.86
C GLN A 1218 41.39 -45.63 60.18
N LEU A 1219 42.33 -45.05 60.93
CA LEU A 1219 43.22 -43.99 60.44
C LEU A 1219 44.10 -44.48 59.29
N VAL A 1220 44.07 -43.77 58.16
CA VAL A 1220 44.90 -44.05 56.97
C VAL A 1220 46.00 -43.02 56.81
N SER A 1221 45.68 -41.74 56.95
CA SER A 1221 46.63 -40.63 56.83
C SER A 1221 46.15 -39.44 57.64
N GLN A 1222 47.07 -38.65 58.20
CA GLN A 1222 46.75 -37.44 58.96
C GLN A 1222 47.76 -36.35 58.65
N ARG A 1223 47.28 -35.12 58.42
CA ARG A 1223 48.13 -33.94 58.21
C ARG A 1223 47.55 -32.74 58.95
N THR A 1224 48.42 -32.00 59.64
CA THR A 1224 48.08 -30.69 60.18
C THR A 1224 48.46 -29.62 59.17
N LEU A 1225 47.51 -28.74 58.86
CA LEU A 1225 47.61 -27.71 57.84
C LEU A 1225 47.65 -26.34 58.53
N PRO A 1226 48.68 -25.50 58.27
CA PRO A 1226 48.63 -24.11 58.70
C PRO A 1226 47.58 -23.37 57.86
N LEU A 1227 46.62 -22.74 58.52
CA LEU A 1227 45.60 -21.93 57.84
C LEU A 1227 46.12 -20.49 57.77
N THR A 1228 46.41 -20.04 56.55
CA THR A 1228 46.86 -18.67 56.29
C THR A 1228 45.69 -17.77 55.90
N ALA A 1229 45.94 -16.47 55.73
CA ALA A 1229 44.96 -15.55 55.15
C ALA A 1229 44.53 -15.94 53.72
N ALA A 1230 45.27 -16.84 53.06
CA ALA A 1230 44.93 -17.42 51.76
C ALA A 1230 44.28 -18.82 51.85
N GLY A 1231 43.98 -19.31 53.06
CA GLY A 1231 43.53 -20.68 53.29
C GLY A 1231 44.70 -21.67 53.41
N ALA A 1232 44.45 -22.94 53.03
CA ALA A 1232 45.47 -23.99 52.97
C ALA A 1232 45.19 -25.01 51.87
N THR A 1233 46.27 -25.52 51.26
CA THR A 1233 46.21 -26.59 50.27
C THR A 1233 47.14 -27.73 50.68
N ALA A 1234 46.69 -28.98 50.55
CA ALA A 1234 47.50 -30.14 50.86
C ALA A 1234 47.24 -31.32 49.94
N GLN A 1235 48.31 -31.90 49.41
CA GLN A 1235 48.24 -33.11 48.61
C GLN A 1235 48.28 -34.36 49.52
N PHE A 1236 47.44 -35.34 49.23
CA PHE A 1236 47.41 -36.65 49.87
C PHE A 1236 47.72 -37.70 48.82
N ASP A 1237 48.81 -38.44 49.02
CA ASP A 1237 49.14 -39.62 48.22
C ASP A 1237 48.29 -40.81 48.71
N VAL A 1238 47.59 -41.42 47.76
CA VAL A 1238 46.72 -42.59 47.93
C VAL A 1238 47.08 -43.71 46.96
N SER A 1239 48.21 -43.61 46.24
CA SER A 1239 48.64 -44.58 45.22
C SER A 1239 48.82 -46.00 45.75
N MET A 1240 49.12 -46.13 47.05
CA MET A 1240 49.30 -47.40 47.75
C MET A 1240 48.04 -47.91 48.46
N LEU A 1241 46.90 -47.20 48.35
CA LEU A 1241 45.64 -47.58 48.96
C LEU A 1241 44.84 -48.49 48.03
N THR A 1242 44.08 -49.43 48.59
CA THR A 1242 43.18 -50.27 47.77
C THR A 1242 42.02 -49.44 47.23
N PRO A 1243 41.53 -49.74 46.01
CA PRO A 1243 40.33 -49.11 45.47
C PRO A 1243 39.16 -49.22 46.45
N GLY A 1244 38.48 -48.12 46.74
CA GLY A 1244 37.46 -48.05 47.79
C GLY A 1244 37.05 -46.63 48.17
N VAL A 1245 36.12 -46.52 49.13
CA VAL A 1245 35.64 -45.22 49.65
C VAL A 1245 36.29 -44.92 51.00
N TYR A 1246 36.82 -43.73 51.14
CA TYR A 1246 37.50 -43.20 52.33
C TYR A 1246 36.78 -41.95 52.83
N THR A 1247 36.97 -41.61 54.11
CA THR A 1247 36.36 -40.44 54.75
C THR A 1247 37.46 -39.49 55.24
N LEU A 1248 37.51 -38.28 54.71
CA LEU A 1248 38.40 -37.21 55.14
C LEU A 1248 37.67 -36.30 56.13
N GLN A 1249 38.18 -36.19 57.35
CA GLN A 1249 37.66 -35.32 58.40
C GLN A 1249 38.64 -34.17 58.65
N LEU A 1250 38.14 -32.93 58.69
CA LEU A 1250 38.86 -31.76 59.18
C LEU A 1250 38.42 -31.43 60.60
N ALA A 1251 39.37 -31.39 61.52
CA ALA A 1251 39.20 -31.02 62.92
C ALA A 1251 40.07 -29.80 63.28
N GLY A 1252 39.63 -29.00 64.26
CA GLY A 1252 40.34 -27.80 64.70
C GLY A 1252 39.88 -26.49 64.03
N SER A 1253 38.90 -26.51 63.15
CA SER A 1253 38.19 -25.35 62.60
C SER A 1253 36.90 -25.03 63.36
N THR A 1254 36.34 -23.82 63.19
CA THR A 1254 35.05 -23.41 63.80
C THR A 1254 33.83 -24.19 63.28
N ALA A 1255 34.02 -25.04 62.26
CA ALA A 1255 33.05 -26.02 61.78
C ALA A 1255 33.72 -27.39 61.57
N GLN A 1256 33.03 -28.47 61.92
CA GLN A 1256 33.46 -29.84 61.61
C GLN A 1256 33.17 -30.12 60.13
N VAL A 1257 34.19 -30.53 59.36
CA VAL A 1257 34.05 -30.83 57.92
C VAL A 1257 34.37 -32.29 57.66
N VAL A 1258 33.50 -32.96 56.93
CA VAL A 1258 33.70 -34.35 56.50
C VAL A 1258 33.49 -34.42 54.98
N LYS A 1259 34.45 -35.04 54.27
CA LYS A 1259 34.43 -35.22 52.81
C LYS A 1259 34.64 -36.69 52.48
N ARG A 1260 33.85 -37.23 51.57
CA ARG A 1260 34.05 -38.56 51.00
C ARG A 1260 35.18 -38.49 49.96
N VAL A 1261 36.11 -39.43 49.97
CA VAL A 1261 37.18 -39.59 48.97
C VAL A 1261 37.06 -40.96 48.34
N VAL A 1262 37.02 -41.06 47.02
CA VAL A 1262 36.93 -42.33 46.30
C VAL A 1262 38.28 -42.62 45.66
N VAL A 1263 38.90 -43.76 46.00
CA VAL A 1263 40.13 -44.26 45.38
C VAL A 1263 39.76 -45.33 44.36
N GLN A 1264 40.29 -45.24 43.15
CA GLN A 1264 40.01 -46.13 42.01
C GLN A 1264 41.20 -46.99 41.61
#